data_AF-A0A1Q5Q9Y5-F1
#
_entry.id   AF-A0A1Q5Q9Y5-F1
#
_cell.length_a   1.000
_cell.length_b   1.000
_cell.length_c   1.000
_cell.angle_alpha   90.00
_cell.angle_beta   90.00
_cell.angle_gamma   90.00
#
_symmetry.space_group_name_H-M   'P 1'
#
loop_
_entity.id
_entity.type
_entity.pdbx_description
1 polymer ?
#
loop_
_entity_poly.entity_id
_entity_poly.type
_entity_poly.pdbx_seq_one_letter_code
_entity_poly.pdbx_strand_id
1 'polypeptide(L)'
;MSALNAGDEFPSDVVFSYIPWTEENEKIQACGIPINYNASKEWADKKVVLFALPGAFTPVCSAAHVPGYIENLPKLRAKGVDVVAVLAYNDAYVMSAWGKANNVKGDDILFLSDPDAKFSKSIGWADEEGRTGRYAIVIDHGKVTYAKRERGKNILESGSVATIKLPLIISALQQKHSNLSIRVILTKSAALFLNGRSAEQPTIEHIASLPAVDAVYQDEDEMTESWTRGAGILHINLRKWAHILVVAPLSANTLAKIVNGICDSLLTNVIRAWDTTGLVDGGVKKRILVAPAMNAAMWLQPITRKQILVLEDEWGVQVTGDQKNVVEQGWFEVLNPIEVQSAMASNLPLKRKNPQAGFNFDQKSSGAVRKRARTHDARALAVQSADAALSATGELDVAAYVGAREFEIRALEAGIEKSRSALTSRAFQKVPRSLRRRTASHNVKRVPQRLRARAKRENKMIEDNTPTVTARRRKPTRILRLRLESARRLQGLNKKARVKRAALKKKRDKDGQDAQSTAEEGHTHSIAPRVPKIKKNILSKPSPPEPKFKKRQRSKTWLPTHMFHAKRAHMTPAQEPLWRFALPLTPTEKSYRPTHRAAGSRGAVAWDMSYVSTIQLEGTIIALQSVLKSLRVEGDDCWGAKGKKWRQGTRVLQKWVYEVGEDGKPIAPVTLIWCARLQGEDHEMSNAGDTSGPKKKPVRDKVFIRIHPSAFLQLWHVLLSVCKKQNPPVTLQDLRFDIGSIEITGPGSTEALIATMRPFIPKQQGNTEDVSSTTWTSLLGVTNPSSLPAGALLSFSISDPRLHYPVSSQKPPTSESDMNALAGLLSSWPPDRCRVSPALFDRSARLTASRRLPSQKAINRRRTLAGPGVPLETQSTDPHIPVMVFASRLASCVKDTNSHGSWTVMLPWKCVAPLWYVLMYYPLSSGSNPRFGGLKEQQQLAFEYGQPWFPADYPGTRAGWEWHLQEQERRKKEWERKPKGRRLEFDSLDLGNGQKGELGRGWSCDWEYLVQSNARQDDTLMEETQSQEDNRTNGNNSPEDKKQASTPPLEIENLRLDERTALQLNTNPRAWKFPNDKQYLAIVKITLFGRGTPSPCARLYRLPSTDEELCKKWLSTGLPAKTSSRSQNGTPPVSNLEQSTPTDPVIEKREYFQRLAASLLDPSLPDKPLYLPLPLEDDLIGFVSSGNYNLTEGKGTGIGSILVSKVANHGITNATGEEKPEQSQKQAGVSKTKPLPAKRACFERRICIVRSAGERVGRLGQWHFI
;
A
#
# COMPACT_ATOMS: atom_id res chain seq x y z
N MET A 1 -43.25 46.13 -32.23
CA MET A 1 -44.34 45.75 -31.31
C MET A 1 -44.04 46.37 -29.97
N SER A 2 -44.93 47.22 -29.46
CA SER A 2 -44.72 47.97 -28.22
C SER A 2 -45.03 47.08 -27.01
N ALA A 3 -44.10 47.04 -26.05
CA ALA A 3 -44.34 46.37 -24.77
C ALA A 3 -45.42 47.12 -23.97
N LEU A 4 -46.33 46.38 -23.33
CA LEU A 4 -47.32 46.95 -22.40
C LEU A 4 -46.62 47.62 -21.21
N ASN A 5 -46.94 48.88 -20.96
CA ASN A 5 -46.45 49.64 -19.82
C ASN A 5 -47.58 49.89 -18.81
N ALA A 6 -47.21 50.25 -17.58
CA ALA A 6 -48.18 50.69 -16.57
C ALA A 6 -48.83 52.02 -17.03
N GLY A 7 -50.14 52.03 -17.17
CA GLY A 7 -50.94 53.15 -17.66
C GLY A 7 -51.74 52.84 -18.94
N ASP A 8 -51.34 51.81 -19.69
CA ASP A 8 -51.96 51.42 -20.96
C ASP A 8 -53.31 50.71 -20.75
N GLU A 9 -54.21 50.81 -21.74
CA GLU A 9 -55.44 50.02 -21.77
C GLU A 9 -55.15 48.57 -22.16
N PHE A 10 -55.86 47.62 -21.55
CA PHE A 10 -55.74 46.21 -21.90
C PHE A 10 -56.27 45.98 -23.33
N PRO A 11 -55.59 45.20 -24.19
CA PRO A 11 -55.99 45.07 -25.60
C PRO A 11 -57.43 44.60 -25.79
N SER A 12 -58.15 45.24 -26.72
CA SER A 12 -59.47 44.80 -27.17
C SER A 12 -59.35 43.55 -28.07
N ASP A 13 -60.13 42.51 -27.79
CA ASP A 13 -60.16 41.19 -28.48
C ASP A 13 -59.16 40.12 -28.01
N VAL A 14 -58.83 40.07 -26.72
CA VAL A 14 -58.05 38.96 -26.15
C VAL A 14 -58.96 37.81 -25.74
N VAL A 15 -58.84 36.69 -26.45
CA VAL A 15 -59.57 35.44 -26.17
C VAL A 15 -58.58 34.32 -25.84
N PHE A 16 -58.77 33.68 -24.69
CA PHE A 16 -58.01 32.51 -24.25
C PHE A 16 -58.86 31.24 -24.30
N SER A 17 -58.22 30.08 -24.37
CA SER A 17 -58.92 28.80 -24.20
C SER A 17 -58.88 28.37 -22.74
N TYR A 18 -60.01 27.92 -22.19
CA TYR A 18 -60.17 27.56 -20.79
C TYR A 18 -61.11 26.36 -20.65
N ILE A 19 -60.85 25.49 -19.67
CA ILE A 19 -61.77 24.40 -19.29
C ILE A 19 -62.20 24.68 -17.84
N PRO A 20 -63.51 24.92 -17.59
CA PRO A 20 -63.99 25.18 -16.25
C PRO A 20 -63.85 23.96 -15.36
N TRP A 21 -63.54 24.22 -14.08
CA TRP A 21 -63.49 23.17 -13.08
C TRP A 21 -64.92 22.84 -12.61
N THR A 22 -65.28 21.56 -12.60
CA THR A 22 -66.55 21.05 -12.06
C THR A 22 -66.28 19.86 -11.14
N GLU A 23 -67.16 19.61 -10.17
CA GLU A 23 -67.01 18.50 -9.21
C GLU A 23 -66.93 17.12 -9.91
N GLU A 24 -67.66 16.95 -11.01
CA GLU A 24 -67.64 15.73 -11.84
C GLU A 24 -66.26 15.47 -12.49
N ASN A 25 -65.50 16.55 -12.72
CA ASN A 25 -64.17 16.52 -13.36
C ASN A 25 -63.02 16.68 -12.35
N GLU A 26 -63.23 16.44 -11.05
CA GLU A 26 -62.19 16.65 -10.02
C GLU A 26 -60.93 15.79 -10.27
N LYS A 27 -61.11 14.55 -10.75
CA LYS A 27 -60.00 13.64 -11.03
C LYS A 27 -59.17 14.13 -12.21
N ILE A 28 -57.84 14.01 -12.10
CA ILE A 28 -56.89 14.34 -13.18
C ILE A 28 -57.20 13.57 -14.49
N GLN A 29 -57.79 12.38 -14.38
CA GLN A 29 -58.15 11.51 -15.52
C GLN A 29 -59.44 11.91 -16.27
N ALA A 30 -60.21 12.88 -15.76
CA ALA A 30 -61.43 13.39 -16.38
C ALA A 30 -61.19 14.83 -16.88
N CYS A 31 -61.73 15.20 -18.05
CA CYS A 31 -61.59 16.56 -18.58
C CYS A 31 -62.82 17.00 -19.37
N GLY A 32 -63.20 18.27 -19.23
CA GLY A 32 -64.31 18.88 -19.96
C GLY A 32 -63.91 19.39 -21.35
N ILE A 33 -64.88 19.94 -22.08
CA ILE A 33 -64.67 20.53 -23.40
C ILE A 33 -64.11 21.97 -23.24
N PRO A 34 -63.03 22.35 -23.94
CA PRO A 34 -62.52 23.72 -23.94
C PRO A 34 -63.54 24.73 -24.44
N ILE A 35 -63.70 25.82 -23.69
CA ILE A 35 -64.50 26.98 -24.06
C ILE A 35 -63.60 28.18 -24.33
N ASN A 36 -64.08 29.12 -25.15
CA ASN A 36 -63.40 30.37 -25.40
C ASN A 36 -63.72 31.36 -24.27
N TYR A 37 -62.70 31.76 -23.52
CA TYR A 37 -62.77 32.75 -22.45
C TYR A 37 -62.36 34.12 -22.99
N ASN A 38 -63.33 35.02 -23.16
CA ASN A 38 -63.08 36.38 -23.64
C ASN A 38 -62.62 37.27 -22.49
N ALA A 39 -61.30 37.39 -22.33
CA ALA A 39 -60.67 38.10 -21.23
C ALA A 39 -60.97 39.60 -21.27
N SER A 40 -61.03 40.22 -22.45
CA SER A 40 -61.31 41.66 -22.58
C SER A 40 -62.70 42.03 -22.07
N LYS A 41 -63.71 41.14 -22.23
CA LYS A 41 -65.07 41.37 -21.72
C LYS A 41 -65.20 41.03 -20.23
N GLU A 42 -64.64 39.90 -19.80
CA GLU A 42 -64.77 39.42 -18.42
C GLU A 42 -63.96 40.22 -17.40
N TRP A 43 -62.91 40.92 -17.83
CA TRP A 43 -62.00 41.68 -16.97
C TRP A 43 -62.28 43.18 -16.95
N ALA A 44 -63.26 43.67 -17.72
CA ALA A 44 -63.55 45.10 -17.82
C ALA A 44 -63.97 45.72 -16.47
N ASP A 45 -64.73 45.00 -15.66
CA ASP A 45 -65.25 45.45 -14.36
C ASP A 45 -64.52 44.84 -13.15
N LYS A 46 -63.39 44.14 -13.37
CA LYS A 46 -62.69 43.36 -12.34
C LYS A 46 -61.22 43.77 -12.19
N LYS A 47 -60.66 43.56 -11.00
CA LYS A 47 -59.22 43.65 -10.76
C LYS A 47 -58.57 42.27 -10.92
N VAL A 48 -57.67 42.15 -11.90
CA VAL A 48 -57.09 40.89 -12.34
C VAL A 48 -55.58 40.87 -12.18
N VAL A 49 -55.05 39.78 -11.61
CA VAL A 49 -53.61 39.48 -11.59
C VAL A 49 -53.34 38.35 -12.57
N LEU A 50 -52.68 38.67 -13.68
CA LEU A 50 -52.28 37.72 -14.72
C LEU A 50 -50.77 37.46 -14.61
N PHE A 51 -50.36 36.20 -14.47
CA PHE A 51 -48.95 35.83 -14.55
C PHE A 51 -48.73 34.76 -15.63
N ALA A 52 -47.73 34.97 -16.48
CA ALA A 52 -47.43 34.09 -17.60
C ALA A 52 -46.16 33.27 -17.36
N LEU A 53 -46.21 32.01 -17.79
CA LEU A 53 -45.13 31.04 -17.63
C LEU A 53 -44.85 30.35 -18.97
N PRO A 54 -43.61 29.91 -19.25
CA PRO A 54 -43.26 29.34 -20.55
C PRO A 54 -43.85 27.97 -20.84
N GLY A 55 -44.38 27.29 -19.82
CA GLY A 55 -45.09 26.03 -20.02
C GLY A 55 -45.48 25.35 -18.71
N ALA A 56 -46.57 24.59 -18.77
CA ALA A 56 -47.06 23.73 -17.72
C ALA A 56 -46.06 22.60 -17.39
N PHE A 57 -46.07 22.12 -16.15
CA PHE A 57 -45.19 21.04 -15.65
C PHE A 57 -43.67 21.26 -15.78
N THR A 58 -43.23 22.47 -16.11
CA THR A 58 -41.79 22.79 -16.12
C THR A 58 -41.24 22.91 -14.69
N PRO A 59 -39.97 22.53 -14.42
CA PRO A 59 -39.49 22.30 -13.05
C PRO A 59 -39.60 23.53 -12.15
N VAL A 60 -39.22 24.71 -12.65
CA VAL A 60 -39.24 25.96 -11.89
C VAL A 60 -40.67 26.48 -11.71
N CYS A 61 -41.47 26.40 -12.77
CA CYS A 61 -42.85 26.89 -12.76
C CYS A 61 -43.75 26.09 -11.80
N SER A 62 -43.55 24.77 -11.74
CA SER A 62 -44.35 23.87 -10.90
C SER A 62 -43.85 23.80 -9.46
N ALA A 63 -42.53 23.92 -9.22
CA ALA A 63 -41.98 23.84 -7.87
C ALA A 63 -42.05 25.15 -7.09
N ALA A 64 -41.99 26.32 -7.77
CA ALA A 64 -41.83 27.61 -7.09
C ALA A 64 -42.89 28.65 -7.50
N HIS A 65 -43.17 28.83 -8.79
CA HIS A 65 -44.04 29.94 -9.22
C HIS A 65 -45.51 29.74 -8.86
N VAL A 66 -46.16 28.67 -9.35
CA VAL A 66 -47.59 28.43 -9.10
C VAL A 66 -47.91 28.27 -7.60
N PRO A 67 -47.16 27.46 -6.82
CA PRO A 67 -47.40 27.36 -5.37
C PRO A 67 -47.32 28.69 -4.64
N GLY A 68 -46.40 29.58 -5.04
CA GLY A 68 -46.27 30.91 -4.42
C GLY A 68 -47.50 31.81 -4.58
N TYR A 69 -48.24 31.69 -5.70
CA TYR A 69 -49.51 32.40 -5.88
C TYR A 69 -50.65 31.75 -5.10
N ILE A 70 -50.67 30.42 -4.99
CA ILE A 70 -51.65 29.68 -4.17
C ILE A 70 -51.51 30.05 -2.69
N GLU A 71 -50.29 30.07 -2.15
CA GLU A 71 -50.03 30.44 -0.75
C GLU A 71 -50.41 31.89 -0.42
N ASN A 72 -50.27 32.81 -1.39
CA ASN A 72 -50.55 34.23 -1.20
C ASN A 72 -51.95 34.66 -1.67
N LEU A 73 -52.77 33.73 -2.15
CA LEU A 73 -54.13 33.99 -2.62
C LEU A 73 -54.98 34.77 -1.58
N PRO A 74 -54.99 34.43 -0.27
CA PRO A 74 -55.75 35.20 0.72
C PRO A 74 -55.31 36.67 0.83
N LYS A 75 -54.01 36.93 0.65
CA LYS A 75 -53.44 38.29 0.68
C LYS A 75 -53.79 39.08 -0.58
N LEU A 76 -53.94 38.40 -1.72
CA LEU A 76 -54.37 39.03 -2.97
C LEU A 76 -55.86 39.40 -2.90
N ARG A 77 -56.71 38.49 -2.41
CA ARG A 77 -58.14 38.78 -2.17
C ARG A 77 -58.36 39.91 -1.16
N ALA A 78 -57.57 39.96 -0.09
CA ALA A 78 -57.61 41.06 0.88
C ALA A 78 -57.25 42.43 0.28
N LYS A 79 -56.55 42.47 -0.86
CA LYS A 79 -56.22 43.70 -1.61
C LYS A 79 -57.24 44.02 -2.71
N GLY A 80 -58.39 43.34 -2.73
CA GLY A 80 -59.46 43.56 -3.70
C GLY A 80 -59.15 43.02 -5.09
N VAL A 81 -58.36 41.95 -5.21
CA VAL A 81 -58.17 41.23 -6.48
C VAL A 81 -59.29 40.22 -6.65
N ASP A 82 -60.08 40.37 -7.73
CA ASP A 82 -61.23 39.52 -8.03
C ASP A 82 -60.82 38.23 -8.75
N VAL A 83 -59.83 38.31 -9.66
CA VAL A 83 -59.40 37.18 -10.48
C VAL A 83 -57.88 37.03 -10.46
N VAL A 84 -57.39 35.82 -10.23
CA VAL A 84 -55.98 35.45 -10.42
C VAL A 84 -55.91 34.44 -11.57
N ALA A 85 -55.13 34.73 -12.61
CA ALA A 85 -55.02 33.90 -13.79
C ALA A 85 -53.57 33.54 -14.12
N VAL A 86 -53.34 32.28 -14.47
CA VAL A 86 -52.07 31.78 -15.01
C VAL A 86 -52.19 31.53 -16.50
N LEU A 87 -51.20 32.02 -17.26
CA LEU A 87 -51.15 31.90 -18.71
C LEU A 87 -49.95 31.05 -19.16
N ALA A 88 -50.17 30.10 -20.07
CA ALA A 88 -49.08 29.40 -20.75
C ALA A 88 -49.45 29.04 -22.19
N TYR A 89 -48.45 28.76 -23.03
CA TYR A 89 -48.65 28.39 -24.44
C TYR A 89 -49.31 27.02 -24.64
N ASN A 90 -49.30 26.16 -23.61
CA ASN A 90 -49.85 24.80 -23.68
C ASN A 90 -51.36 24.81 -23.95
N ASP A 91 -51.89 23.73 -24.52
CA ASP A 91 -53.32 23.57 -24.75
C ASP A 91 -54.15 23.59 -23.45
N ALA A 92 -55.46 23.82 -23.59
CA ALA A 92 -56.38 23.93 -22.46
C ALA A 92 -56.54 22.63 -21.65
N TYR A 93 -56.36 21.45 -22.27
CA TYR A 93 -56.43 20.17 -21.57
C TYR A 93 -55.25 20.00 -20.60
N VAL A 94 -54.04 20.36 -21.06
CA VAL A 94 -52.82 20.36 -20.24
C VAL A 94 -52.91 21.39 -19.12
N MET A 95 -53.42 22.58 -19.41
CA MET A 95 -53.61 23.63 -18.39
C MET A 95 -54.63 23.21 -17.31
N SER A 96 -55.73 22.56 -17.71
CA SER A 96 -56.70 21.98 -16.76
C SER A 96 -56.09 20.88 -15.90
N ALA A 97 -55.36 19.94 -16.50
CA ALA A 97 -54.66 18.89 -15.77
C ALA A 97 -53.60 19.47 -14.79
N TRP A 98 -52.93 20.55 -15.18
CA TRP A 98 -51.94 21.22 -14.35
C TRP A 98 -52.55 21.93 -13.15
N GLY A 99 -53.71 22.58 -13.30
CA GLY A 99 -54.47 23.13 -12.18
C GLY A 99 -54.87 22.05 -11.17
N LYS A 100 -55.41 20.93 -11.66
CA LYS A 100 -55.79 19.77 -10.82
C LYS A 100 -54.60 19.17 -10.08
N ALA A 101 -53.44 19.06 -10.75
CA ALA A 101 -52.22 18.55 -10.13
C ALA A 101 -51.70 19.44 -8.98
N ASN A 102 -52.01 20.73 -9.00
CA ASN A 102 -51.67 21.68 -7.92
C ASN A 102 -52.79 21.81 -6.87
N ASN A 103 -53.80 20.94 -6.88
CA ASN A 103 -54.96 20.95 -5.98
C ASN A 103 -55.77 22.26 -5.99
N VAL A 104 -55.81 22.98 -7.12
CA VAL A 104 -56.67 24.16 -7.28
C VAL A 104 -58.12 23.69 -7.49
N LYS A 105 -59.06 24.23 -6.71
CA LYS A 105 -60.49 23.89 -6.75
C LYS A 105 -61.32 25.12 -7.11
N GLY A 106 -62.42 24.93 -7.85
CA GLY A 106 -63.28 26.02 -8.30
C GLY A 106 -62.55 27.09 -9.12
N ASP A 107 -62.91 28.36 -8.87
CA ASP A 107 -62.38 29.54 -9.57
C ASP A 107 -61.24 30.25 -8.81
N ASP A 108 -60.52 29.53 -7.94
CA ASP A 108 -59.45 30.11 -7.10
C ASP A 108 -58.30 30.70 -7.94
N ILE A 109 -57.86 29.98 -8.98
CA ILE A 109 -56.92 30.46 -9.99
C ILE A 109 -57.36 29.92 -11.35
N LEU A 110 -57.52 30.80 -12.34
CA LEU A 110 -57.88 30.43 -13.70
C LEU A 110 -56.65 29.97 -14.49
N PHE A 111 -56.67 28.74 -15.01
CA PHE A 111 -55.60 28.18 -15.84
C PHE A 111 -55.92 28.39 -17.32
N LEU A 112 -55.42 29.49 -17.89
CA LEU A 112 -55.71 29.94 -19.25
C LEU A 112 -54.65 29.46 -20.24
N SER A 113 -55.11 29.07 -21.42
CA SER A 113 -54.27 28.65 -22.55
C SER A 113 -54.18 29.75 -23.61
N ASP A 114 -52.96 30.11 -24.00
CA ASP A 114 -52.63 31.00 -25.13
C ASP A 114 -52.00 30.17 -26.26
N PRO A 115 -52.80 29.39 -27.02
CA PRO A 115 -52.26 28.58 -28.10
C PRO A 115 -51.56 29.47 -29.13
N ASP A 116 -50.37 29.04 -29.56
CA ASP A 116 -49.44 29.80 -30.42
C ASP A 116 -48.87 31.11 -29.81
N ALA A 117 -49.07 31.33 -28.51
CA ALA A 117 -48.63 32.53 -27.79
C ALA A 117 -49.11 33.85 -28.43
N LYS A 118 -50.35 33.88 -28.95
CA LYS A 118 -50.91 35.02 -29.70
C LYS A 118 -50.89 36.30 -28.88
N PHE A 119 -51.32 36.23 -27.62
CA PHE A 119 -51.29 37.38 -26.72
C PHE A 119 -49.85 37.79 -26.40
N SER A 120 -49.00 36.84 -26.01
CA SER A 120 -47.60 37.15 -25.65
C SER A 120 -46.78 37.69 -26.82
N LYS A 121 -47.06 37.26 -28.06
CA LYS A 121 -46.47 37.82 -29.28
C LYS A 121 -46.94 39.24 -29.54
N SER A 122 -48.24 39.53 -29.36
CA SER A 122 -48.80 40.88 -29.58
C SER A 122 -48.11 41.95 -28.72
N ILE A 123 -47.72 41.59 -27.49
CA ILE A 123 -47.04 42.48 -26.54
C ILE A 123 -45.51 42.39 -26.60
N GLY A 124 -44.95 41.58 -27.52
CA GLY A 124 -43.51 41.38 -27.68
C GLY A 124 -42.82 40.63 -26.54
N TRP A 125 -43.57 39.90 -25.71
CA TRP A 125 -43.06 39.13 -24.56
C TRP A 125 -43.15 37.61 -24.76
N ALA A 126 -43.16 37.16 -26.01
CA ALA A 126 -42.84 35.78 -26.35
C ALA A 126 -41.33 35.53 -26.21
N ASP A 127 -40.95 34.31 -25.87
CA ASP A 127 -39.57 33.84 -25.92
C ASP A 127 -39.17 33.46 -27.37
N GLU A 128 -37.86 33.35 -27.65
CA GLU A 128 -37.31 33.10 -29.00
C GLU A 128 -37.82 31.80 -29.65
N GLU A 129 -38.23 30.82 -28.84
CA GLU A 129 -38.86 29.56 -29.27
C GLU A 129 -40.36 29.69 -29.60
N GLY A 130 -40.93 30.90 -29.56
CA GLY A 130 -42.34 31.18 -29.86
C GLY A 130 -43.32 30.86 -28.73
N ARG A 131 -42.82 30.63 -27.50
CA ARG A 131 -43.63 30.38 -26.28
C ARG A 131 -43.90 31.67 -25.51
N THR A 132 -44.80 31.62 -24.52
CA THR A 132 -45.07 32.70 -23.57
C THR A 132 -43.84 32.98 -22.69
N GLY A 133 -43.37 34.22 -22.56
CA GLY A 133 -42.29 34.56 -21.64
C GLY A 133 -42.73 34.57 -20.17
N ARG A 134 -41.79 34.80 -19.24
CA ARG A 134 -42.08 35.00 -17.81
C ARG A 134 -42.35 36.47 -17.49
N TYR A 135 -43.60 36.79 -17.18
CA TYR A 135 -44.01 38.14 -16.84
C TYR A 135 -45.26 38.13 -15.94
N ALA A 136 -45.55 39.26 -15.30
CA ALA A 136 -46.77 39.48 -14.53
C ALA A 136 -47.39 40.83 -14.89
N ILE A 137 -48.72 40.85 -14.98
CA ILE A 137 -49.56 41.99 -15.33
C ILE A 137 -50.67 42.13 -14.27
N VAL A 138 -50.91 43.34 -13.79
CA VAL A 138 -52.06 43.66 -12.95
C VAL A 138 -52.95 44.61 -13.73
N ILE A 139 -54.22 44.23 -13.88
CA ILE A 139 -55.25 44.93 -14.62
C ILE A 139 -56.30 45.38 -13.60
N ASP A 140 -56.68 46.64 -13.64
CA ASP A 140 -57.68 47.23 -12.76
C ASP A 140 -58.74 47.91 -13.64
N HIS A 141 -59.93 47.32 -13.72
CA HIS A 141 -61.05 47.81 -14.54
C HIS A 141 -60.64 48.12 -16.00
N GLY A 142 -60.04 47.14 -16.68
CA GLY A 142 -59.55 47.28 -18.07
C GLY A 142 -58.24 48.07 -18.23
N LYS A 143 -57.68 48.68 -17.17
CA LYS A 143 -56.43 49.46 -17.23
C LYS A 143 -55.24 48.71 -16.63
N VAL A 144 -54.11 48.67 -17.31
CA VAL A 144 -52.89 48.00 -16.82
C VAL A 144 -52.19 48.89 -15.78
N THR A 145 -52.18 48.47 -14.52
CA THR A 145 -51.53 49.20 -13.43
C THR A 145 -50.09 48.75 -13.18
N TYR A 146 -49.77 47.52 -13.57
CA TYR A 146 -48.42 46.95 -13.42
C TYR A 146 -48.16 45.96 -14.55
N ALA A 147 -46.99 46.04 -15.18
CA ALA A 147 -46.58 45.10 -16.21
C ALA A 147 -45.04 44.99 -16.23
N LYS A 148 -44.48 43.80 -15.93
CA LYS A 148 -43.02 43.57 -15.96
C LYS A 148 -42.65 42.14 -16.39
N ARG A 149 -41.58 42.05 -17.20
CA ARG A 149 -40.88 40.80 -17.59
C ARG A 149 -39.64 40.56 -16.69
N GLU A 150 -39.27 39.30 -16.47
CA GLU A 150 -38.09 38.88 -15.69
C GLU A 150 -36.74 39.38 -16.33
N ARG A 151 -35.77 39.90 -15.53
CA ARG A 151 -34.49 40.54 -15.99
C ARG A 151 -33.21 39.65 -15.86
N GLY A 152 -32.09 40.01 -16.53
CA GLY A 152 -30.75 39.37 -16.48
C GLY A 152 -29.85 39.73 -15.26
N LYS A 153 -28.80 38.93 -14.93
CA LYS A 153 -28.29 38.68 -13.54
C LYS A 153 -26.74 38.55 -13.39
N ASN A 154 -26.00 39.36 -12.58
CA ASN A 154 -24.51 39.30 -12.45
C ASN A 154 -23.99 39.11 -11.00
N ILE A 155 -22.89 38.38 -10.74
CA ILE A 155 -22.34 38.17 -9.37
C ILE A 155 -21.00 38.92 -9.17
N LEU A 156 -20.85 39.60 -8.01
CA LEU A 156 -19.62 40.27 -7.56
C LEU A 156 -19.17 39.70 -6.21
N GLU A 157 -17.93 39.23 -6.06
CA GLU A 157 -17.45 38.53 -4.85
C GLU A 157 -16.11 39.11 -4.34
N SER A 158 -15.86 39.09 -3.02
CA SER A 158 -14.66 39.70 -2.40
C SER A 158 -14.00 38.81 -1.33
N GLY A 159 -12.65 38.84 -1.27
CA GLY A 159 -11.85 38.01 -0.36
C GLY A 159 -10.62 38.66 0.29
N SER A 160 -10.55 39.99 0.45
CA SER A 160 -9.34 40.69 0.99
C SER A 160 -9.65 41.88 1.93
N VAL A 161 -8.63 42.46 2.58
CA VAL A 161 -8.72 43.69 3.41
C VAL A 161 -9.36 44.85 2.65
N ALA A 162 -9.10 44.92 1.34
CA ALA A 162 -9.67 45.94 0.45
C ALA A 162 -11.20 45.79 0.22
N THR A 163 -11.88 44.83 0.88
CA THR A 163 -13.36 44.69 0.87
C THR A 163 -14.04 45.97 1.37
N ILE A 164 -13.36 46.78 2.17
CA ILE A 164 -13.81 48.13 2.57
C ILE A 164 -14.21 48.99 1.35
N LYS A 165 -13.57 48.80 0.19
CA LYS A 165 -13.87 49.54 -1.05
C LYS A 165 -15.05 48.97 -1.86
N LEU A 166 -15.71 47.91 -1.38
CA LEU A 166 -16.79 47.25 -2.11
C LEU A 166 -17.97 48.20 -2.46
N PRO A 167 -18.42 49.12 -1.56
CA PRO A 167 -19.45 50.10 -1.93
C PRO A 167 -19.04 51.00 -3.09
N LEU A 168 -17.75 51.38 -3.17
CA LEU A 168 -17.23 52.19 -4.27
C LEU A 168 -17.24 51.43 -5.59
N ILE A 169 -16.90 50.13 -5.56
CA ILE A 169 -16.92 49.27 -6.75
C ILE A 169 -18.37 49.10 -7.26
N ILE A 170 -19.30 48.82 -6.35
CA ILE A 170 -20.73 48.66 -6.68
C ILE A 170 -21.29 49.97 -7.26
N SER A 171 -20.99 51.11 -6.63
CA SER A 171 -21.43 52.43 -7.10
C SER A 171 -20.85 52.77 -8.48
N ALA A 172 -19.57 52.47 -8.72
CA ALA A 172 -18.92 52.70 -10.01
C ALA A 172 -19.51 51.82 -11.13
N LEU A 173 -19.82 50.56 -10.83
CA LEU A 173 -20.48 49.65 -11.77
C LEU A 173 -21.92 50.11 -12.08
N GLN A 174 -22.65 50.58 -11.07
CA GLN A 174 -23.99 51.11 -11.23
C GLN A 174 -24.02 52.39 -12.07
N GLN A 175 -23.03 53.28 -11.91
CA GLN A 175 -22.90 54.50 -12.72
C GLN A 175 -22.68 54.19 -14.20
N LYS A 176 -21.92 53.14 -14.52
CA LYS A 176 -21.62 52.74 -15.90
C LYS A 176 -22.71 51.88 -16.55
N HIS A 177 -23.45 51.11 -15.76
CA HIS A 177 -24.46 50.17 -16.26
C HIS A 177 -25.75 50.23 -15.43
N SER A 178 -26.82 50.76 -16.01
CA SER A 178 -28.13 50.90 -15.36
C SER A 178 -28.93 49.59 -15.20
N ASN A 179 -28.54 48.52 -15.92
CA ASN A 179 -29.23 47.22 -15.95
C ASN A 179 -28.44 46.11 -15.23
N LEU A 180 -27.87 46.40 -14.05
CA LEU A 180 -27.04 45.46 -13.29
C LEU A 180 -27.77 44.99 -12.02
N SER A 181 -27.84 43.67 -11.82
CA SER A 181 -28.24 43.04 -10.54
C SER A 181 -27.01 42.33 -9.99
N ILE A 182 -26.68 42.57 -8.72
CA ILE A 182 -25.47 42.07 -8.06
C ILE A 182 -25.84 41.17 -6.88
N ARG A 183 -25.28 39.98 -6.81
CA ARG A 183 -25.19 39.20 -5.56
C ARG A 183 -23.78 39.22 -5.03
N VAL A 184 -23.64 39.46 -3.73
CA VAL A 184 -22.34 39.59 -3.07
C VAL A 184 -22.01 38.32 -2.28
N ILE A 185 -20.85 37.72 -2.53
CA ILE A 185 -20.31 36.65 -1.65
C ILE A 185 -19.16 37.20 -0.81
N LEU A 186 -19.29 37.05 0.50
CA LEU A 186 -18.29 37.45 1.49
C LEU A 186 -17.68 36.20 2.13
N THR A 187 -16.38 35.99 1.90
CA THR A 187 -15.64 35.00 2.68
C THR A 187 -15.58 35.38 4.15
N LYS A 188 -15.45 34.39 5.04
CA LYS A 188 -15.31 34.61 6.49
C LYS A 188 -14.24 35.63 6.88
N SER A 189 -13.13 35.66 6.15
CA SER A 189 -12.06 36.64 6.37
C SER A 189 -12.43 38.06 5.91
N ALA A 190 -13.20 38.19 4.82
CA ALA A 190 -13.65 39.48 4.31
C ALA A 190 -14.70 40.11 5.23
N ALA A 191 -15.62 39.31 5.78
CA ALA A 191 -16.64 39.76 6.73
C ALA A 191 -16.05 40.44 7.97
N LEU A 192 -14.86 40.02 8.44
CA LEU A 192 -14.18 40.66 9.58
C LEU A 192 -13.82 42.13 9.36
N PHE A 193 -13.68 42.57 8.11
CA PHE A 193 -13.36 43.97 7.77
C PHE A 193 -14.60 44.86 7.62
N LEU A 194 -15.80 44.30 7.76
CA LEU A 194 -17.10 44.97 7.60
C LEU A 194 -17.86 45.12 8.93
N ASN A 195 -17.11 45.31 10.02
CA ASN A 195 -17.63 45.34 11.39
C ASN A 195 -17.99 46.74 11.91
N GLY A 196 -17.88 47.80 11.09
CA GLY A 196 -18.28 49.16 11.48
C GLY A 196 -17.43 49.80 12.59
N ARG A 197 -16.19 49.35 12.81
CA ARG A 197 -15.35 49.84 13.93
C ARG A 197 -14.72 51.22 13.68
N SER A 198 -14.69 51.68 12.43
CA SER A 198 -14.22 53.00 12.02
C SER A 198 -15.11 53.54 10.91
N ALA A 199 -15.10 54.86 10.68
CA ALA A 199 -15.87 55.51 9.62
C ALA A 199 -15.55 54.97 8.21
N GLU A 200 -14.35 54.41 8.04
CA GLU A 200 -13.93 53.77 6.79
C GLU A 200 -14.50 52.36 6.61
N GLN A 201 -14.97 51.67 7.66
CA GLN A 201 -15.49 50.29 7.55
C GLN A 201 -17.02 50.27 7.39
N PRO A 202 -17.58 49.98 6.20
CA PRO A 202 -19.01 49.84 6.02
C PRO A 202 -19.53 48.57 6.71
N THR A 203 -20.77 48.59 7.19
CA THR A 203 -21.45 47.40 7.73
C THR A 203 -22.03 46.53 6.61
N ILE A 204 -22.27 45.25 6.91
CA ILE A 204 -22.90 44.31 5.96
C ILE A 204 -24.31 44.79 5.58
N GLU A 205 -25.06 45.35 6.53
CA GLU A 205 -26.38 45.93 6.31
C GLU A 205 -26.33 47.12 5.33
N HIS A 206 -25.29 47.96 5.42
CA HIS A 206 -25.08 49.05 4.48
C HIS A 206 -24.88 48.54 3.06
N ILE A 207 -24.11 47.46 2.87
CA ILE A 207 -23.91 46.85 1.54
C ILE A 207 -25.22 46.24 1.01
N ALA A 208 -25.99 45.59 1.87
CA ALA A 208 -27.30 45.03 1.49
C ALA A 208 -28.34 46.10 1.14
N SER A 209 -28.19 47.32 1.67
CA SER A 209 -29.09 48.45 1.36
C SER A 209 -28.81 49.13 0.01
N LEU A 210 -27.74 48.77 -0.69
CA LEU A 210 -27.39 49.37 -1.98
C LEU A 210 -28.38 48.92 -3.08
N PRO A 211 -28.89 49.83 -3.92
CA PRO A 211 -30.00 49.57 -4.85
C PRO A 211 -29.68 48.55 -5.96
N ALA A 212 -28.40 48.28 -6.23
CA ALA A 212 -27.97 47.28 -7.22
C ALA A 212 -27.69 45.88 -6.61
N VAL A 213 -27.78 45.74 -5.27
CA VAL A 213 -27.45 44.50 -4.55
C VAL A 213 -28.73 43.75 -4.19
N ASP A 214 -28.90 42.54 -4.75
CA ASP A 214 -30.07 41.69 -4.48
C ASP A 214 -29.91 40.89 -3.17
N ALA A 215 -28.70 40.42 -2.88
CA ALA A 215 -28.42 39.59 -1.70
C ALA A 215 -26.93 39.58 -1.35
N VAL A 216 -26.63 39.41 -0.06
CA VAL A 216 -25.29 39.19 0.47
C VAL A 216 -25.24 37.81 1.12
N TYR A 217 -24.32 36.96 0.68
CA TYR A 217 -24.11 35.60 1.17
C TYR A 217 -22.78 35.46 1.90
N GLN A 218 -22.78 34.67 2.96
CA GLN A 218 -21.60 34.28 3.73
C GLN A 218 -21.32 32.78 3.59
N ASP A 219 -20.12 32.36 3.99
CA ASP A 219 -19.73 30.94 3.96
C ASP A 219 -20.68 30.06 4.79
N GLU A 220 -21.24 30.60 5.88
CA GLU A 220 -22.21 29.92 6.74
C GLU A 220 -23.57 29.65 6.06
N ASP A 221 -23.94 30.38 5.00
CA ASP A 221 -25.23 30.25 4.31
C ASP A 221 -25.30 29.04 3.37
N GLU A 222 -24.17 28.40 3.08
CA GLU A 222 -24.09 27.32 2.09
C GLU A 222 -24.88 26.06 2.49
N MET A 223 -24.97 25.76 3.79
CA MET A 223 -25.69 24.59 4.33
C MET A 223 -26.42 24.92 5.62
N THR A 224 -27.46 25.75 5.54
CA THR A 224 -28.38 26.05 6.66
C THR A 224 -29.32 24.88 6.99
N GLU A 225 -29.66 24.04 6.01
CA GLU A 225 -30.52 22.87 6.18
C GLU A 225 -29.78 21.54 5.91
N SER A 226 -30.25 20.45 6.53
CA SER A 226 -29.72 19.11 6.25
C SER A 226 -30.09 18.68 4.83
N TRP A 227 -29.10 18.35 4.01
CA TRP A 227 -29.31 18.00 2.60
C TRP A 227 -30.38 16.91 2.40
N THR A 228 -31.38 17.21 1.57
CA THR A 228 -32.39 16.26 1.06
C THR A 228 -32.27 16.11 -0.45
N ARG A 229 -32.64 14.94 -0.99
CA ARG A 229 -32.59 14.68 -2.43
C ARG A 229 -33.62 15.58 -3.13
N GLY A 230 -33.15 16.56 -3.91
CA GLY A 230 -33.98 17.53 -4.62
C GLY A 230 -33.83 18.97 -4.13
N ALA A 231 -33.25 19.19 -2.94
CA ALA A 231 -32.94 20.54 -2.45
C ALA A 231 -31.81 21.18 -3.27
N GLY A 232 -31.99 22.44 -3.65
CA GLY A 232 -31.00 23.21 -4.40
C GLY A 232 -29.77 23.54 -3.55
N ILE A 233 -28.58 23.35 -4.11
CA ILE A 233 -27.31 23.65 -3.44
C ILE A 233 -26.89 25.09 -3.75
N LEU A 234 -26.60 25.90 -2.73
CA LEU A 234 -26.40 27.35 -2.88
C LEU A 234 -25.33 27.72 -3.92
N HIS A 235 -24.12 27.15 -3.86
CA HIS A 235 -23.07 27.46 -4.84
C HIS A 235 -23.44 27.08 -6.28
N ILE A 236 -24.23 26.01 -6.48
CA ILE A 236 -24.74 25.63 -7.80
C ILE A 236 -25.80 26.63 -8.27
N ASN A 237 -26.68 27.07 -7.36
CA ASN A 237 -27.68 28.07 -7.68
C ASN A 237 -27.03 29.41 -8.06
N LEU A 238 -25.97 29.81 -7.36
CA LEU A 238 -25.21 31.03 -7.65
C LEU A 238 -24.51 30.94 -9.02
N ARG A 239 -23.83 29.83 -9.33
CA ARG A 239 -23.30 29.58 -10.69
C ARG A 239 -24.38 29.71 -11.76
N LYS A 240 -25.51 29.02 -11.60
CA LYS A 240 -26.59 29.01 -12.59
C LYS A 240 -27.15 30.41 -12.81
N TRP A 241 -27.27 31.19 -11.73
CA TRP A 241 -27.82 32.55 -11.76
C TRP A 241 -26.87 33.57 -12.40
N ALA A 242 -25.55 33.41 -12.23
CA ALA A 242 -24.55 34.36 -12.71
C ALA A 242 -24.29 34.25 -14.22
N HIS A 243 -24.15 35.39 -14.91
CA HIS A 243 -23.57 35.45 -16.27
C HIS A 243 -22.05 35.65 -16.24
N ILE A 244 -21.55 36.46 -15.30
CA ILE A 244 -20.13 36.71 -15.06
C ILE A 244 -19.87 36.65 -13.55
N LEU A 245 -18.70 36.12 -13.16
CA LEU A 245 -18.20 36.16 -11.79
C LEU A 245 -17.02 37.12 -11.69
N VAL A 246 -17.12 38.12 -10.81
CA VAL A 246 -16.03 39.08 -10.56
C VAL A 246 -15.47 38.88 -9.15
N VAL A 247 -14.18 38.57 -9.01
CA VAL A 247 -13.50 38.44 -7.71
C VAL A 247 -12.64 39.67 -7.45
N ALA A 248 -13.20 40.64 -6.72
CA ALA A 248 -12.57 41.92 -6.46
C ALA A 248 -12.90 42.43 -5.04
N PRO A 249 -11.89 42.55 -4.15
CA PRO A 249 -10.48 42.15 -4.28
C PRO A 249 -10.18 40.65 -4.14
N LEU A 250 -9.27 40.15 -4.98
CA LEU A 250 -8.65 38.82 -4.85
C LEU A 250 -7.42 38.89 -3.92
N SER A 251 -7.47 38.19 -2.79
CA SER A 251 -6.31 38.05 -1.89
C SER A 251 -5.35 36.95 -2.37
N ALA A 252 -4.07 37.04 -1.97
CA ALA A 252 -3.08 36.00 -2.28
C ALA A 252 -3.46 34.61 -1.72
N ASN A 253 -4.23 34.56 -0.62
CA ASN A 253 -4.73 33.30 -0.06
C ASN A 253 -5.81 32.68 -0.97
N THR A 254 -6.78 33.47 -1.42
CA THR A 254 -7.81 33.01 -2.36
C THR A 254 -7.20 32.63 -3.71
N LEU A 255 -6.23 33.40 -4.22
CA LEU A 255 -5.45 33.07 -5.42
C LEU A 255 -4.77 31.70 -5.28
N ALA A 256 -4.06 31.47 -4.16
CA ALA A 256 -3.42 30.19 -3.90
C ALA A 256 -4.42 29.02 -3.82
N LYS A 257 -5.61 29.24 -3.26
CA LYS A 257 -6.67 28.23 -3.19
C LYS A 257 -7.24 27.89 -4.56
N ILE A 258 -7.54 28.90 -5.38
CA ILE A 258 -8.06 28.74 -6.74
C ILE A 258 -7.08 27.91 -7.58
N VAL A 259 -5.81 28.31 -7.64
CA VAL A 259 -4.78 27.62 -8.44
C VAL A 259 -4.54 26.18 -7.98
N ASN A 260 -4.65 25.90 -6.68
CA ASN A 260 -4.48 24.54 -6.15
C ASN A 260 -5.79 23.72 -6.10
N GLY A 261 -6.92 24.27 -6.56
CA GLY A 261 -8.23 23.59 -6.55
C GLY A 261 -8.80 23.34 -5.16
N ILE A 262 -8.48 24.17 -4.17
CA ILE A 262 -8.99 24.06 -2.79
C ILE A 262 -10.36 24.75 -2.72
N CYS A 263 -11.38 23.97 -2.34
CA CYS A 263 -12.78 24.38 -2.30
C CYS A 263 -13.29 24.25 -0.85
N ASP A 264 -13.05 25.29 -0.05
CA ASP A 264 -13.29 25.33 1.40
C ASP A 264 -14.10 26.55 1.87
N SER A 265 -14.58 27.36 0.93
CA SER A 265 -15.44 28.55 1.14
C SER A 265 -16.49 28.61 0.04
N LEU A 266 -17.59 29.33 0.25
CA LEU A 266 -18.67 29.44 -0.73
C LEU A 266 -18.15 29.97 -2.08
N LEU A 267 -17.29 31.00 -2.05
CA LEU A 267 -16.59 31.56 -3.23
C LEU A 267 -15.77 30.50 -3.98
N THR A 268 -14.92 29.73 -3.28
CA THR A 268 -14.09 28.71 -3.94
C THR A 268 -14.91 27.51 -4.43
N ASN A 269 -16.05 27.21 -3.79
CA ASN A 269 -17.01 26.22 -4.26
C ASN A 269 -17.72 26.69 -5.54
N VAL A 270 -18.12 27.96 -5.64
CA VAL A 270 -18.69 28.57 -6.86
C VAL A 270 -17.69 28.55 -8.02
N ILE A 271 -16.43 28.97 -7.79
CA ILE A 271 -15.38 28.94 -8.83
C ILE A 271 -15.14 27.51 -9.35
N ARG A 272 -15.10 26.53 -8.44
CA ARG A 272 -14.87 25.13 -8.84
C ARG A 272 -16.05 24.58 -9.62
N ALA A 273 -17.26 24.91 -9.18
CA ALA A 273 -18.47 24.62 -9.88
C ALA A 273 -18.80 25.75 -10.85
N TRP A 274 -17.86 26.31 -11.62
CA TRP A 274 -18.16 27.27 -12.70
C TRP A 274 -18.38 26.52 -14.02
N ASP A 275 -19.29 26.95 -14.89
CA ASP A 275 -19.45 26.31 -16.21
C ASP A 275 -18.50 26.97 -17.19
N THR A 276 -17.43 26.26 -17.48
CA THR A 276 -16.32 26.80 -18.24
C THR A 276 -16.34 26.43 -19.72
N THR A 277 -17.18 25.46 -20.09
CA THR A 277 -17.36 25.00 -21.48
C THR A 277 -18.63 25.56 -22.10
N GLY A 278 -19.57 26.06 -21.29
CA GLY A 278 -20.89 26.54 -21.74
C GLY A 278 -21.86 25.40 -22.07
N LEU A 279 -21.46 24.14 -21.93
CA LEU A 279 -22.30 22.98 -22.24
C LEU A 279 -23.35 22.69 -21.16
N VAL A 280 -23.16 23.19 -19.95
CA VAL A 280 -24.00 22.83 -18.79
C VAL A 280 -25.11 23.84 -18.56
N ASP A 281 -24.83 25.13 -18.77
CA ASP A 281 -25.73 26.24 -18.48
C ASP A 281 -26.31 26.92 -19.75
N GLY A 282 -26.52 26.17 -20.84
CA GLY A 282 -27.31 26.64 -21.99
C GLY A 282 -26.55 27.28 -23.16
N GLY A 283 -25.29 26.88 -23.40
CA GLY A 283 -24.54 27.22 -24.62
C GLY A 283 -23.68 28.49 -24.54
N VAL A 284 -23.79 29.28 -23.47
CA VAL A 284 -23.02 30.53 -23.29
C VAL A 284 -21.82 30.30 -22.39
N LYS A 285 -20.61 30.61 -22.88
CA LYS A 285 -19.36 30.48 -22.12
C LYS A 285 -19.23 31.61 -21.08
N LYS A 286 -19.36 31.27 -19.80
CA LYS A 286 -19.30 32.24 -18.69
C LYS A 286 -17.85 32.53 -18.27
N ARG A 287 -17.55 33.78 -17.92
CA ARG A 287 -16.18 34.23 -17.56
C ARG A 287 -16.01 34.54 -16.08
N ILE A 288 -14.76 34.41 -15.60
CA ILE A 288 -14.32 34.84 -14.27
C ILE A 288 -13.30 35.96 -14.41
N LEU A 289 -13.63 37.14 -13.87
CA LEU A 289 -12.73 38.29 -13.77
C LEU A 289 -12.10 38.32 -12.38
N VAL A 290 -10.79 38.53 -12.29
CA VAL A 290 -10.10 38.65 -10.99
C VAL A 290 -9.29 39.93 -10.90
N ALA A 291 -9.41 40.63 -9.77
CA ALA A 291 -8.64 41.84 -9.47
C ALA A 291 -7.75 41.59 -8.23
N PRO A 292 -6.47 41.20 -8.41
CA PRO A 292 -5.55 40.98 -7.30
C PRO A 292 -5.31 42.26 -6.49
N ALA A 293 -5.47 42.16 -5.16
CA ALA A 293 -5.17 43.25 -4.24
C ALA A 293 -4.31 42.74 -3.08
N MET A 294 -3.01 43.03 -3.14
CA MET A 294 -2.02 42.60 -2.16
C MET A 294 -0.85 43.59 -2.05
N ASN A 295 -0.10 43.49 -0.95
CA ASN A 295 1.11 44.30 -0.73
C ASN A 295 2.13 44.09 -1.88
N ALA A 296 2.88 45.12 -2.27
CA ALA A 296 3.90 45.06 -3.32
C ALA A 296 4.92 43.92 -3.13
N ALA A 297 5.35 43.65 -1.89
CA ALA A 297 6.25 42.52 -1.60
C ALA A 297 5.58 41.16 -1.82
N MET A 298 4.26 41.06 -1.63
CA MET A 298 3.50 39.85 -1.94
C MET A 298 3.28 39.70 -3.45
N TRP A 299 3.10 40.80 -4.17
CA TRP A 299 2.99 40.83 -5.63
C TRP A 299 4.28 40.37 -6.31
N LEU A 300 5.42 40.92 -5.87
CA LEU A 300 6.75 40.58 -6.40
C LEU A 300 7.25 39.17 -6.00
N GLN A 301 6.54 38.47 -5.13
CA GLN A 301 6.96 37.14 -4.67
C GLN A 301 6.88 36.10 -5.81
N PRO A 302 7.92 35.27 -6.04
CA PRO A 302 7.94 34.31 -7.15
C PRO A 302 6.81 33.27 -7.12
N ILE A 303 6.25 32.98 -5.94
CA ILE A 303 5.10 32.05 -5.80
C ILE A 303 3.83 32.70 -6.35
N THR A 304 3.59 33.96 -6.02
CA THR A 304 2.45 34.74 -6.54
C THR A 304 2.56 34.86 -8.05
N ARG A 305 3.75 35.14 -8.58
CA ARG A 305 4.00 35.18 -10.03
C ARG A 305 3.65 33.86 -10.71
N LYS A 306 4.04 32.72 -10.15
CA LYS A 306 3.65 31.39 -10.68
C LYS A 306 2.15 31.16 -10.68
N GLN A 307 1.45 31.64 -9.65
CA GLN A 307 0.00 31.49 -9.55
C GLN A 307 -0.74 32.36 -10.55
N ILE A 308 -0.26 33.58 -10.78
CA ILE A 308 -0.79 34.48 -11.81
C ILE A 308 -0.57 33.89 -13.20
N LEU A 309 0.62 33.35 -13.50
CA LEU A 309 0.89 32.68 -14.77
C LEU A 309 -0.06 31.50 -15.05
N VAL A 310 -0.50 30.76 -14.02
CA VAL A 310 -1.53 29.71 -14.25
C VAL A 310 -2.88 30.33 -14.65
N LEU A 311 -3.27 31.46 -14.06
CA LEU A 311 -4.51 32.13 -14.42
C LEU A 311 -4.44 32.80 -15.80
N GLU A 312 -3.29 33.32 -16.21
CA GLU A 312 -3.08 34.01 -17.48
C GLU A 312 -2.74 33.06 -18.63
N ASP A 313 -1.83 32.11 -18.44
CA ASP A 313 -1.34 31.23 -19.51
C ASP A 313 -2.23 30.00 -19.69
N GLU A 314 -2.59 29.31 -18.59
CA GLU A 314 -3.33 28.04 -18.68
C GLU A 314 -4.84 28.25 -18.78
N TRP A 315 -5.39 29.21 -18.03
CA TRP A 315 -6.85 29.44 -17.95
C TRP A 315 -7.30 30.77 -18.57
N GLY A 316 -6.35 31.58 -19.04
CA GLY A 316 -6.58 32.95 -19.48
C GLY A 316 -7.35 33.05 -20.78
N VAL A 317 -8.18 34.09 -20.92
CA VAL A 317 -8.89 34.37 -22.17
C VAL A 317 -7.89 34.86 -23.22
N GLN A 318 -7.55 34.00 -24.19
CA GLN A 318 -6.74 34.36 -25.34
C GLN A 318 -7.63 34.57 -26.57
N VAL A 319 -7.46 35.72 -27.22
CA VAL A 319 -8.08 36.05 -28.50
C VAL A 319 -7.08 35.66 -29.59
N THR A 320 -7.31 34.54 -30.26
CA THR A 320 -6.50 34.15 -31.42
C THR A 320 -7.38 34.15 -32.68
N GLY A 321 -7.00 34.99 -33.67
CA GLY A 321 -7.64 35.06 -34.99
C GLY A 321 -7.67 36.48 -35.58
N ASP A 322 -7.53 36.57 -36.91
CA ASP A 322 -7.82 37.80 -37.67
C ASP A 322 -9.32 38.16 -37.57
N GLN A 323 -9.62 39.45 -37.74
CA GLN A 323 -10.89 40.16 -37.44
C GLN A 323 -12.21 39.49 -37.91
N LYS A 324 -12.19 38.41 -38.67
CA LYS A 324 -13.37 37.68 -39.17
C LYS A 324 -13.68 36.36 -38.47
N ASN A 325 -12.75 35.74 -37.71
CA ASN A 325 -13.00 34.50 -36.97
C ASN A 325 -12.28 34.53 -35.61
N VAL A 326 -12.91 35.13 -34.60
CA VAL A 326 -12.39 35.17 -33.23
C VAL A 326 -12.78 33.88 -32.50
N VAL A 327 -11.79 33.03 -32.18
CA VAL A 327 -12.00 31.89 -31.27
C VAL A 327 -11.47 32.27 -29.89
N GLU A 328 -12.37 32.55 -28.95
CA GLU A 328 -12.01 32.86 -27.56
C GLU A 328 -11.71 31.57 -26.79
N GLN A 329 -10.43 31.32 -26.50
CA GLN A 329 -10.00 30.21 -25.64
C GLN A 329 -9.79 30.70 -24.20
N GLY A 330 -10.10 29.89 -23.19
CA GLY A 330 -9.98 30.26 -21.76
C GLY A 330 -11.21 30.88 -21.10
N TRP A 331 -11.17 31.05 -19.78
CA TRP A 331 -12.34 31.44 -18.96
C TRP A 331 -11.98 32.34 -17.76
N PHE A 332 -10.70 32.59 -17.50
CA PHE A 332 -10.19 33.52 -16.48
C PHE A 332 -9.62 34.78 -17.15
N GLU A 333 -9.80 35.94 -16.52
CA GLU A 333 -9.18 37.19 -16.95
C GLU A 333 -8.64 37.94 -15.72
N VAL A 334 -7.35 38.26 -15.74
CA VAL A 334 -6.62 38.90 -14.64
C VAL A 334 -6.45 40.38 -14.92
N LEU A 335 -6.97 41.24 -14.03
CA LEU A 335 -6.80 42.68 -14.11
C LEU A 335 -5.48 43.08 -13.45
N ASN A 336 -4.52 43.56 -14.24
CA ASN A 336 -3.21 43.96 -13.74
C ASN A 336 -3.28 45.28 -12.94
N PRO A 337 -2.51 45.41 -11.84
CA PRO A 337 -2.40 46.67 -11.11
C PRO A 337 -1.84 47.77 -12.01
N ILE A 338 -2.48 48.94 -12.04
CA ILE A 338 -1.95 50.12 -12.74
C ILE A 338 -0.68 50.58 -12.00
N GLU A 339 0.44 50.74 -12.72
CA GLU A 339 1.69 51.27 -12.16
C GLU A 339 1.47 52.70 -11.62
N VAL A 340 1.47 52.85 -10.29
CA VAL A 340 1.56 54.17 -9.66
C VAL A 340 3.04 54.56 -9.63
N GLN A 341 3.52 55.15 -10.71
CA GLN A 341 4.72 55.97 -10.68
C GLN A 341 4.36 57.39 -10.24
N SER A 342 5.18 57.94 -9.35
CA SER A 342 5.19 59.33 -8.83
C SER A 342 4.59 59.56 -7.45
N ALA A 343 5.34 60.36 -6.67
CA ALA A 343 5.14 60.83 -5.30
C ALA A 343 5.59 59.88 -4.17
N MET A 344 6.81 60.14 -3.67
CA MET A 344 7.43 59.79 -2.36
C MET A 344 8.89 59.32 -2.49
N ALA A 345 9.63 59.88 -3.45
CA ALA A 345 11.09 59.81 -3.51
C ALA A 345 11.66 61.24 -3.37
N SER A 346 11.82 61.70 -2.13
CA SER A 346 12.71 62.83 -1.83
C SER A 346 13.14 62.77 -0.38
N ASN A 347 14.47 62.79 -0.18
CA ASN A 347 15.22 63.01 1.06
C ASN A 347 15.73 61.76 1.80
N LEU A 348 16.80 61.16 1.25
CA LEU A 348 17.89 60.58 2.06
C LEU A 348 19.24 60.78 1.35
N PRO A 349 20.14 61.61 1.91
CA PRO A 349 21.60 61.43 1.83
C PRO A 349 22.21 61.41 3.25
N LEU A 350 23.40 60.90 3.60
CA LEU A 350 24.56 60.28 2.94
C LEU A 350 25.52 59.85 4.08
N LYS A 351 26.24 58.72 3.94
CA LYS A 351 27.70 58.49 4.24
C LYS A 351 27.98 57.00 4.52
N ARG A 352 28.69 56.28 3.63
CA ARG A 352 30.16 56.02 3.54
C ARG A 352 30.69 55.17 4.74
N LYS A 353 31.47 54.08 4.61
CA LYS A 353 32.39 53.55 3.58
C LYS A 353 32.68 52.04 3.84
N ASN A 354 33.01 51.29 2.78
CA ASN A 354 33.57 49.90 2.79
C ASN A 354 35.04 49.85 3.29
N PRO A 355 35.63 48.65 3.56
CA PRO A 355 36.33 47.85 2.51
C PRO A 355 36.00 46.33 2.56
N GLN A 356 35.69 45.68 1.41
CA GLN A 356 36.52 44.71 0.62
C GLN A 356 37.04 43.49 1.42
N ALA A 357 37.07 42.23 0.95
CA ALA A 357 36.86 41.50 -0.31
C ALA A 357 36.48 40.03 0.07
N GLY A 358 35.78 39.19 -0.71
CA GLY A 358 36.16 38.61 -2.00
C GLY A 358 35.36 37.31 -2.24
N PHE A 359 35.29 36.90 -3.51
CA PHE A 359 34.50 35.82 -4.14
C PHE A 359 34.64 34.41 -3.53
N ASN A 360 33.56 33.60 -3.51
CA ASN A 360 33.34 32.46 -4.45
C ASN A 360 32.19 31.48 -4.08
N PHE A 361 31.78 30.78 -5.13
CA PHE A 361 30.71 29.79 -5.33
C PHE A 361 30.55 28.63 -4.30
N ASP A 362 29.31 28.12 -4.26
CA ASP A 362 28.90 26.75 -3.92
C ASP A 362 29.46 26.08 -2.65
N GLN A 363 28.64 26.01 -1.58
CA GLN A 363 28.71 24.89 -0.64
C GLN A 363 27.44 24.73 0.21
N LYS A 364 26.94 23.49 0.26
CA LYS A 364 25.84 23.02 1.12
C LYS A 364 26.11 23.35 2.60
N SER A 365 25.41 24.34 3.16
CA SER A 365 25.54 24.67 4.59
C SER A 365 25.05 23.50 5.46
N SER A 366 25.93 22.97 6.32
CA SER A 366 25.64 21.86 7.22
C SER A 366 24.67 22.25 8.35
N GLY A 367 23.91 21.28 8.88
CA GLY A 367 22.95 21.50 9.97
C GLY A 367 23.56 22.00 11.29
N ALA A 368 24.89 21.91 11.45
CA ALA A 368 25.62 22.44 12.59
C ALA A 368 25.71 23.98 12.57
N VAL A 369 25.84 24.59 11.38
CA VAL A 369 25.91 26.04 11.19
C VAL A 369 24.56 26.68 11.54
N ARG A 370 23.44 26.08 11.11
CA ARG A 370 22.08 26.51 11.50
C ARG A 370 21.83 26.41 13.00
N LYS A 371 22.46 25.43 13.67
CA LYS A 371 22.32 25.24 15.12
C LYS A 371 23.16 26.26 15.89
N ARG A 372 24.36 26.61 15.41
CA ARG A 372 25.18 27.70 15.97
C ARG A 372 24.54 29.06 15.78
N ALA A 373 24.02 29.37 14.58
CA ALA A 373 23.27 30.60 14.31
C ALA A 373 22.08 30.78 15.27
N ARG A 374 21.28 29.71 15.46
CA ARG A 374 20.17 29.71 16.43
C ARG A 374 20.60 29.93 17.88
N THR A 375 21.79 29.46 18.26
CA THR A 375 22.29 29.57 19.65
C THR A 375 22.98 30.91 19.88
N HIS A 376 23.55 31.49 18.82
CA HIS A 376 24.13 32.84 18.82
C HIS A 376 23.04 33.91 18.86
N ASP A 377 22.01 33.79 18.02
CA ASP A 377 20.85 34.71 18.00
C ASP A 377 20.06 34.69 19.32
N ALA A 378 20.00 33.54 20.00
CA ALA A 378 19.35 33.43 21.31
C ALA A 378 20.18 34.06 22.46
N ARG A 379 21.47 34.35 22.24
CA ARG A 379 22.38 34.89 23.25
C ARG A 379 22.70 36.38 23.05
N ALA A 380 22.32 36.97 21.91
CA ALA A 380 22.64 38.36 21.54
C ALA A 380 21.54 39.38 21.92
N LEU A 381 20.57 39.01 22.77
CA LEU A 381 19.54 39.93 23.23
C LEU A 381 20.09 40.79 24.38
N ALA A 382 20.36 42.07 24.10
CA ALA A 382 20.72 43.05 25.13
C ALA A 382 19.49 43.42 25.97
N VAL A 383 19.68 43.52 27.29
CA VAL A 383 18.64 43.85 28.28
C VAL A 383 18.91 45.26 28.81
N GLN A 384 17.86 46.08 28.95
CA GLN A 384 17.95 47.39 29.60
C GLN A 384 17.26 47.36 30.97
N SER A 385 17.74 48.14 31.94
CA SER A 385 17.17 48.18 33.29
C SER A 385 15.85 48.96 33.33
N ALA A 386 14.88 48.45 34.09
CA ALA A 386 13.51 48.99 34.17
C ALA A 386 13.32 49.97 35.36
N ASP A 387 14.41 50.40 35.99
CA ASP A 387 14.37 51.13 37.28
C ASP A 387 13.82 52.55 37.12
N ALA A 388 13.85 53.13 35.91
CA ALA A 388 13.29 54.45 35.63
C ALA A 388 11.76 54.50 35.53
N ALA A 389 11.07 53.34 35.55
CA ALA A 389 9.61 53.23 35.40
C ALA A 389 8.86 52.99 36.72
N LEU A 390 9.59 52.91 37.84
CA LEU A 390 9.02 52.78 39.19
C LEU A 390 9.07 54.15 39.88
N SER A 391 7.91 54.69 40.24
CA SER A 391 7.86 55.86 41.11
C SER A 391 8.40 55.53 42.51
N ALA A 392 8.92 56.52 43.24
CA ALA A 392 9.46 56.31 44.59
C ALA A 392 8.42 55.76 45.60
N THR A 393 7.13 55.89 45.29
CA THR A 393 6.00 55.35 46.07
C THR A 393 5.61 53.92 45.66
N GLY A 394 6.26 53.33 44.65
CA GLY A 394 6.03 51.95 44.21
C GLY A 394 4.89 51.78 43.19
N GLU A 395 4.29 52.87 42.71
CA GLU A 395 3.31 52.82 41.63
C GLU A 395 4.02 52.67 40.28
N LEU A 396 3.51 51.74 39.46
CA LEU A 396 4.06 51.37 38.16
C LEU A 396 3.41 52.21 37.05
N ASP A 397 4.19 53.10 36.42
CA ASP A 397 3.74 53.76 35.19
C ASP A 397 3.80 52.77 34.03
N VAL A 398 2.63 52.27 33.62
CA VAL A 398 2.49 51.26 32.57
C VAL A 398 3.01 51.78 31.23
N ALA A 399 2.87 53.07 30.93
CA ALA A 399 3.33 53.64 29.67
C ALA A 399 4.86 53.74 29.63
N ALA A 400 5.48 54.25 30.70
CA ALA A 400 6.93 54.30 30.83
C ALA A 400 7.56 52.89 30.90
N TYR A 401 6.89 51.94 31.56
CA TYR A 401 7.34 50.55 31.67
C TYR A 401 7.30 49.81 30.32
N VAL A 402 6.22 49.99 29.55
CA VAL A 402 6.11 49.41 28.21
C VAL A 402 7.09 50.08 27.25
N GLY A 403 7.30 51.40 27.37
CA GLY A 403 8.30 52.15 26.61
C GLY A 403 9.73 51.66 26.87
N ALA A 404 10.10 51.47 28.15
CA ALA A 404 11.41 50.94 28.53
C ALA A 404 11.66 49.51 28.01
N ARG A 405 10.60 48.71 27.80
CA ARG A 405 10.69 47.33 27.31
C ARG A 405 10.31 47.16 25.84
N GLU A 406 9.99 48.24 25.13
CA GLU A 406 9.54 48.16 23.74
C GLU A 406 10.61 47.53 22.84
N PHE A 407 11.88 47.88 23.06
CA PHE A 407 13.00 47.30 22.33
C PHE A 407 13.13 45.79 22.60
N GLU A 408 12.95 45.36 23.85
CA GLU A 408 12.99 43.93 24.22
C GLU A 408 11.84 43.15 23.59
N ILE A 409 10.64 43.73 23.59
CA ILE A 409 9.43 43.14 22.99
C ILE A 409 9.61 43.01 21.48
N ARG A 410 10.08 44.04 20.78
CA ARG A 410 10.32 44.00 19.33
C ARG A 410 11.46 43.04 18.96
N ALA A 411 12.53 42.99 19.74
CA ALA A 411 13.62 42.04 19.53
C ALA A 411 13.17 40.58 19.76
N LEU A 412 12.31 40.35 20.76
CA LEU A 412 11.66 39.07 21.01
C LEU A 412 10.74 38.69 19.85
N GLU A 413 9.91 39.62 19.35
CA GLU A 413 9.01 39.41 18.22
C GLU A 413 9.77 39.05 16.95
N ALA A 414 10.83 39.78 16.61
CA ALA A 414 11.68 39.49 15.46
C ALA A 414 12.38 38.12 15.59
N GLY A 415 12.82 37.74 16.80
CA GLY A 415 13.34 36.41 17.09
C GLY A 415 12.28 35.30 16.94
N ILE A 416 11.05 35.58 17.37
CA ILE A 416 9.89 34.69 17.21
C ILE A 416 9.52 34.54 15.71
N GLU A 417 9.55 35.61 14.93
CA GLU A 417 9.26 35.60 13.49
C GLU A 417 10.30 34.82 12.68
N LYS A 418 11.60 35.02 12.97
CA LYS A 418 12.69 34.19 12.39
C LYS A 418 12.55 32.71 12.77
N SER A 419 11.93 32.40 13.91
CA SER A 419 11.58 31.02 14.29
C SER A 419 10.29 30.51 13.63
N ARG A 420 9.36 31.40 13.26
CA ARG A 420 8.09 31.14 12.55
C ARG A 420 8.29 30.84 11.06
N SER A 421 9.29 31.39 10.40
CA SER A 421 9.64 30.94 9.04
C SER A 421 10.06 29.46 9.00
N ALA A 422 10.57 28.91 10.11
CA ALA A 422 10.82 27.47 10.28
C ALA A 422 9.58 26.63 10.71
N LEU A 423 8.38 27.23 10.78
CA LEU A 423 7.13 26.66 11.35
C LEU A 423 6.08 26.16 10.33
N THR A 424 6.28 26.22 9.01
CA THR A 424 5.28 25.80 7.97
C THR A 424 4.80 24.33 8.00
N SER A 425 5.28 23.52 8.94
CA SER A 425 4.82 22.14 9.16
C SER A 425 4.39 21.95 10.62
N ARG A 426 3.18 21.41 10.84
CA ARG A 426 2.63 21.12 12.17
C ARG A 426 3.56 20.21 12.98
N ALA A 427 3.54 20.28 14.30
CA ALA A 427 4.41 19.52 15.18
C ALA A 427 4.35 18.01 14.93
N PHE A 428 3.18 17.45 14.61
CA PHE A 428 3.04 16.04 14.25
C PHE A 428 3.50 15.71 12.81
N GLN A 429 3.54 16.68 11.90
CA GLN A 429 4.05 16.52 10.53
C GLN A 429 5.58 16.56 10.49
N LYS A 430 6.25 17.21 11.46
CA LYS A 430 7.72 17.16 11.60
C LYS A 430 8.27 15.76 11.88
N VAL A 431 7.43 14.83 12.34
CA VAL A 431 7.81 13.44 12.57
C VAL A 431 7.91 12.68 11.22
N PRO A 432 8.92 11.81 10.99
CA PRO A 432 9.01 10.99 9.78
C PRO A 432 7.75 10.17 9.51
N ARG A 433 7.40 9.94 8.23
CA ARG A 433 6.13 9.29 7.83
C ARG A 433 5.87 7.96 8.55
N SER A 434 6.90 7.13 8.77
CA SER A 434 6.81 5.85 9.50
C SER A 434 6.44 6.00 10.99
N LEU A 435 6.82 7.11 11.61
CA LEU A 435 6.54 7.43 13.01
C LEU A 435 5.27 8.27 13.20
N ARG A 436 4.69 8.83 12.13
CA ARG A 436 3.42 9.57 12.20
C ARG A 436 2.28 8.67 12.69
N ARG A 437 1.40 9.24 13.50
CA ARG A 437 0.20 8.56 14.02
C ARG A 437 -1.00 9.42 13.70
N ARG A 438 -2.05 8.84 13.10
CA ARG A 438 -3.28 9.58 12.77
C ARG A 438 -3.93 10.22 14.00
N THR A 439 -3.86 9.54 15.14
CA THR A 439 -4.41 10.05 16.42
C THR A 439 -3.58 11.19 17.04
N ALA A 440 -2.42 11.55 16.47
CA ALA A 440 -1.61 12.65 16.97
C ALA A 440 -2.25 14.04 16.78
N SER A 441 -3.20 14.18 15.85
CA SER A 441 -3.94 15.42 15.62
C SER A 441 -4.79 15.82 16.83
N HIS A 442 -5.46 14.86 17.50
CA HIS A 442 -6.32 15.13 18.67
C HIS A 442 -5.75 14.61 19.99
N ASN A 443 -4.70 13.77 19.96
CA ASN A 443 -4.03 13.25 21.16
C ASN A 443 -2.52 13.53 21.13
N VAL A 444 -2.15 14.62 21.78
CA VAL A 444 -0.75 15.08 21.86
C VAL A 444 0.20 14.05 22.47
N LYS A 445 -0.28 13.11 23.31
CA LYS A 445 0.59 12.06 23.89
C LYS A 445 1.18 11.12 22.82
N ARG A 446 0.61 11.09 21.61
CA ARG A 446 1.08 10.31 20.46
C ARG A 446 2.24 10.96 19.70
N VAL A 447 2.57 12.21 20.02
CA VAL A 447 3.73 12.94 19.51
C VAL A 447 4.92 12.74 20.47
N PRO A 448 6.18 12.68 19.97
CA PRO A 448 7.38 12.62 20.83
C PRO A 448 7.41 13.74 21.86
N GLN A 449 7.93 13.46 23.07
CA GLN A 449 7.89 14.40 24.21
C GLN A 449 8.44 15.80 23.88
N ARG A 450 9.53 15.88 23.12
CA ARG A 450 10.14 17.13 22.65
C ARG A 450 9.19 18.00 21.82
N LEU A 451 8.27 17.36 21.08
CA LEU A 451 7.28 18.02 20.23
C LEU A 451 5.92 18.15 20.92
N ARG A 452 5.71 17.56 22.12
CA ARG A 452 4.43 17.62 22.83
C ARG A 452 4.09 19.01 23.32
N ALA A 453 5.04 19.81 23.79
CA ALA A 453 4.76 21.18 24.22
C ALA A 453 4.27 22.03 23.04
N ARG A 454 4.87 21.83 21.86
CA ARG A 454 4.45 22.49 20.62
C ARG A 454 3.12 21.96 20.11
N ALA A 455 2.90 20.65 20.08
CA ALA A 455 1.62 20.05 19.71
C ALA A 455 0.50 20.40 20.70
N LYS A 456 0.81 20.58 22.00
CA LYS A 456 -0.17 21.10 22.98
C LYS A 456 -0.50 22.56 22.67
N ARG A 457 0.47 23.38 22.28
CA ARG A 457 0.21 24.75 21.84
C ARG A 457 -0.60 24.77 20.56
N GLU A 458 -0.23 24.03 19.52
CA GLU A 458 -1.01 23.92 18.29
C GLU A 458 -2.43 23.35 18.52
N ASN A 459 -2.60 22.40 19.46
CA ASN A 459 -3.92 21.84 19.78
C ASN A 459 -4.73 22.69 20.79
N LYS A 460 -4.08 23.48 21.65
CA LYS A 460 -4.73 24.38 22.62
C LYS A 460 -4.94 25.79 22.09
N MET A 461 -4.11 26.22 21.13
CA MET A 461 -4.28 27.48 20.43
C MET A 461 -5.52 27.37 19.57
N ILE A 462 -6.28 28.45 19.65
CA ILE A 462 -7.64 28.69 19.16
C ILE A 462 -7.79 28.48 17.64
N GLU A 463 -6.70 28.28 16.90
CA GLU A 463 -6.67 28.19 15.43
C GLU A 463 -7.46 27.01 14.85
N ASP A 464 -7.62 25.90 15.58
CA ASP A 464 -8.19 24.66 15.01
C ASP A 464 -9.46 24.17 15.73
N ASN A 465 -9.81 24.72 16.90
CA ASN A 465 -10.93 24.25 17.77
C ASN A 465 -11.09 22.72 17.84
N THR A 466 -10.00 21.96 17.67
CA THR A 466 -10.07 20.50 17.58
C THR A 466 -10.26 19.95 19.00
N PRO A 467 -11.37 19.25 19.28
CA PRO A 467 -11.63 18.78 20.62
C PRO A 467 -10.55 17.77 21.03
N THR A 468 -9.65 18.20 21.90
CA THR A 468 -8.71 17.28 22.55
C THR A 468 -9.54 16.23 23.26
N VAL A 469 -9.43 14.98 22.80
CA VAL A 469 -10.14 13.85 23.41
C VAL A 469 -9.53 13.61 24.79
N THR A 470 -10.04 14.32 25.79
CA THR A 470 -10.15 13.75 27.14
C THR A 470 -10.94 12.46 26.98
N ALA A 471 -10.55 11.39 27.66
CA ALA A 471 -11.21 10.09 27.52
C ALA A 471 -12.66 10.19 28.02
N ARG A 472 -13.58 10.70 27.18
CA ARG A 472 -15.01 10.57 27.39
C ARG A 472 -15.28 9.07 27.29
N ARG A 473 -15.44 8.43 28.45
CA ARG A 473 -16.00 7.10 28.55
C ARG A 473 -17.34 7.17 27.83
N ARG A 474 -17.46 6.54 26.66
CA ARG A 474 -18.77 6.34 26.02
C ARG A 474 -19.71 5.81 27.09
N LYS A 475 -20.86 6.46 27.30
CA LYS A 475 -21.90 5.92 28.19
C LYS A 475 -22.16 4.48 27.70
N PRO A 476 -22.01 3.46 28.57
CA PRO A 476 -22.15 2.08 28.13
C PRO A 476 -23.57 1.90 27.58
N THR A 477 -23.67 1.32 26.38
CA THR A 477 -24.96 0.93 25.81
C THR A 477 -25.72 0.02 26.79
N ARG A 478 -27.06 -0.03 26.72
CA ARG A 478 -27.89 -0.86 27.63
C ARG A 478 -27.36 -2.30 27.75
N ILE A 479 -26.97 -2.90 26.62
CA ILE A 479 -26.37 -4.24 26.55
C ILE A 479 -25.00 -4.30 27.25
N LEU A 480 -24.16 -3.29 27.11
CA LEU A 480 -22.86 -3.23 27.78
C LEU A 480 -23.02 -3.02 29.29
N ARG A 481 -24.04 -2.27 29.73
CA ARG A 481 -24.37 -2.08 31.14
C ARG A 481 -24.81 -3.40 31.79
N LEU A 482 -25.74 -4.13 31.17
CA LEU A 482 -26.15 -5.48 31.58
C LEU A 482 -24.97 -6.45 31.63
N ARG A 483 -24.09 -6.44 30.61
CA ARG A 483 -22.89 -7.30 30.61
C ARG A 483 -21.91 -6.94 31.72
N LEU A 484 -21.71 -5.65 32.00
CA LEU A 484 -20.84 -5.18 33.08
C LEU A 484 -21.44 -5.53 34.45
N GLU A 485 -22.75 -5.45 34.59
CA GLU A 485 -23.48 -5.83 35.79
C GLU A 485 -23.42 -7.33 36.06
N SER A 486 -23.69 -8.16 35.04
CA SER A 486 -23.49 -9.61 35.11
C SER A 486 -22.04 -9.97 35.41
N ALA A 487 -21.06 -9.27 34.82
CA ALA A 487 -19.65 -9.47 35.11
C ALA A 487 -19.29 -9.08 36.55
N ARG A 488 -19.83 -7.97 37.08
CA ARG A 488 -19.65 -7.56 38.48
C ARG A 488 -20.28 -8.57 39.43
N ARG A 489 -21.47 -9.08 39.12
CA ARG A 489 -22.17 -10.11 39.91
C ARG A 489 -21.37 -11.41 39.93
N LEU A 490 -20.86 -11.86 38.78
CA LEU A 490 -19.97 -13.02 38.67
C LEU A 490 -18.62 -12.81 39.39
N GLN A 491 -18.05 -11.61 39.35
CA GLN A 491 -16.84 -11.27 40.11
C GLN A 491 -17.10 -11.27 41.62
N GLY A 492 -18.25 -10.74 42.06
CA GLY A 492 -18.69 -10.79 43.45
C GLY A 492 -18.88 -12.22 43.95
N LEU A 493 -19.55 -13.06 43.15
CA LEU A 493 -19.73 -14.49 43.45
C LEU A 493 -18.39 -15.23 43.49
N ASN A 494 -17.48 -14.98 42.55
CA ASN A 494 -16.13 -15.56 42.56
C ASN A 494 -15.27 -15.05 43.73
N LYS A 495 -15.41 -13.79 44.13
CA LYS A 495 -14.71 -13.24 45.31
C LYS A 495 -15.23 -13.90 46.58
N LYS A 496 -16.56 -14.04 46.74
CA LYS A 496 -17.19 -14.77 47.85
C LYS A 496 -16.78 -16.23 47.88
N ALA A 497 -16.79 -16.93 46.73
CA ALA A 497 -16.35 -18.31 46.62
C ALA A 497 -14.85 -18.48 46.92
N ARG A 498 -14.00 -17.53 46.50
CA ARG A 498 -12.56 -17.53 46.79
C ARG A 498 -12.28 -17.28 48.27
N VAL A 499 -13.01 -16.35 48.91
CA VAL A 499 -12.93 -16.11 50.35
C VAL A 499 -13.41 -17.34 51.11
N LYS A 500 -14.53 -17.95 50.71
CA LYS A 500 -15.03 -19.20 51.31
C LYS A 500 -14.05 -20.35 51.16
N ARG A 501 -13.42 -20.53 49.98
CA ARG A 501 -12.34 -21.52 49.77
C ARG A 501 -11.08 -21.22 50.57
N ALA A 502 -10.71 -19.95 50.70
CA ALA A 502 -9.57 -19.54 51.53
C ALA A 502 -9.85 -19.76 53.01
N ALA A 503 -11.06 -19.48 53.49
CA ALA A 503 -11.50 -19.75 54.85
C ALA A 503 -11.61 -21.25 55.14
N LEU A 504 -12.16 -22.04 54.22
CA LEU A 504 -12.17 -23.51 54.30
C LEU A 504 -10.75 -24.08 54.30
N LYS A 505 -9.84 -23.53 53.48
CA LYS A 505 -8.43 -23.91 53.49
C LYS A 505 -7.78 -23.55 54.82
N LYS A 506 -8.01 -22.34 55.34
CA LYS A 506 -7.48 -21.90 56.64
C LYS A 506 -8.05 -22.72 57.80
N LYS A 507 -9.31 -23.15 57.71
CA LYS A 507 -9.95 -24.05 58.66
C LYS A 507 -9.32 -25.44 58.58
N ARG A 508 -9.15 -26.00 57.37
CA ARG A 508 -8.47 -27.28 57.16
C ARG A 508 -7.00 -27.28 57.56
N ASP A 509 -6.30 -26.17 57.38
CA ASP A 509 -4.90 -25.98 57.79
C ASP A 509 -4.81 -25.81 59.32
N LYS A 510 -5.88 -25.34 60.00
CA LYS A 510 -5.98 -25.25 61.46
C LYS A 510 -6.38 -26.60 62.07
N ASP A 511 -7.37 -27.27 61.50
CA ASP A 511 -7.80 -28.63 61.87
C ASP A 511 -6.67 -29.66 61.63
N GLY A 512 -5.74 -29.38 60.70
CA GLY A 512 -4.53 -30.18 60.48
C GLY A 512 -3.37 -29.84 61.42
N GLN A 513 -3.36 -28.67 62.05
CA GLN A 513 -2.36 -28.29 63.07
C GLN A 513 -2.67 -28.91 64.43
N ASP A 514 -3.95 -29.13 64.76
CA ASP A 514 -4.37 -29.76 66.01
C ASP A 514 -4.18 -31.31 66.00
N ALA A 515 -3.84 -31.90 64.85
CA ALA A 515 -3.65 -33.34 64.67
C ALA A 515 -2.17 -33.77 64.49
N GLN A 516 -1.21 -32.85 64.65
CA GLN A 516 0.17 -33.07 64.19
C GLN A 516 1.24 -32.59 65.20
N SER A 517 1.02 -32.88 66.49
CA SER A 517 2.04 -32.71 67.54
C SER A 517 2.92 -33.96 67.76
N THR A 518 2.91 -34.94 66.84
CA THR A 518 3.77 -36.13 66.88
C THR A 518 4.11 -36.62 65.47
N ALA A 519 4.98 -35.90 64.75
CA ALA A 519 5.77 -36.46 63.65
C ALA A 519 6.86 -35.47 63.24
N GLU A 520 8.10 -35.81 63.56
CA GLU A 520 9.31 -35.13 63.10
C GLU A 520 9.49 -35.25 61.57
N GLU A 521 10.08 -34.20 61.00
CA GLU A 521 10.72 -34.10 59.69
C GLU A 521 9.91 -34.45 58.42
N GLY A 522 9.16 -33.46 57.92
CA GLY A 522 8.52 -33.48 56.61
C GLY A 522 9.00 -32.34 55.70
N HIS A 523 9.75 -32.68 54.64
CA HIS A 523 10.35 -31.82 53.63
C HIS A 523 9.54 -30.59 53.15
N THR A 524 10.16 -29.41 53.21
CA THR A 524 9.75 -28.23 52.46
C THR A 524 10.13 -28.35 50.97
N HIS A 525 9.41 -29.16 50.21
CA HIS A 525 9.53 -29.11 48.75
C HIS A 525 8.55 -28.11 48.14
N SER A 526 9.10 -27.07 47.52
CA SER A 526 8.47 -26.40 46.39
C SER A 526 8.06 -27.48 45.38
N ILE A 527 6.79 -27.85 45.33
CA ILE A 527 6.29 -28.86 44.40
C ILE A 527 6.44 -28.29 42.99
N ALA A 528 7.59 -28.57 42.36
CA ALA A 528 7.77 -28.35 40.94
C ALA A 528 6.67 -29.19 40.25
N PRO A 529 5.80 -28.60 39.42
CA PRO A 529 4.74 -29.36 38.79
C PRO A 529 5.38 -30.48 37.97
N ARG A 530 4.96 -31.72 38.29
CA ARG A 530 5.41 -32.99 37.68
C ARG A 530 5.72 -32.77 36.20
N VAL A 531 6.96 -33.06 35.79
CA VAL A 531 7.35 -32.94 34.37
C VAL A 531 6.41 -33.85 33.57
N PRO A 532 5.61 -33.32 32.63
CA PRO A 532 4.63 -34.12 31.91
C PRO A 532 5.33 -35.24 31.13
N LYS A 533 4.79 -36.47 31.20
CA LYS A 533 5.31 -37.65 30.49
C LYS A 533 5.55 -37.34 29.00
N ILE A 534 6.64 -37.86 28.45
CA ILE A 534 7.06 -37.62 27.05
C ILE A 534 6.05 -38.29 26.11
N LYS A 535 5.45 -37.53 25.20
CA LYS A 535 4.63 -38.07 24.12
C LYS A 535 5.55 -38.46 22.97
N LYS A 536 6.07 -39.69 23.00
CA LYS A 536 6.89 -40.26 21.93
C LYS A 536 5.98 -40.76 20.80
N ASN A 537 6.39 -40.59 19.55
CA ASN A 537 5.73 -41.09 18.34
C ASN A 537 4.29 -40.58 18.12
N ILE A 538 3.90 -39.48 18.77
CA ILE A 538 2.55 -38.91 18.69
C ILE A 538 2.65 -37.41 18.36
N LEU A 539 1.75 -36.92 17.50
CA LEU A 539 1.64 -35.50 17.18
C LEU A 539 1.36 -34.65 18.41
N SER A 540 2.11 -33.56 18.55
CA SER A 540 1.92 -32.59 19.63
C SER A 540 0.63 -31.79 19.41
N LYS A 541 0.02 -31.34 20.51
CA LYS A 541 -1.10 -30.39 20.50
C LYS A 541 -0.61 -29.06 21.08
N PRO A 542 -1.07 -27.91 20.56
CA PRO A 542 -0.67 -26.61 21.10
C PRO A 542 -1.11 -26.48 22.56
N SER A 543 -0.34 -25.71 23.34
CA SER A 543 -0.71 -25.40 24.73
C SER A 543 -2.07 -24.69 24.75
N PRO A 544 -2.96 -25.01 25.70
CA PRO A 544 -4.28 -24.38 25.75
C PRO A 544 -4.13 -22.86 25.92
N PRO A 545 -4.75 -22.05 25.04
CA PRO A 545 -4.66 -20.59 25.13
C PRO A 545 -5.44 -20.08 26.35
N GLU A 546 -5.17 -18.83 26.74
CA GLU A 546 -5.97 -18.16 27.77
C GLU A 546 -7.47 -18.21 27.42
N PRO A 547 -8.37 -18.35 28.43
CA PRO A 547 -9.81 -18.50 28.18
C PRO A 547 -10.43 -17.44 27.27
N LYS A 548 -9.90 -16.20 27.32
CA LYS A 548 -10.31 -15.08 26.46
C LYS A 548 -10.05 -15.34 24.97
N PHE A 549 -8.99 -16.06 24.63
CA PHE A 549 -8.58 -16.34 23.26
C PHE A 549 -8.97 -17.74 22.78
N LYS A 550 -9.39 -18.63 23.69
CA LYS A 550 -9.79 -20.01 23.39
C LYS A 550 -10.82 -20.12 22.25
N LYS A 551 -11.86 -19.28 22.24
CA LYS A 551 -12.85 -19.28 21.14
C LYS A 551 -12.26 -18.85 19.79
N ARG A 552 -11.23 -18.00 19.79
CA ARG A 552 -10.60 -17.44 18.57
C ARG A 552 -9.54 -18.36 17.96
N GLN A 553 -9.07 -19.36 18.71
CA GLN A 553 -8.02 -20.30 18.32
C GLN A 553 -8.55 -21.73 18.13
N ARG A 554 -9.84 -21.90 17.81
CA ARG A 554 -10.43 -23.23 17.59
C ARG A 554 -9.90 -23.90 16.33
N SER A 555 -9.91 -23.18 15.21
CA SER A 555 -9.46 -23.69 13.90
C SER A 555 -7.98 -23.42 13.62
N LYS A 556 -7.37 -22.48 14.34
CA LYS A 556 -6.04 -21.97 14.03
C LYS A 556 -5.19 -21.71 15.27
N THR A 557 -3.91 -22.00 15.14
CA THR A 557 -2.91 -21.74 16.18
C THR A 557 -2.31 -20.35 15.99
N TRP A 558 -2.13 -19.62 17.09
CA TRP A 558 -1.46 -18.33 17.06
C TRP A 558 0.05 -18.50 17.25
N LEU A 559 0.83 -17.82 16.42
CA LEU A 559 2.26 -17.61 16.65
C LEU A 559 2.51 -16.93 18.02
N PRO A 560 3.69 -17.12 18.64
CA PRO A 560 4.01 -16.47 19.92
C PRO A 560 3.92 -14.94 19.82
N THR A 561 4.19 -14.37 18.64
CA THR A 561 4.12 -12.93 18.36
C THR A 561 2.80 -12.50 17.70
N HIS A 562 1.76 -13.35 17.65
CA HIS A 562 0.51 -13.05 16.92
C HIS A 562 -0.11 -11.70 17.29
N MET A 563 -0.09 -11.30 18.57
CA MET A 563 -0.60 -9.98 19.00
C MET A 563 0.20 -8.80 18.46
N PHE A 564 1.49 -8.98 18.17
CA PHE A 564 2.32 -7.97 17.54
C PHE A 564 1.95 -7.81 16.07
N HIS A 565 1.91 -8.94 15.33
CA HIS A 565 1.60 -8.97 13.90
C HIS A 565 0.16 -8.58 13.59
N ALA A 566 -0.84 -9.10 14.32
CA ALA A 566 -2.24 -8.76 14.08
C ALA A 566 -2.57 -7.26 14.24
N LYS A 567 -1.69 -6.48 14.87
CA LYS A 567 -1.81 -5.02 14.99
C LYS A 567 -1.07 -4.23 13.92
N ARG A 568 -0.22 -4.87 13.12
CA ARG A 568 0.76 -4.21 12.21
C ARG A 568 0.86 -4.86 10.83
N ALA A 569 0.25 -6.02 10.64
CA ALA A 569 0.27 -6.80 9.42
C ALA A 569 -1.14 -7.29 9.07
N HIS A 570 -1.36 -7.54 7.79
CA HIS A 570 -2.51 -8.28 7.30
C HIS A 570 -2.31 -9.76 7.62
N MET A 571 -3.22 -10.35 8.38
CA MET A 571 -3.15 -11.75 8.79
C MET A 571 -3.97 -12.63 7.85
N THR A 572 -3.68 -13.93 7.83
CA THR A 572 -4.54 -14.92 7.16
C THR A 572 -5.99 -14.87 7.68
N PRO A 573 -6.99 -15.06 6.80
CA PRO A 573 -8.40 -15.17 7.19
C PRO A 573 -8.62 -16.21 8.29
N ALA A 574 -9.70 -16.06 9.08
CA ALA A 574 -9.95 -16.98 10.19
C ALA A 574 -10.52 -18.34 9.77
N GLN A 575 -11.22 -18.38 8.63
CA GLN A 575 -11.81 -19.58 8.07
C GLN A 575 -10.78 -20.40 7.28
N GLU A 576 -9.78 -19.74 6.69
CA GLU A 576 -8.74 -20.34 5.85
C GLU A 576 -7.34 -20.11 6.46
N PRO A 577 -6.99 -20.79 7.57
CA PRO A 577 -5.66 -20.67 8.15
C PRO A 577 -4.63 -21.43 7.33
N LEU A 578 -3.60 -20.71 6.87
CA LEU A 578 -2.47 -21.32 6.18
C LEU A 578 -1.69 -22.25 7.13
N TRP A 579 -1.58 -23.53 6.76
CA TRP A 579 -0.89 -24.58 7.52
C TRP A 579 -1.32 -24.69 8.99
N ARG A 580 -2.61 -24.43 9.29
CA ARG A 580 -3.20 -24.37 10.65
C ARG A 580 -2.67 -23.24 11.54
N PHE A 581 -1.93 -22.28 11.00
CA PHE A 581 -1.45 -21.10 11.71
C PHE A 581 -2.11 -19.81 11.22
N ALA A 582 -2.20 -18.83 12.12
CA ALA A 582 -2.56 -17.46 11.77
C ALA A 582 -1.30 -16.65 11.44
N LEU A 583 -0.93 -16.59 10.16
CA LEU A 583 0.35 -16.03 9.68
C LEU A 583 0.21 -14.59 9.16
N PRO A 584 1.26 -13.75 9.31
CA PRO A 584 1.31 -12.44 8.68
C PRO A 584 1.62 -12.56 7.18
N LEU A 585 0.73 -12.03 6.34
CA LEU A 585 0.91 -12.02 4.88
C LEU A 585 1.83 -10.87 4.43
N THR A 586 1.55 -9.65 4.89
CA THR A 586 2.33 -8.44 4.58
C THR A 586 2.08 -7.35 5.65
N PRO A 587 3.06 -6.50 5.98
CA PRO A 587 2.85 -5.32 6.82
C PRO A 587 1.76 -4.38 6.27
N THR A 588 1.16 -3.56 7.14
CA THR A 588 0.20 -2.53 6.69
C THR A 588 0.87 -1.36 5.97
N GLU A 589 2.18 -1.16 6.19
CA GLU A 589 3.00 -0.19 5.46
C GLU A 589 3.45 -0.80 4.13
N LYS A 590 3.38 -0.04 3.03
CA LYS A 590 3.91 -0.49 1.74
C LYS A 590 5.42 -0.76 1.86
N SER A 591 5.79 -2.03 1.81
CA SER A 591 7.10 -2.54 2.25
C SER A 591 8.04 -2.92 1.11
N TYR A 592 7.57 -3.10 -0.13
CA TYR A 592 8.37 -3.69 -1.25
C TYR A 592 9.77 -3.05 -1.46
N ARG A 593 9.86 -1.73 -1.69
CA ARG A 593 11.16 -1.05 -1.83
C ARG A 593 11.90 -0.89 -0.47
N PRO A 594 11.22 -0.60 0.66
CA PRO A 594 11.86 -0.62 1.96
C PRO A 594 12.49 -1.95 2.38
N THR A 595 11.90 -3.09 2.04
CA THR A 595 12.41 -4.43 2.37
C THR A 595 13.65 -4.74 1.56
N HIS A 596 13.62 -4.52 0.24
CA HIS A 596 14.80 -4.60 -0.62
C HIS A 596 15.97 -3.76 -0.07
N ARG A 597 15.72 -2.49 0.27
CA ARG A 597 16.77 -1.61 0.83
C ARG A 597 17.27 -2.05 2.20
N ALA A 598 16.39 -2.55 3.07
CA ALA A 598 16.74 -3.01 4.40
C ALA A 598 17.54 -4.31 4.37
N ALA A 599 17.20 -5.24 3.46
CA ALA A 599 17.94 -6.48 3.27
C ALA A 599 19.27 -6.26 2.55
N GLY A 600 19.31 -5.37 1.54
CA GLY A 600 20.51 -5.15 0.73
C GLY A 600 21.52 -4.17 1.33
N SER A 601 21.10 -2.91 1.53
CA SER A 601 22.03 -1.79 1.71
C SER A 601 22.45 -1.50 3.16
N ARG A 602 21.52 -1.11 4.03
CA ARG A 602 21.82 -0.64 5.41
C ARG A 602 20.64 -0.83 6.37
N GLY A 603 20.21 -2.06 6.60
CA GLY A 603 19.14 -2.38 7.55
C GLY A 603 19.10 -3.85 7.96
N ALA A 604 18.00 -4.25 8.56
CA ALA A 604 17.69 -5.65 8.81
C ALA A 604 16.17 -5.89 8.67
N VAL A 605 15.80 -7.08 8.17
CA VAL A 605 14.42 -7.54 8.12
C VAL A 605 14.31 -8.85 8.89
N ALA A 606 13.31 -8.97 9.77
CA ALA A 606 13.09 -10.16 10.58
C ALA A 606 11.72 -10.81 10.30
N TRP A 607 11.65 -12.13 10.42
CA TRP A 607 10.44 -12.94 10.29
C TRP A 607 10.25 -13.82 11.52
N ASP A 608 9.01 -13.93 11.98
CA ASP A 608 8.65 -14.97 12.96
C ASP A 608 8.39 -16.28 12.20
N MET A 609 9.43 -17.12 12.13
CA MET A 609 9.39 -18.44 11.51
C MET A 609 8.95 -19.54 12.48
N SER A 610 8.30 -19.23 13.60
CA SER A 610 7.88 -20.26 14.57
C SER A 610 6.89 -21.28 14.00
N TYR A 611 6.31 -21.03 12.81
CA TYR A 611 5.50 -22.03 12.10
C TYR A 611 6.32 -23.13 11.41
N VAL A 612 7.64 -22.94 11.23
CA VAL A 612 8.54 -23.97 10.69
C VAL A 612 8.61 -25.11 11.69
N SER A 613 8.28 -26.31 11.22
CA SER A 613 8.09 -27.45 12.10
C SER A 613 9.43 -28.09 12.45
N THR A 614 9.63 -28.39 13.74
CA THR A 614 10.83 -29.08 14.23
C THR A 614 10.44 -30.45 14.78
N ILE A 615 11.14 -31.49 14.34
CA ILE A 615 11.01 -32.88 14.79
C ILE A 615 12.33 -33.26 15.46
N GLN A 616 12.27 -33.95 16.59
CA GLN A 616 13.43 -34.54 17.24
C GLN A 616 13.43 -36.04 17.03
N LEU A 617 14.54 -36.57 16.52
CA LEU A 617 14.87 -37.99 16.51
C LEU A 617 15.75 -38.30 17.73
N GLU A 618 15.49 -39.40 18.41
CA GLU A 618 16.33 -39.90 19.50
C GLU A 618 16.56 -41.41 19.35
N GLY A 619 17.82 -41.84 19.23
CA GLY A 619 18.20 -43.23 18.95
C GLY A 619 19.71 -43.47 19.02
N THR A 620 20.18 -44.68 18.70
CA THR A 620 21.62 -44.94 18.56
C THR A 620 22.15 -44.31 17.27
N ILE A 621 23.46 -44.03 17.21
CA ILE A 621 24.08 -43.37 16.06
C ILE A 621 23.81 -44.12 14.76
N ILE A 622 23.98 -45.46 14.76
CA ILE A 622 23.79 -46.33 13.59
C ILE A 622 22.34 -46.30 13.13
N ALA A 623 21.39 -46.39 14.06
CA ALA A 623 19.96 -46.37 13.74
C ALA A 623 19.54 -45.00 13.16
N LEU A 624 20.05 -43.89 13.70
CA LEU A 624 19.78 -42.55 13.17
C LEU A 624 20.36 -42.37 11.77
N GLN A 625 21.57 -42.88 11.52
CA GLN A 625 22.18 -42.85 10.19
C GLN A 625 21.38 -43.68 9.19
N SER A 626 20.92 -44.86 9.58
CA SER A 626 20.03 -45.71 8.76
C SER A 626 18.76 -44.96 8.37
N VAL A 627 18.07 -44.34 9.35
CA VAL A 627 16.85 -43.55 9.09
C VAL A 627 17.12 -42.39 8.12
N LEU A 628 18.22 -41.65 8.29
CA LEU A 628 18.57 -40.54 7.40
C LEU A 628 18.96 -41.01 5.98
N LYS A 629 19.62 -42.16 5.86
CA LYS A 629 19.91 -42.79 4.56
C LYS A 629 18.65 -43.28 3.87
N SER A 630 17.70 -43.88 4.58
CA SER A 630 16.38 -44.26 4.03
C SER A 630 15.59 -43.06 3.50
N LEU A 631 15.84 -41.86 4.02
CA LEU A 631 15.30 -40.60 3.53
C LEU A 631 16.08 -39.98 2.35
N ARG A 632 17.04 -40.73 1.80
CA ARG A 632 17.95 -40.33 0.70
C ARG A 632 18.79 -39.09 1.01
N VAL A 633 19.14 -38.89 2.29
CA VAL A 633 20.15 -37.89 2.67
C VAL A 633 21.52 -38.49 2.37
N GLU A 634 21.96 -38.40 1.11
CA GLU A 634 23.18 -39.04 0.61
C GLU A 634 24.19 -38.00 0.08
N GLY A 635 25.44 -38.43 -0.18
CA GLY A 635 26.52 -37.60 -0.72
C GLY A 635 27.75 -37.41 0.20
N ASP A 636 28.86 -36.96 -0.38
CA ASP A 636 30.15 -36.70 0.30
C ASP A 636 30.04 -35.63 1.40
N ASP A 637 29.18 -34.63 1.19
CA ASP A 637 28.91 -33.58 2.19
C ASP A 637 28.16 -34.12 3.43
N CYS A 638 27.43 -35.24 3.28
CA CYS A 638 26.68 -35.88 4.35
C CYS A 638 27.56 -36.93 5.05
N TRP A 639 28.01 -37.95 4.32
CA TRP A 639 28.65 -39.14 4.90
C TRP A 639 30.17 -39.20 4.70
N GLY A 640 30.72 -38.36 3.83
CA GLY A 640 32.16 -38.29 3.59
C GLY A 640 32.93 -37.45 4.61
N ALA A 641 34.14 -37.04 4.23
CA ALA A 641 35.07 -36.30 5.10
C ALA A 641 34.55 -34.88 5.42
N LYS A 642 33.95 -34.21 4.42
CA LYS A 642 33.30 -32.89 4.59
C LYS A 642 32.15 -32.95 5.59
N GLY A 643 31.48 -34.09 5.65
CA GLY A 643 30.38 -34.31 6.57
C GLY A 643 30.76 -34.49 8.04
N LYS A 644 32.05 -34.63 8.37
CA LYS A 644 32.50 -34.89 9.75
C LYS A 644 32.04 -33.81 10.74
N LYS A 645 32.06 -32.54 10.32
CA LYS A 645 31.72 -31.40 11.19
C LYS A 645 30.23 -31.32 11.53
N TRP A 646 29.33 -31.61 10.59
CA TRP A 646 27.89 -31.62 10.90
C TRP A 646 27.51 -32.85 11.76
N ARG A 647 28.14 -34.01 11.54
CA ARG A 647 27.96 -35.20 12.40
C ARG A 647 28.47 -34.98 13.83
N GLN A 648 29.46 -34.10 13.99
CA GLN A 648 29.94 -33.65 15.31
C GLN A 648 29.01 -32.62 15.96
N GLY A 649 28.01 -32.10 15.23
CA GLY A 649 27.05 -31.11 15.75
C GLY A 649 27.56 -29.68 15.79
N THR A 650 28.66 -29.33 15.10
CA THR A 650 29.17 -27.95 15.01
C THR A 650 28.69 -27.22 13.75
N ARG A 651 28.06 -27.95 12.84
CA ARG A 651 27.54 -27.44 11.56
C ARG A 651 26.12 -27.93 11.29
N VAL A 652 25.38 -27.10 10.59
CA VAL A 652 24.03 -27.38 10.08
C VAL A 652 24.12 -27.89 8.64
N LEU A 653 23.29 -28.88 8.31
CA LEU A 653 23.19 -29.44 6.97
C LEU A 653 21.82 -29.14 6.38
N GLN A 654 21.77 -28.57 5.17
CA GLN A 654 20.54 -28.37 4.42
C GLN A 654 20.51 -29.35 3.24
N LYS A 655 19.51 -30.24 3.21
CA LYS A 655 19.35 -31.25 2.15
C LYS A 655 17.87 -31.52 1.88
N TRP A 656 17.59 -32.08 0.72
CA TRP A 656 16.25 -32.55 0.37
C TRP A 656 15.99 -33.92 0.96
N VAL A 657 14.72 -34.17 1.30
CA VAL A 657 14.25 -35.47 1.80
C VAL A 657 13.24 -36.04 0.80
N TYR A 658 13.30 -37.35 0.63
CA TYR A 658 12.50 -38.12 -0.33
C TYR A 658 11.64 -39.17 0.36
N GLU A 659 10.62 -39.66 -0.34
CA GLU A 659 9.86 -40.83 0.08
C GLU A 659 10.69 -42.12 -0.01
N VAL A 660 10.26 -43.14 0.74
CA VAL A 660 10.97 -44.42 0.86
C VAL A 660 10.56 -45.32 -0.31
N GLY A 661 11.49 -45.56 -1.25
CA GLY A 661 11.31 -46.41 -2.43
C GLY A 661 12.50 -46.29 -3.40
N GLU A 662 12.50 -47.10 -4.46
CA GLU A 662 13.53 -47.03 -5.53
C GLU A 662 13.44 -45.70 -6.29
N ASP A 663 12.21 -45.26 -6.62
CA ASP A 663 11.87 -43.99 -7.30
C ASP A 663 11.34 -42.90 -6.35
N GLY A 664 11.90 -42.78 -5.14
CA GLY A 664 11.34 -41.94 -4.07
C GLY A 664 11.04 -40.49 -4.47
N LYS A 665 9.78 -40.06 -4.40
CA LYS A 665 9.33 -38.69 -4.75
C LYS A 665 9.91 -37.63 -3.80
N PRO A 666 10.28 -36.43 -4.30
CA PRO A 666 10.80 -35.35 -3.46
C PRO A 666 9.73 -34.75 -2.54
N ILE A 667 10.01 -34.68 -1.24
CA ILE A 667 9.07 -34.14 -0.24
C ILE A 667 9.31 -32.64 -0.04
N ALA A 668 10.47 -32.27 0.51
CA ALA A 668 10.76 -30.89 0.92
C ALA A 668 12.26 -30.69 1.25
N PRO A 669 12.76 -29.44 1.25
CA PRO A 669 14.06 -29.13 1.81
C PRO A 669 13.97 -29.16 3.34
N VAL A 670 14.97 -29.76 3.96
CA VAL A 670 15.05 -29.96 5.42
C VAL A 670 16.38 -29.41 5.93
N THR A 671 16.32 -28.76 7.09
CA THR A 671 17.52 -28.37 7.83
C THR A 671 17.75 -29.37 8.96
N LEU A 672 18.89 -30.06 8.91
CA LEU A 672 19.32 -31.08 9.84
C LEU A 672 20.35 -30.51 10.82
N ILE A 673 20.13 -30.76 12.11
CA ILE A 673 21.03 -30.30 13.18
C ILE A 673 21.32 -31.48 14.10
N TRP A 674 22.59 -31.87 14.16
CA TRP A 674 23.06 -32.93 15.05
C TRP A 674 23.41 -32.38 16.44
N CYS A 675 23.09 -33.12 17.50
CA CYS A 675 23.48 -32.72 18.86
C CYS A 675 24.96 -33.02 19.13
N ALA A 676 25.76 -31.99 19.41
CA ALA A 676 27.15 -32.17 19.81
C ALA A 676 27.27 -32.86 21.18
N ARG A 677 28.28 -33.72 21.35
CA ARG A 677 28.61 -34.40 22.62
C ARG A 677 29.84 -33.78 23.28
N LEU A 678 29.83 -33.71 24.62
CA LEU A 678 31.00 -33.33 25.43
C LEU A 678 32.04 -34.45 25.42
N GLN A 679 33.32 -34.10 25.39
CA GLN A 679 34.45 -35.04 25.23
C GLN A 679 34.81 -35.84 26.51
N GLY A 680 33.97 -35.81 27.55
CA GLY A 680 34.27 -36.37 28.88
C GLY A 680 33.48 -37.61 29.31
N GLU A 681 32.57 -38.14 28.49
CA GLU A 681 31.79 -39.35 28.86
C GLU A 681 32.46 -40.68 28.45
N ASP A 682 33.62 -40.64 27.77
CA ASP A 682 34.24 -41.83 27.16
C ASP A 682 35.50 -42.37 27.90
N HIS A 683 35.92 -41.80 29.05
CA HIS A 683 37.04 -42.33 29.84
C HIS A 683 36.83 -42.21 31.35
N GLU A 684 36.12 -43.17 31.94
CA GLU A 684 36.46 -43.67 33.27
C GLU A 684 36.83 -45.14 33.09
N MET A 685 38.14 -45.41 33.08
CA MET A 685 38.69 -46.74 33.34
C MET A 685 38.34 -47.07 34.79
N SER A 686 37.21 -47.75 35.01
CA SER A 686 36.97 -48.41 36.29
C SER A 686 37.95 -49.58 36.40
N ASN A 687 38.83 -49.51 37.40
CA ASN A 687 39.73 -50.58 37.81
C ASN A 687 38.99 -51.92 37.88
N ALA A 688 39.68 -52.99 37.47
CA ALA A 688 39.20 -54.35 37.60
C ALA A 688 38.97 -54.69 39.07
N GLY A 689 37.70 -54.79 39.47
CA GLY A 689 37.32 -55.21 40.82
C GLY A 689 36.09 -54.47 41.35
N ASP A 690 34.93 -54.64 40.72
CA ASP A 690 33.62 -54.49 41.38
C ASP A 690 32.49 -55.02 40.48
N THR A 691 32.09 -56.25 40.74
CA THR A 691 31.00 -56.96 40.06
C THR A 691 29.64 -56.63 40.67
N SER A 692 29.19 -55.36 40.65
CA SER A 692 27.76 -55.02 40.86
C SER A 692 27.39 -53.55 40.54
N GLY A 693 27.73 -53.06 39.35
CA GLY A 693 27.21 -51.77 38.85
C GLY A 693 25.90 -51.91 38.04
N PRO A 694 24.93 -51.00 38.14
CA PRO A 694 23.72 -51.03 37.30
C PRO A 694 24.09 -50.92 35.82
N LYS A 695 23.60 -51.85 34.99
CA LYS A 695 23.84 -51.89 33.53
C LYS A 695 23.72 -50.48 32.91
N LYS A 696 24.84 -49.90 32.48
CA LYS A 696 24.89 -48.57 31.82
C LYS A 696 23.96 -48.59 30.61
N LYS A 697 22.93 -47.73 30.60
CA LYS A 697 21.98 -47.63 29.48
C LYS A 697 22.73 -47.17 28.21
N PRO A 698 22.43 -47.73 27.03
CA PRO A 698 23.09 -47.33 25.79
C PRO A 698 22.87 -45.84 25.50
N VAL A 699 23.94 -45.13 25.16
CA VAL A 699 23.95 -43.69 24.87
C VAL A 699 23.07 -43.40 23.65
N ARG A 700 22.15 -42.45 23.77
CA ARG A 700 21.21 -42.06 22.71
C ARG A 700 21.52 -40.67 22.18
N ASP A 701 21.73 -40.57 20.88
CA ASP A 701 21.90 -39.30 20.18
C ASP A 701 20.58 -38.66 19.84
N LYS A 702 20.64 -37.34 19.61
CA LYS A 702 19.50 -36.52 19.24
C LYS A 702 19.79 -35.75 17.95
N VAL A 703 18.82 -35.71 17.05
CA VAL A 703 18.89 -34.94 15.79
C VAL A 703 17.62 -34.12 15.63
N PHE A 704 17.76 -32.84 15.27
CA PHE A 704 16.63 -32.02 14.86
C PHE A 704 16.48 -32.02 13.34
N ILE A 705 15.25 -32.24 12.90
CA ILE A 705 14.79 -32.14 11.52
C ILE A 705 13.84 -30.94 11.47
N ARG A 706 14.23 -29.89 10.76
CA ARG A 706 13.38 -28.73 10.52
C ARG A 706 12.82 -28.75 9.12
N ILE A 707 11.52 -28.64 9.00
CA ILE A 707 10.79 -28.69 7.73
C ILE A 707 9.70 -27.61 7.66
N HIS A 708 9.44 -27.13 6.45
CA HIS A 708 8.32 -26.24 6.18
C HIS A 708 6.97 -26.93 6.50
N PRO A 709 5.98 -26.25 7.12
CA PRO A 709 4.79 -26.92 7.65
C PRO A 709 3.85 -27.53 6.60
N SER A 710 3.92 -27.11 5.33
CA SER A 710 3.14 -27.73 4.24
C SER A 710 3.49 -29.21 4.05
N ALA A 711 4.77 -29.56 4.13
CA ALA A 711 5.27 -30.92 3.94
C ALA A 711 5.45 -31.70 5.25
N PHE A 712 5.15 -31.07 6.40
CA PHE A 712 5.37 -31.68 7.72
C PHE A 712 4.59 -32.98 7.92
N LEU A 713 3.32 -33.04 7.53
CA LEU A 713 2.49 -34.23 7.74
C LEU A 713 2.98 -35.41 6.90
N GLN A 714 3.35 -35.16 5.65
CA GLN A 714 3.92 -36.16 4.75
C GLN A 714 5.21 -36.73 5.34
N LEU A 715 6.17 -35.86 5.71
CA LEU A 715 7.43 -36.30 6.33
C LEU A 715 7.20 -37.03 7.66
N TRP A 716 6.26 -36.56 8.49
CA TRP A 716 5.96 -37.21 9.78
C TRP A 716 5.49 -38.65 9.59
N HIS A 717 4.63 -38.91 8.61
CA HIS A 717 4.16 -40.28 8.31
C HIS A 717 5.27 -41.18 7.79
N VAL A 718 6.10 -40.68 6.87
CA VAL A 718 7.27 -41.40 6.35
C VAL A 718 8.29 -41.69 7.46
N LEU A 719 8.62 -40.70 8.29
CA LEU A 719 9.50 -40.90 9.45
C LEU A 719 8.94 -41.92 10.42
N LEU A 720 7.64 -41.87 10.72
CA LEU A 720 7.00 -42.80 11.66
C LEU A 720 7.06 -44.23 11.14
N SER A 721 6.90 -44.46 9.84
CA SER A 721 6.99 -45.80 9.25
C SER A 721 8.44 -46.32 9.27
N VAL A 722 9.42 -45.50 8.89
CA VAL A 722 10.85 -45.86 8.88
C VAL A 722 11.37 -46.12 10.30
N CYS A 723 11.08 -45.23 11.26
CA CYS A 723 11.54 -45.36 12.64
C CYS A 723 10.96 -46.59 13.35
N LYS A 724 9.74 -47.03 12.98
CA LYS A 724 9.14 -48.27 13.51
C LYS A 724 9.77 -49.54 12.92
N LYS A 725 10.25 -49.49 11.68
CA LYS A 725 10.90 -50.62 11.00
C LYS A 725 12.35 -50.84 11.45
N GLN A 726 13.00 -49.79 11.97
CA GLN A 726 14.40 -49.87 12.40
C GLN A 726 14.57 -50.62 13.73
N ASN A 727 15.53 -51.55 13.76
CA ASN A 727 16.05 -52.18 14.98
C ASN A 727 17.51 -51.77 15.18
N PRO A 728 17.92 -51.14 16.29
CA PRO A 728 17.12 -50.71 17.45
C PRO A 728 16.17 -49.53 17.14
N PRO A 729 15.04 -49.39 17.89
CA PRO A 729 13.99 -48.43 17.57
C PRO A 729 14.41 -46.99 17.80
N VAL A 730 14.12 -46.12 16.82
CA VAL A 730 14.31 -44.66 16.93
C VAL A 730 13.01 -44.03 17.41
N THR A 731 13.11 -43.12 18.37
CA THR A 731 11.94 -42.41 18.92
C THR A 731 11.77 -41.04 18.29
N LEU A 732 10.54 -40.70 17.94
CA LEU A 732 10.14 -39.43 17.34
C LEU A 732 9.47 -38.52 18.36
N GLN A 733 9.77 -37.23 18.32
CA GLN A 733 9.08 -36.21 19.08
C GLN A 733 8.75 -34.98 18.22
N ASP A 734 7.49 -34.56 18.24
CA ASP A 734 7.03 -33.33 17.59
C ASP A 734 7.27 -32.12 18.52
N LEU A 735 8.07 -31.14 18.07
CA LEU A 735 8.46 -29.96 18.83
C LEU A 735 7.88 -28.65 18.29
N ARG A 736 6.90 -28.71 17.38
CA ARG A 736 6.29 -27.52 16.73
C ARG A 736 5.81 -26.42 17.69
N PHE A 737 5.36 -26.78 18.88
CA PHE A 737 4.85 -25.81 19.87
C PHE A 737 5.77 -25.63 21.08
N ASP A 738 6.94 -26.28 21.07
CA ASP A 738 7.94 -26.22 22.14
C ASP A 738 9.11 -25.30 21.76
N ILE A 739 9.52 -25.32 20.48
CA ILE A 739 10.61 -24.50 19.93
C ILE A 739 10.01 -23.52 18.92
N GLY A 740 10.38 -22.24 19.02
CA GLY A 740 10.10 -21.24 18.00
C GLY A 740 11.38 -20.74 17.35
N SER A 741 11.24 -20.00 16.26
CA SER A 741 12.39 -19.47 15.54
C SER A 741 12.15 -18.11 14.93
N ILE A 742 13.21 -17.31 14.88
CA ILE A 742 13.25 -16.01 14.25
C ILE A 742 14.31 -16.06 13.16
N GLU A 743 13.95 -15.67 11.94
CA GLU A 743 14.92 -15.45 10.86
C GLU A 743 15.15 -13.95 10.72
N ILE A 744 16.39 -13.53 10.51
CA ILE A 744 16.75 -12.13 10.26
C ILE A 744 17.79 -12.06 9.14
N THR A 745 17.58 -11.14 8.20
CA THR A 745 18.45 -10.91 7.05
C THR A 745 18.89 -9.46 6.97
N GLY A 746 20.03 -9.23 6.30
CA GLY A 746 20.56 -7.91 5.98
C GLY A 746 21.74 -7.47 6.84
N PRO A 747 22.47 -6.43 6.43
CA PRO A 747 23.78 -6.09 7.02
C PRO A 747 23.74 -5.67 8.49
N GLY A 748 22.60 -5.17 8.97
CA GLY A 748 22.38 -4.82 10.38
C GLY A 748 21.91 -5.99 11.26
N SER A 749 21.80 -7.20 10.71
CA SER A 749 21.26 -8.34 11.45
C SER A 749 22.16 -8.78 12.60
N THR A 750 23.47 -8.87 12.37
CA THR A 750 24.44 -9.36 13.36
C THR A 750 24.54 -8.39 14.54
N GLU A 751 24.63 -7.08 14.25
CA GLU A 751 24.61 -6.02 15.26
C GLU A 751 23.36 -6.09 16.14
N ALA A 752 22.18 -6.23 15.52
CA ALA A 752 20.90 -6.30 16.24
C ALA A 752 20.78 -7.57 17.10
N LEU A 753 21.26 -8.72 16.60
CA LEU A 753 21.23 -9.96 17.36
C LEU A 753 22.19 -9.93 18.54
N ILE A 754 23.44 -9.49 18.36
CA ILE A 754 24.43 -9.42 19.44
C ILE A 754 23.97 -8.48 20.55
N ALA A 755 23.42 -7.31 20.19
CA ALA A 755 22.94 -6.35 21.18
C ALA A 755 21.74 -6.86 21.99
N THR A 756 20.88 -7.69 21.38
CA THR A 756 19.66 -8.22 22.01
C THR A 756 19.88 -9.53 22.78
N MET A 757 20.81 -10.37 22.31
CA MET A 757 21.13 -11.68 22.86
C MET A 757 22.46 -11.65 23.60
N ARG A 758 22.44 -11.15 24.85
CA ARG A 758 23.62 -11.17 25.71
C ARG A 758 23.82 -12.55 26.32
N PRO A 759 24.96 -13.21 26.07
CA PRO A 759 25.26 -14.49 26.70
C PRO A 759 25.34 -14.33 28.21
N PHE A 760 24.95 -15.37 28.94
CA PHE A 760 25.10 -15.43 30.38
C PHE A 760 26.50 -15.93 30.72
N ILE A 761 27.35 -15.07 31.28
CA ILE A 761 28.70 -15.43 31.75
C ILE A 761 28.62 -15.60 33.28
N PRO A 762 28.79 -16.82 33.83
CA PRO A 762 28.76 -17.02 35.29
C PRO A 762 29.94 -16.30 35.95
N LYS A 763 29.67 -15.43 36.93
CA LYS A 763 30.72 -14.70 37.67
C LYS A 763 31.54 -15.56 38.66
N GLN A 764 31.25 -16.87 38.82
CA GLN A 764 31.70 -17.67 39.97
C GLN A 764 32.29 -19.07 39.67
N GLN A 765 32.69 -19.41 38.44
CA GLN A 765 33.48 -20.62 38.21
C GLN A 765 34.66 -20.31 37.28
N GLY A 766 35.87 -20.44 37.83
CA GLY A 766 37.10 -20.35 37.05
C GLY A 766 37.18 -21.46 36.00
N ASN A 767 37.72 -21.10 34.83
CA ASN A 767 38.32 -21.97 33.81
C ASN A 767 37.47 -22.81 32.84
N THR A 768 36.18 -22.53 32.63
CA THR A 768 35.51 -22.97 31.38
C THR A 768 34.76 -21.82 30.72
N GLU A 769 35.51 -20.93 30.06
CA GLU A 769 34.89 -19.94 29.18
C GLU A 769 34.18 -20.66 28.02
N ASP A 770 32.86 -20.52 27.92
CA ASP A 770 32.08 -21.03 26.79
C ASP A 770 32.58 -20.36 25.50
N VAL A 771 33.43 -21.04 24.73
CA VAL A 771 34.05 -20.53 23.49
C VAL A 771 33.01 -19.98 22.50
N SER A 772 31.81 -20.57 22.47
CA SER A 772 30.70 -20.09 21.65
C SER A 772 30.20 -18.70 22.05
N SER A 773 30.20 -18.39 23.35
CA SER A 773 29.75 -17.10 23.88
C SER A 773 30.74 -15.97 23.58
N THR A 774 32.04 -16.24 23.76
CA THR A 774 33.13 -15.31 23.42
C THR A 774 33.19 -15.08 21.91
N THR A 775 33.08 -16.15 21.11
CA THR A 775 33.01 -16.03 19.65
C THR A 775 31.83 -15.16 19.23
N TRP A 776 30.65 -15.36 19.83
CA TRP A 776 29.44 -14.57 19.51
C TRP A 776 29.62 -13.07 19.70
N THR A 777 30.26 -12.64 20.79
CA THR A 777 30.52 -11.21 21.05
C THR A 777 31.52 -10.61 20.07
N SER A 778 32.49 -11.40 19.59
CA SER A 778 33.50 -10.94 18.62
C SER A 778 32.97 -10.78 17.19
N LEU A 779 31.77 -11.30 16.87
CA LEU A 779 31.17 -11.20 15.54
C LEU A 779 30.54 -9.82 15.23
N LEU A 780 30.67 -8.82 16.10
CA LEU A 780 30.04 -7.50 15.93
C LEU A 780 30.45 -6.80 14.61
N GLY A 781 31.65 -7.05 14.10
CA GLY A 781 32.13 -6.52 12.82
C GLY A 781 31.59 -7.23 11.56
N VAL A 782 30.90 -8.38 11.69
CA VAL A 782 30.40 -9.14 10.53
C VAL A 782 29.11 -8.52 9.99
N THR A 783 29.24 -7.84 8.85
CA THR A 783 28.10 -7.25 8.14
C THR A 783 27.25 -8.30 7.43
N ASN A 784 27.86 -9.18 6.62
CA ASN A 784 27.15 -10.23 5.90
C ASN A 784 27.34 -11.60 6.58
N PRO A 785 26.27 -12.26 7.07
CA PRO A 785 26.37 -13.61 7.62
C PRO A 785 26.86 -14.66 6.62
N SER A 786 26.79 -14.42 5.31
CA SER A 786 27.37 -15.31 4.31
C SER A 786 28.89 -15.47 4.45
N SER A 787 29.59 -14.51 5.05
CA SER A 787 31.04 -14.58 5.27
C SER A 787 31.43 -15.64 6.30
N LEU A 788 30.51 -16.07 7.16
CA LEU A 788 30.74 -17.12 8.16
C LEU A 788 30.82 -18.48 7.50
N PRO A 789 31.65 -19.43 7.99
CA PRO A 789 31.76 -20.78 7.42
C PRO A 789 30.40 -21.43 7.15
N ALA A 790 30.28 -22.16 6.04
CA ALA A 790 28.99 -22.72 5.60
C ALA A 790 28.35 -23.58 6.70
N GLY A 791 27.11 -23.24 7.09
CA GLY A 791 26.37 -23.93 8.13
C GLY A 791 26.89 -23.74 9.56
N ALA A 792 27.66 -22.68 9.83
CA ALA A 792 28.16 -22.38 11.17
C ALA A 792 27.04 -22.35 12.24
N LEU A 793 27.18 -23.16 13.28
CA LEU A 793 26.25 -23.28 14.41
C LEU A 793 26.90 -22.77 15.70
N LEU A 794 26.17 -21.95 16.45
CA LEU A 794 26.56 -21.48 17.78
C LEU A 794 25.43 -21.81 18.76
N SER A 795 25.79 -22.37 19.92
CA SER A 795 24.82 -22.64 21.00
C SER A 795 25.33 -22.09 22.32
N PHE A 796 24.48 -21.33 23.01
CA PHE A 796 24.78 -20.74 24.32
C PHE A 796 23.48 -20.34 25.04
N SER A 797 23.58 -20.05 26.34
CA SER A 797 22.45 -19.55 27.12
C SER A 797 22.48 -18.02 27.20
N ILE A 798 21.30 -17.39 27.03
CA ILE A 798 21.15 -15.94 27.14
C ILE A 798 20.35 -15.53 28.38
N SER A 799 20.58 -14.30 28.82
CA SER A 799 19.71 -13.63 29.79
C SER A 799 18.40 -13.15 29.14
N ASP A 800 17.36 -12.85 29.93
CA ASP A 800 16.10 -12.29 29.38
C ASP A 800 16.38 -10.93 28.70
N PRO A 801 16.17 -10.81 27.37
CA PRO A 801 16.48 -9.59 26.61
C PRO A 801 15.79 -8.33 27.14
N ARG A 802 14.68 -8.50 27.87
CA ARG A 802 13.91 -7.39 28.43
C ARG A 802 14.61 -6.73 29.61
N LEU A 803 15.59 -7.35 30.27
CA LEU A 803 16.30 -6.73 31.39
C LEU A 803 17.09 -5.49 30.93
N HIS A 804 17.62 -5.53 29.71
CA HIS A 804 18.44 -4.47 29.12
C HIS A 804 17.68 -3.49 28.22
N TYR A 805 16.34 -3.52 28.21
CA TYR A 805 15.54 -2.63 27.38
C TYR A 805 15.34 -1.24 28.03
N PRO A 806 15.56 -0.12 27.33
CA PRO A 806 15.94 -0.02 25.91
C PRO A 806 17.45 -0.27 25.68
N VAL A 807 17.76 -1.04 24.63
CA VAL A 807 19.14 -1.42 24.29
C VAL A 807 19.83 -0.25 23.58
N SER A 808 21.08 0.04 23.95
CA SER A 808 21.93 1.03 23.28
C SER A 808 22.51 0.47 21.98
N SER A 809 22.58 1.31 20.94
CA SER A 809 23.23 0.97 19.67
C SER A 809 24.71 0.66 19.90
N GLN A 810 25.15 -0.49 19.41
CA GLN A 810 26.56 -0.90 19.39
C GLN A 810 27.21 -0.35 18.14
N LYS A 811 28.42 0.20 18.27
CA LYS A 811 29.21 0.64 17.12
C LYS A 811 30.06 -0.53 16.65
N PRO A 812 29.95 -0.97 15.39
CA PRO A 812 30.85 -1.99 14.88
C PRO A 812 32.29 -1.47 14.92
N PRO A 813 33.27 -2.33 15.26
CA PRO A 813 34.67 -1.93 15.23
C PRO A 813 35.08 -1.57 13.79
N THR A 814 35.76 -0.43 13.63
CA THR A 814 36.27 0.05 12.34
C THR A 814 37.81 0.09 12.29
N SER A 815 38.48 -0.35 13.37
CA SER A 815 39.94 -0.43 13.40
C SER A 815 40.44 -1.54 12.48
N GLU A 816 41.54 -1.31 11.78
CA GLU A 816 42.20 -2.31 10.94
C GLU A 816 42.65 -3.53 11.76
N SER A 817 43.09 -3.31 13.01
CA SER A 817 43.43 -4.39 13.96
C SER A 817 42.25 -5.33 14.21
N ASP A 818 41.06 -4.76 14.40
CA ASP A 818 39.86 -5.50 14.75
C ASP A 818 39.34 -6.28 13.53
N MET A 819 39.50 -5.71 12.34
CA MET A 819 39.18 -6.38 11.08
C MET A 819 40.11 -7.56 10.82
N ASN A 820 41.42 -7.41 11.09
CA ASN A 820 42.40 -8.50 10.98
C ASN A 820 42.13 -9.60 12.02
N ALA A 821 41.83 -9.23 13.26
CA ALA A 821 41.44 -10.18 14.31
C ALA A 821 40.16 -10.95 13.94
N LEU A 822 39.16 -10.26 13.37
CA LEU A 822 37.94 -10.87 12.88
C LEU A 822 38.20 -11.82 11.70
N ALA A 823 39.04 -11.44 10.74
CA ALA A 823 39.43 -12.31 9.63
C ALA A 823 40.13 -13.58 10.14
N GLY A 824 41.03 -13.46 11.11
CA GLY A 824 41.67 -14.58 11.79
C GLY A 824 40.67 -15.50 12.51
N LEU A 825 39.67 -14.92 13.17
CA LEU A 825 38.58 -15.67 13.82
C LEU A 825 37.71 -16.43 12.81
N LEU A 826 37.35 -15.80 11.69
CA LEU A 826 36.54 -16.42 10.63
C LEU A 826 37.26 -17.60 9.95
N SER A 827 38.58 -17.50 9.80
CA SER A 827 39.43 -18.56 9.22
C SER A 827 39.63 -19.73 10.19
N SER A 828 39.99 -19.45 11.44
CA SER A 828 40.28 -20.50 12.44
C SER A 828 39.03 -21.18 13.01
N TRP A 829 37.90 -20.46 13.04
CA TRP A 829 36.59 -20.83 13.59
C TRP A 829 36.66 -21.77 14.82
N PRO A 830 37.00 -21.24 16.01
CA PRO A 830 37.16 -22.01 17.25
C PRO A 830 36.00 -22.94 17.64
N PRO A 831 34.71 -22.58 17.39
CA PRO A 831 33.58 -23.47 17.72
C PRO A 831 33.59 -24.84 17.01
N ASP A 832 34.44 -25.06 16.00
CA ASP A 832 34.64 -26.39 15.41
C ASP A 832 35.44 -27.35 16.30
N ARG A 833 36.34 -26.81 17.13
CA ARG A 833 37.23 -27.61 17.98
C ARG A 833 36.59 -27.88 19.33
N CYS A 834 35.86 -26.91 19.87
CA CYS A 834 35.24 -26.97 21.18
C CYS A 834 33.79 -27.46 21.06
N ARG A 835 33.53 -28.69 21.52
CA ARG A 835 32.19 -29.29 21.49
C ARG A 835 31.40 -28.88 22.72
N VAL A 836 30.31 -28.15 22.51
CA VAL A 836 29.36 -27.79 23.59
C VAL A 836 28.02 -28.44 23.28
N SER A 837 27.48 -29.22 24.23
CA SER A 837 26.17 -29.83 24.08
C SER A 837 25.07 -28.75 24.13
N PRO A 838 24.24 -28.57 23.07
CA PRO A 838 23.25 -27.51 23.08
C PRO A 838 22.10 -27.83 24.04
N ALA A 839 21.97 -27.06 25.12
CA ALA A 839 20.90 -27.19 26.12
C ALA A 839 19.47 -27.09 25.53
N LEU A 840 19.32 -26.58 24.29
CA LEU A 840 18.05 -26.53 23.59
C LEU A 840 17.50 -27.94 23.26
N PHE A 841 18.34 -28.96 23.09
CA PHE A 841 17.91 -30.36 22.91
C PHE A 841 17.22 -30.92 24.15
N ASP A 842 17.55 -30.40 25.33
CA ASP A 842 17.02 -30.89 26.59
C ASP A 842 15.70 -30.24 26.98
N ARG A 843 14.69 -31.10 27.19
CA ARG A 843 13.34 -30.68 27.52
C ARG A 843 13.27 -29.98 28.88
N SER A 844 14.05 -30.45 29.86
CA SER A 844 14.13 -29.86 31.19
C SER A 844 14.57 -28.39 31.09
N ALA A 845 15.64 -28.11 30.36
CA ALA A 845 16.13 -26.75 30.12
C ALA A 845 15.07 -25.86 29.43
N ARG A 846 14.42 -26.36 28.37
CA ARG A 846 13.33 -25.61 27.69
C ARG A 846 12.16 -25.26 28.60
N LEU A 847 11.71 -26.23 29.42
CA LEU A 847 10.61 -26.05 30.35
C LEU A 847 10.98 -25.11 31.50
N THR A 848 12.20 -25.22 32.03
CA THR A 848 12.72 -24.36 33.09
C THR A 848 12.77 -22.91 32.62
N ALA A 849 13.32 -22.65 31.43
CA ALA A 849 13.33 -21.31 30.83
C ALA A 849 11.91 -20.74 30.66
N SER A 850 10.98 -21.57 30.15
CA SER A 850 9.59 -21.18 29.91
C SER A 850 8.77 -20.95 31.20
N ARG A 851 9.12 -21.62 32.31
CA ARG A 851 8.41 -21.52 33.60
C ARG A 851 8.94 -20.38 34.46
N ARG A 852 10.26 -20.12 34.44
CA ARG A 852 10.93 -19.06 35.21
C ARG A 852 10.79 -17.66 34.59
N LEU A 853 10.25 -17.55 33.37
CA LEU A 853 10.09 -16.26 32.68
C LEU A 853 9.21 -15.27 33.47
N PRO A 854 9.74 -14.11 33.91
CA PRO A 854 8.98 -13.15 34.70
C PRO A 854 7.93 -12.42 33.87
N SER A 855 6.84 -12.01 34.53
CA SER A 855 5.81 -11.18 33.89
C SER A 855 6.33 -9.79 33.54
N GLN A 856 5.79 -9.15 32.50
CA GLN A 856 6.18 -7.79 32.13
C GLN A 856 5.97 -6.78 33.27
N LYS A 857 4.95 -6.99 34.11
CA LYS A 857 4.70 -6.13 35.29
C LYS A 857 5.80 -6.25 36.32
N ALA A 858 6.33 -7.45 36.56
CA ALA A 858 7.42 -7.68 37.49
C ALA A 858 8.72 -6.98 37.04
N ILE A 859 9.05 -7.09 35.74
CA ILE A 859 10.19 -6.38 35.16
C ILE A 859 10.01 -4.86 35.26
N ASN A 860 8.83 -4.34 34.92
CA ASN A 860 8.56 -2.90 35.02
C ASN A 860 8.68 -2.39 36.46
N ARG A 861 8.27 -3.20 37.47
CA ARG A 861 8.48 -2.88 38.88
C ARG A 861 9.98 -2.82 39.22
N ARG A 862 10.77 -3.81 38.80
CA ARG A 862 12.25 -3.79 38.95
C ARG A 862 12.86 -2.54 38.33
N ARG A 863 12.47 -2.17 37.10
CA ARG A 863 12.94 -0.93 36.44
C ARG A 863 12.56 0.33 37.19
N THR A 864 11.36 0.37 37.79
CA THR A 864 10.92 1.52 38.58
C THR A 864 11.77 1.67 39.84
N LEU A 865 12.17 0.56 40.46
CA LEU A 865 13.04 0.54 41.65
C LEU A 865 14.50 0.89 41.34
N ALA A 866 15.02 0.50 40.17
CA ALA A 866 16.41 0.76 39.79
C ALA A 866 16.70 2.23 39.41
N GLY A 867 15.66 3.03 39.16
CA GLY A 867 15.80 4.42 38.72
C GLY A 867 16.01 4.58 37.21
N PRO A 868 15.95 5.82 36.69
CA PRO A 868 16.07 6.10 35.26
C PRO A 868 17.50 5.91 34.75
N GLY A 869 17.66 5.18 33.64
CA GLY A 869 18.95 5.04 32.93
C GLY A 869 19.85 3.90 33.43
N VAL A 870 19.53 3.28 34.57
CA VAL A 870 20.28 2.15 35.12
C VAL A 870 19.78 0.83 34.50
N PRO A 871 20.63 0.03 33.85
CA PRO A 871 20.24 -1.28 33.33
C PRO A 871 19.97 -2.26 34.49
N LEU A 872 19.01 -3.16 34.32
CA LEU A 872 18.76 -4.19 35.32
C LEU A 872 19.84 -5.26 35.29
N GLU A 873 20.37 -5.59 36.47
CA GLU A 873 21.22 -6.76 36.65
C GLU A 873 20.41 -8.05 36.69
N THR A 874 21.01 -9.11 36.17
CA THR A 874 20.50 -10.48 36.19
C THR A 874 20.54 -11.04 37.62
N GLN A 875 19.45 -11.63 38.10
CA GLN A 875 19.38 -12.32 39.39
C GLN A 875 19.46 -13.84 39.19
N SER A 876 19.83 -14.59 40.23
CA SER A 876 19.81 -16.08 40.20
C SER A 876 18.42 -16.67 39.95
N THR A 877 17.36 -15.89 40.20
CA THR A 877 15.96 -16.27 39.95
C THR A 877 15.55 -16.11 38.48
N ASP A 878 16.31 -15.33 37.68
CA ASP A 878 16.01 -15.08 36.28
C ASP A 878 16.28 -16.34 35.42
N PRO A 879 15.52 -16.57 34.32
CA PRO A 879 15.71 -17.75 33.49
C PRO A 879 16.98 -17.68 32.65
N HIS A 880 17.73 -18.78 32.60
CA HIS A 880 18.71 -19.04 31.53
C HIS A 880 17.95 -19.56 30.31
N ILE A 881 17.96 -18.78 29.21
CA ILE A 881 17.23 -19.14 27.99
C ILE A 881 18.21 -19.83 27.05
N PRO A 882 18.08 -21.15 26.78
CA PRO A 882 18.96 -21.83 25.83
C PRO A 882 18.63 -21.37 24.40
N VAL A 883 19.65 -20.97 23.65
CA VAL A 883 19.50 -20.49 22.27
C VAL A 883 20.51 -21.18 21.37
N MET A 884 20.07 -21.42 20.12
CA MET A 884 20.90 -21.92 19.05
C MET A 884 20.76 -20.99 17.85
N VAL A 885 21.88 -20.56 17.30
CA VAL A 885 21.93 -19.62 16.18
C VAL A 885 22.78 -20.23 15.08
N PHE A 886 22.28 -20.19 13.84
CA PHE A 886 23.08 -20.58 12.69
C PHE A 886 22.91 -19.61 11.53
N ALA A 887 23.96 -19.47 10.75
CA ALA A 887 23.97 -18.69 9.53
C ALA A 887 23.68 -19.61 8.33
N SER A 888 22.68 -19.24 7.55
CA SER A 888 22.35 -19.87 6.28
C SER A 888 22.91 -19.03 5.14
N ARG A 889 23.64 -19.70 4.24
CA ARG A 889 24.09 -19.15 2.97
C ARG A 889 23.08 -19.55 1.89
N LEU A 890 22.82 -18.64 0.97
CA LEU A 890 21.93 -18.88 -0.15
C LEU A 890 22.70 -19.62 -1.26
N ALA A 891 22.29 -20.85 -1.58
CA ALA A 891 22.98 -21.82 -2.44
C ALA A 891 23.21 -21.38 -3.91
N SER A 892 22.27 -20.64 -4.51
CA SER A 892 22.21 -20.43 -5.97
C SER A 892 23.22 -19.44 -6.58
N CYS A 893 24.08 -18.79 -5.81
CA CYS A 893 24.89 -17.65 -6.29
C CYS A 893 26.38 -17.80 -5.96
N VAL A 894 27.07 -18.70 -6.67
CA VAL A 894 28.54 -18.86 -6.55
C VAL A 894 29.31 -17.81 -7.37
N LYS A 895 28.68 -17.15 -8.36
CA LYS A 895 29.34 -16.13 -9.18
C LYS A 895 29.34 -14.71 -8.59
N ASP A 896 28.38 -14.39 -7.71
CA ASP A 896 28.28 -13.07 -7.11
C ASP A 896 28.79 -13.09 -5.67
N THR A 897 29.94 -12.46 -5.43
CA THR A 897 30.60 -12.30 -4.12
C THR A 897 29.77 -11.50 -3.09
N ASN A 898 28.59 -10.99 -3.48
CA ASN A 898 27.70 -10.16 -2.67
C ASN A 898 26.42 -10.88 -2.19
N SER A 899 26.39 -12.22 -2.18
CA SER A 899 25.20 -12.97 -1.75
C SER A 899 24.80 -12.71 -0.30
N HIS A 900 23.56 -12.27 -0.08
CA HIS A 900 23.05 -11.99 1.27
C HIS A 900 22.76 -13.29 2.03
N GLY A 901 23.28 -13.40 3.26
CA GLY A 901 22.95 -14.53 4.14
C GLY A 901 21.82 -14.20 5.11
N SER A 902 21.30 -15.23 5.79
CA SER A 902 20.32 -15.08 6.86
C SER A 902 20.80 -15.73 8.16
N TRP A 903 20.38 -15.16 9.29
CA TRP A 903 20.54 -15.78 10.60
C TRP A 903 19.22 -16.41 11.02
N THR A 904 19.27 -17.67 11.47
CA THR A 904 18.13 -18.33 12.12
C THR A 904 18.44 -18.53 13.60
N VAL A 905 17.61 -17.96 14.45
CA VAL A 905 17.66 -18.08 15.91
C VAL A 905 16.59 -19.06 16.38
N MET A 906 16.96 -20.07 17.15
CA MET A 906 16.08 -21.07 17.73
C MET A 906 16.04 -20.93 19.25
N LEU A 907 14.84 -20.87 19.82
CA LEU A 907 14.66 -20.71 21.26
C LEU A 907 13.32 -21.31 21.72
N PRO A 908 13.10 -21.53 23.03
CA PRO A 908 11.81 -22.02 23.53
C PRO A 908 10.64 -21.12 23.12
N TRP A 909 9.51 -21.71 22.74
CA TRP A 909 8.34 -21.02 22.15
C TRP A 909 7.87 -19.77 22.91
N LYS A 910 7.83 -19.83 24.26
CA LYS A 910 7.40 -18.70 25.09
C LYS A 910 8.41 -17.55 25.14
N CYS A 911 9.69 -17.83 24.91
CA CYS A 911 10.78 -16.85 24.98
C CYS A 911 10.92 -16.04 23.66
N VAL A 912 10.32 -16.51 22.57
CA VAL A 912 10.30 -15.81 21.26
C VAL A 912 9.70 -14.40 21.38
N ALA A 913 8.57 -14.25 22.09
CA ALA A 913 7.91 -12.95 22.18
C ALA A 913 8.77 -11.88 22.89
N PRO A 914 9.34 -12.12 24.08
CA PRO A 914 10.32 -11.22 24.71
C PRO A 914 11.45 -10.78 23.78
N LEU A 915 12.12 -11.73 23.12
CA LEU A 915 13.23 -11.46 22.22
C LEU A 915 12.78 -10.62 21.02
N TRP A 916 11.67 -11.00 20.38
CA TRP A 916 11.09 -10.29 19.25
C TRP A 916 10.77 -8.83 19.57
N TYR A 917 10.18 -8.55 20.74
CA TYR A 917 9.86 -7.18 21.12
C TYR A 917 11.12 -6.32 21.25
N VAL A 918 12.18 -6.83 21.88
CA VAL A 918 13.42 -6.06 22.06
C VAL A 918 14.12 -5.85 20.71
N LEU A 919 14.17 -6.88 19.86
CA LEU A 919 14.74 -6.83 18.51
C LEU A 919 14.11 -5.75 17.62
N MET A 920 12.77 -5.66 17.59
CA MET A 920 12.05 -4.70 16.74
C MET A 920 12.25 -3.22 17.15
N TYR A 921 12.71 -2.96 18.37
CA TYR A 921 12.96 -1.60 18.87
C TYR A 921 14.45 -1.26 18.98
N TYR A 922 15.34 -2.16 18.56
CA TYR A 922 16.77 -1.89 18.53
C TYR A 922 17.10 -0.76 17.51
N PRO A 923 17.85 0.28 17.90
CA PRO A 923 18.34 1.28 16.98
C PRO A 923 19.63 0.79 16.30
N LEU A 924 19.57 0.48 14.99
CA LEU A 924 20.75 0.09 14.22
C LEU A 924 21.71 1.28 14.09
N SER A 925 23.01 0.99 13.98
CA SER A 925 24.06 1.95 13.66
C SER A 925 23.76 2.75 12.37
N SER A 926 23.03 2.17 11.42
CA SER A 926 22.58 2.84 10.19
C SER A 926 21.50 3.92 10.40
N GLY A 927 20.98 4.08 11.61
CA GLY A 927 19.96 5.07 11.97
C GLY A 927 18.51 4.61 11.75
N SER A 928 18.29 3.34 11.40
CA SER A 928 16.96 2.73 11.25
C SER A 928 16.74 1.61 12.27
N ASN A 929 15.49 1.15 12.43
CA ASN A 929 15.19 -0.02 13.23
C ASN A 929 15.01 -1.26 12.33
N PRO A 930 15.25 -2.48 12.85
CA PRO A 930 14.87 -3.70 12.15
C PRO A 930 13.39 -3.66 11.76
N ARG A 931 13.11 -4.01 10.51
CA ARG A 931 11.74 -4.15 9.99
C ARG A 931 11.28 -5.59 10.16
N PHE A 932 9.97 -5.82 10.20
CA PHE A 932 9.43 -7.17 10.12
C PHE A 932 8.86 -7.42 8.72
N GLY A 933 9.06 -8.62 8.19
CA GLY A 933 8.44 -9.09 6.95
C GLY A 933 7.24 -10.00 7.21
N GLY A 934 6.34 -10.09 6.23
CA GLY A 934 5.36 -11.16 6.13
C GLY A 934 5.80 -12.21 5.11
N LEU A 935 4.89 -13.13 4.79
CA LEU A 935 5.11 -14.18 3.80
C LEU A 935 5.42 -13.63 2.39
N LYS A 936 4.76 -12.54 1.99
CA LYS A 936 4.98 -11.91 0.67
C LYS A 936 6.36 -11.28 0.56
N GLU A 937 6.84 -10.66 1.63
CA GLU A 937 8.20 -10.10 1.67
C GLU A 937 9.27 -11.19 1.66
N GLN A 938 8.99 -12.35 2.26
CA GLN A 938 9.88 -13.51 2.17
C GLN A 938 9.96 -14.03 0.73
N GLN A 939 8.81 -14.21 0.08
CA GLN A 939 8.74 -14.60 -1.33
C GLN A 939 9.41 -13.57 -2.24
N GLN A 940 9.23 -12.27 -1.96
CA GLN A 940 9.89 -11.18 -2.67
C GLN A 940 11.41 -11.30 -2.60
N LEU A 941 11.99 -11.47 -1.42
CA LEU A 941 13.45 -11.55 -1.29
C LEU A 941 14.01 -12.81 -1.95
N ALA A 942 13.35 -13.96 -1.80
CA ALA A 942 13.73 -15.18 -2.51
C ALA A 942 13.75 -14.94 -4.03
N PHE A 943 12.69 -14.32 -4.57
CA PHE A 943 12.59 -13.93 -5.98
C PHE A 943 13.69 -12.95 -6.42
N GLU A 944 13.95 -11.89 -5.63
CA GLU A 944 14.98 -10.88 -5.94
C GLU A 944 16.39 -11.49 -5.96
N TYR A 945 16.64 -12.50 -5.11
CA TYR A 945 17.88 -13.29 -5.10
C TYR A 945 17.91 -14.36 -6.19
N GLY A 946 16.87 -14.49 -7.03
CA GLY A 946 16.78 -15.49 -8.08
C GLY A 946 16.60 -16.93 -7.56
N GLN A 947 16.08 -17.09 -6.35
CA GLN A 947 15.88 -18.39 -5.71
C GLN A 947 14.41 -18.82 -5.70
N PRO A 948 14.13 -20.10 -5.99
CA PRO A 948 12.79 -20.65 -5.89
C PRO A 948 12.34 -20.70 -4.42
N TRP A 949 11.13 -20.21 -4.18
CA TRP A 949 10.52 -20.21 -2.86
C TRP A 949 9.64 -21.44 -2.66
N PHE A 950 9.96 -22.26 -1.65
CA PHE A 950 9.13 -23.39 -1.26
C PHE A 950 7.95 -22.93 -0.40
N PRO A 951 6.69 -23.37 -0.69
CA PRO A 951 6.30 -24.41 -1.64
C PRO A 951 5.92 -23.91 -3.06
N ALA A 952 5.74 -22.61 -3.29
CA ALA A 952 5.06 -22.11 -4.49
C ALA A 952 5.76 -22.44 -5.82
N ASP A 953 7.09 -22.44 -5.86
CA ASP A 953 7.86 -22.63 -7.10
C ASP A 953 8.21 -24.10 -7.37
N TYR A 954 7.66 -25.05 -6.61
CA TYR A 954 7.95 -26.48 -6.71
C TYR A 954 6.71 -27.32 -7.08
N PRO A 955 6.14 -27.18 -8.29
CA PRO A 955 4.88 -27.80 -8.69
C PRO A 955 4.90 -29.34 -8.64
N GLY A 956 6.02 -29.99 -8.97
CA GLY A 956 6.17 -31.46 -8.86
C GLY A 956 6.30 -32.01 -7.43
N THR A 957 6.12 -31.19 -6.39
CA THR A 957 6.00 -31.69 -5.00
C THR A 957 4.54 -31.62 -4.58
N ARG A 958 4.08 -32.57 -3.76
CA ARG A 958 2.71 -32.55 -3.19
C ARG A 958 2.37 -31.20 -2.56
N ALA A 959 3.29 -30.66 -1.75
CA ALA A 959 3.11 -29.38 -1.08
C ALA A 959 3.00 -28.19 -2.06
N GLY A 960 3.77 -28.20 -3.14
CA GLY A 960 3.68 -27.18 -4.19
C GLY A 960 2.40 -27.32 -5.03
N TRP A 961 1.96 -28.56 -5.29
CA TRP A 961 0.69 -28.83 -5.97
C TRP A 961 -0.52 -28.34 -5.17
N GLU A 962 -0.59 -28.66 -3.87
CA GLU A 962 -1.65 -28.15 -2.98
C GLU A 962 -1.67 -26.61 -2.93
N TRP A 963 -0.49 -25.98 -2.93
CA TRP A 963 -0.38 -24.53 -3.02
C TRP A 963 -0.90 -23.99 -4.36
N HIS A 964 -0.53 -24.65 -5.46
CA HIS A 964 -0.97 -24.28 -6.81
C HIS A 964 -2.50 -24.30 -6.93
N LEU A 965 -3.15 -25.36 -6.46
CA LEU A 965 -4.61 -25.49 -6.48
C LEU A 965 -5.31 -24.38 -5.67
N GLN A 966 -4.79 -24.06 -4.48
CA GLN A 966 -5.33 -22.97 -3.66
C GLN A 966 -5.20 -21.61 -4.37
N GLU A 967 -4.06 -21.37 -5.01
CA GLU A 967 -3.80 -20.14 -5.72
C GLU A 967 -4.62 -20.01 -7.01
N GLN A 968 -4.85 -21.13 -7.72
CA GLN A 968 -5.76 -21.22 -8.85
C GLN A 968 -7.20 -20.86 -8.44
N GLU A 969 -7.71 -21.44 -7.35
CA GLU A 969 -9.06 -21.15 -6.86
C GLU A 969 -9.18 -19.66 -6.46
N ARG A 970 -8.15 -19.11 -5.82
CA ARG A 970 -8.09 -17.69 -5.46
C ARG A 970 -8.16 -16.79 -6.69
N ARG A 971 -7.35 -17.07 -7.73
CA ARG A 971 -7.32 -16.28 -8.98
C ARG A 971 -8.61 -16.42 -9.78
N LYS A 972 -9.18 -17.63 -9.82
CA LYS A 972 -10.49 -17.90 -10.43
C LYS A 972 -11.59 -17.06 -9.76
N LYS A 973 -11.68 -17.07 -8.43
CA LYS A 973 -12.61 -16.22 -7.66
C LYS A 973 -12.39 -14.73 -7.93
N GLU A 974 -11.13 -14.28 -8.03
CA GLU A 974 -10.82 -12.89 -8.35
C GLU A 974 -11.22 -12.48 -9.77
N TRP A 975 -11.12 -13.40 -10.73
CA TRP A 975 -11.56 -13.22 -12.11
C TRP A 975 -13.10 -13.25 -12.23
N GLU A 976 -13.78 -14.20 -11.58
CA GLU A 976 -15.24 -14.30 -11.54
C GLU A 976 -15.91 -13.13 -10.82
N ARG A 977 -15.23 -12.56 -9.80
CA ARG A 977 -15.72 -11.37 -9.09
C ARG A 977 -15.79 -10.13 -10.00
N LYS A 978 -15.07 -10.11 -11.12
CA LYS A 978 -15.13 -9.01 -12.09
C LYS A 978 -16.26 -9.28 -13.10
N PRO A 979 -17.12 -8.30 -13.41
CA PRO A 979 -18.16 -8.47 -14.43
C PRO A 979 -17.56 -8.65 -15.83
N LYS A 980 -18.32 -9.22 -16.78
CA LYS A 980 -17.86 -9.60 -18.14
C LYS A 980 -17.06 -8.48 -18.84
N GLY A 981 -17.56 -7.24 -18.90
CA GLY A 981 -16.85 -6.11 -19.51
C GLY A 981 -15.65 -5.51 -18.73
N ARG A 982 -15.33 -6.03 -17.54
CA ARG A 982 -14.17 -5.59 -16.72
C ARG A 982 -13.17 -6.71 -16.47
N ARG A 983 -13.49 -7.95 -16.83
CA ARG A 983 -12.56 -9.08 -16.79
C ARG A 983 -11.97 -9.28 -18.18
N LEU A 984 -10.76 -9.84 -18.19
CA LEU A 984 -10.12 -10.25 -19.43
C LEU A 984 -10.84 -11.52 -19.94
N GLU A 985 -11.31 -11.50 -21.18
CA GLU A 985 -11.85 -12.69 -21.84
C GLU A 985 -10.70 -13.44 -22.49
N PHE A 986 -10.40 -14.61 -21.93
CA PHE A 986 -9.31 -15.46 -22.43
C PHE A 986 -9.68 -16.18 -23.73
N ASP A 987 -10.96 -16.49 -23.93
CA ASP A 987 -11.45 -17.29 -25.06
C ASP A 987 -11.46 -16.51 -26.39
N SER A 988 -11.63 -15.18 -26.32
CA SER A 988 -11.68 -14.30 -27.50
C SER A 988 -10.31 -13.72 -27.88
N LEU A 989 -9.23 -14.16 -27.23
CA LEU A 989 -7.89 -13.63 -27.47
C LEU A 989 -7.30 -14.19 -28.78
N ASP A 990 -7.04 -13.33 -29.75
CA ASP A 990 -6.34 -13.71 -30.98
C ASP A 990 -4.82 -13.71 -30.76
N LEU A 991 -4.19 -14.87 -30.84
CA LEU A 991 -2.75 -15.07 -30.66
C LEU A 991 -1.96 -14.98 -31.97
N GLY A 992 -2.64 -14.83 -33.12
CA GLY A 992 -2.02 -14.95 -34.44
C GLY A 992 -1.94 -16.41 -34.92
N ASN A 993 -1.59 -16.60 -36.20
CA ASN A 993 -1.49 -17.92 -36.86
C ASN A 993 -2.78 -18.79 -36.76
N GLY A 994 -3.95 -18.16 -36.70
CA GLY A 994 -5.25 -18.86 -36.64
C GLY A 994 -5.64 -19.37 -35.24
N GLN A 995 -4.81 -19.18 -34.22
CA GLN A 995 -5.11 -19.60 -32.85
C GLN A 995 -5.98 -18.55 -32.12
N LYS A 996 -7.24 -18.94 -31.82
CA LYS A 996 -8.17 -18.15 -31.01
C LYS A 996 -8.30 -18.77 -29.61
N GLY A 997 -8.16 -17.93 -28.60
CA GLY A 997 -8.20 -18.32 -27.19
C GLY A 997 -6.82 -18.42 -26.57
N GLU A 998 -6.78 -18.40 -25.24
CA GLU A 998 -5.55 -18.59 -24.46
C GLU A 998 -5.18 -20.08 -24.38
N LEU A 999 -3.90 -20.42 -24.58
CA LEU A 999 -3.41 -21.79 -24.40
C LEU A 999 -3.51 -22.22 -22.92
N GLY A 1000 -4.26 -23.29 -22.66
CA GLY A 1000 -4.61 -23.75 -21.32
C GLY A 1000 -5.43 -22.73 -20.52
N ARG A 1001 -5.51 -22.89 -19.20
CA ARG A 1001 -6.26 -21.95 -18.34
C ARG A 1001 -5.52 -20.63 -18.15
N GLY A 1002 -6.13 -19.49 -18.51
CA GLY A 1002 -5.50 -18.16 -18.41
C GLY A 1002 -5.05 -17.74 -17.00
N TRP A 1003 -5.78 -18.16 -15.96
CA TRP A 1003 -5.52 -17.78 -14.56
C TRP A 1003 -4.64 -18.78 -13.76
N SER A 1004 -4.22 -19.89 -14.36
CA SER A 1004 -3.35 -20.90 -13.72
C SER A 1004 -2.16 -21.29 -14.60
N CYS A 1005 -1.18 -21.96 -14.01
CA CYS A 1005 -0.10 -22.61 -14.76
C CYS A 1005 -0.58 -24.04 -15.02
N ASP A 1006 -1.04 -24.32 -16.24
CA ASP A 1006 -1.71 -25.57 -16.56
C ASP A 1006 -0.69 -26.68 -16.90
N TRP A 1007 -0.09 -27.26 -15.87
CA TRP A 1007 0.94 -28.29 -16.03
C TRP A 1007 0.38 -29.57 -16.66
N GLU A 1008 -0.89 -29.89 -16.42
CA GLU A 1008 -1.60 -31.04 -17.02
C GLU A 1008 -1.68 -30.88 -18.54
N TYR A 1009 -2.08 -29.69 -19.00
CA TYR A 1009 -2.14 -29.36 -20.43
C TYR A 1009 -0.77 -29.51 -21.11
N LEU A 1010 0.29 -29.02 -20.48
CA LEU A 1010 1.65 -29.10 -21.00
C LEU A 1010 2.11 -30.56 -21.20
N VAL A 1011 1.72 -31.44 -20.29
CA VAL A 1011 2.03 -32.87 -20.36
C VAL A 1011 1.19 -33.59 -21.43
N GLN A 1012 -0.12 -33.35 -21.46
CA GLN A 1012 -1.03 -34.02 -22.40
C GLN A 1012 -0.74 -33.63 -23.85
N SER A 1013 -0.35 -32.37 -24.11
CA SER A 1013 0.11 -31.93 -25.43
C SER A 1013 1.29 -32.75 -25.96
N ASN A 1014 2.12 -33.29 -25.07
CA ASN A 1014 3.26 -34.13 -25.44
C ASN A 1014 2.84 -35.59 -25.74
N ALA A 1015 1.82 -36.11 -25.05
CA ALA A 1015 1.31 -37.47 -25.29
C ALA A 1015 0.48 -37.56 -26.58
N ARG A 1016 -0.30 -36.53 -26.91
CA ARG A 1016 -1.10 -36.48 -28.14
C ARG A 1016 -0.25 -36.50 -29.42
N GLN A 1017 1.01 -36.06 -29.37
CA GLN A 1017 1.93 -36.10 -30.52
C GLN A 1017 2.36 -37.52 -30.90
N ASP A 1018 2.48 -38.43 -29.92
CA ASP A 1018 2.81 -39.84 -30.18
C ASP A 1018 1.60 -40.61 -30.76
N ASP A 1019 0.37 -40.21 -30.43
CA ASP A 1019 -0.86 -40.83 -30.94
C ASP A 1019 -1.31 -40.28 -32.32
N THR A 1020 -0.86 -39.10 -32.75
CA THR A 1020 -1.24 -38.51 -34.07
C THR A 1020 -0.72 -39.25 -35.32
N LEU A 1021 -0.09 -40.41 -35.17
CA LEU A 1021 0.15 -41.35 -36.28
C LEU A 1021 -0.97 -42.40 -36.45
N MET A 1022 -1.99 -42.40 -35.59
CA MET A 1022 -3.14 -43.30 -35.69
C MET A 1022 -4.44 -42.56 -35.32
N GLU A 1023 -5.40 -42.57 -36.25
CA GLU A 1023 -6.81 -42.21 -36.07
C GLU A 1023 -7.20 -40.72 -36.14
N GLU A 1024 -7.33 -40.23 -37.38
CA GLU A 1024 -8.44 -39.36 -37.75
C GLU A 1024 -9.70 -40.21 -37.98
N THR A 1025 -10.50 -40.50 -36.95
CA THR A 1025 -11.96 -40.70 -37.14
C THR A 1025 -12.74 -40.58 -35.83
N GLN A 1026 -13.91 -39.96 -35.97
CA GLN A 1026 -15.09 -39.97 -35.08
C GLN A 1026 -15.24 -38.86 -34.04
N SER A 1027 -16.31 -38.11 -34.30
CA SER A 1027 -16.96 -37.08 -33.53
C SER A 1027 -18.03 -37.65 -32.57
N GLN A 1028 -18.36 -36.83 -31.56
CA GLN A 1028 -19.62 -36.74 -30.80
C GLN A 1028 -19.84 -37.57 -29.51
N GLU A 1029 -20.50 -36.88 -28.57
CA GLU A 1029 -21.09 -37.28 -27.28
C GLU A 1029 -20.07 -37.50 -26.12
N ASP A 1030 -20.18 -36.87 -24.95
CA ASP A 1030 -21.33 -37.08 -24.06
C ASP A 1030 -21.54 -36.04 -22.92
N ASN A 1031 -22.76 -36.07 -22.40
CA ASN A 1031 -23.36 -35.20 -21.37
C ASN A 1031 -23.00 -35.57 -19.91
N ARG A 1032 -23.12 -34.56 -19.04
CA ARG A 1032 -23.55 -34.59 -17.60
C ARG A 1032 -23.09 -35.74 -16.69
N THR A 1033 -22.36 -35.39 -15.64
CA THR A 1033 -22.51 -36.02 -14.31
C THR A 1033 -22.45 -34.98 -13.18
N ASN A 1034 -23.59 -34.83 -12.49
CA ASN A 1034 -23.69 -34.34 -11.11
C ASN A 1034 -23.19 -35.47 -10.18
N GLY A 1035 -22.39 -35.16 -9.16
CA GLY A 1035 -21.95 -36.16 -8.18
C GLY A 1035 -21.43 -35.54 -6.89
N ASN A 1036 -22.06 -35.91 -5.78
CA ASN A 1036 -21.66 -35.60 -4.41
C ASN A 1036 -20.22 -36.06 -4.13
N ASN A 1037 -19.33 -35.13 -3.80
CA ASN A 1037 -17.94 -35.48 -3.44
C ASN A 1037 -17.88 -36.14 -2.06
N SER A 1038 -17.49 -37.41 -2.06
CA SER A 1038 -17.14 -38.18 -0.88
C SER A 1038 -15.79 -37.70 -0.29
N PRO A 1039 -15.42 -38.08 0.95
CA PRO A 1039 -14.13 -37.72 1.54
C PRO A 1039 -12.91 -38.33 0.83
N GLU A 1040 -13.11 -39.34 -0.02
CA GLU A 1040 -12.03 -40.07 -0.71
C GLU A 1040 -11.56 -39.36 -1.99
N ASP A 1041 -12.48 -38.71 -2.72
CA ASP A 1041 -12.17 -37.90 -3.91
C ASP A 1041 -11.24 -36.71 -3.58
N LYS A 1042 -11.29 -36.21 -2.34
CA LYS A 1042 -10.39 -35.13 -1.87
C LYS A 1042 -8.95 -35.59 -1.65
N LYS A 1043 -8.68 -36.89 -1.49
CA LYS A 1043 -7.30 -37.40 -1.34
C LYS A 1043 -6.60 -37.52 -2.70
N GLN A 1044 -7.30 -37.99 -3.74
CA GLN A 1044 -6.76 -38.09 -5.09
C GLN A 1044 -6.45 -36.72 -5.71
N ALA A 1045 -7.23 -35.68 -5.40
CA ALA A 1045 -6.95 -34.31 -5.85
C ALA A 1045 -5.69 -33.65 -5.25
N SER A 1046 -5.08 -34.24 -4.21
CA SER A 1046 -3.94 -33.62 -3.49
C SER A 1046 -2.57 -34.01 -4.01
N THR A 1047 -2.48 -35.03 -4.86
CA THR A 1047 -1.24 -35.44 -5.54
C THR A 1047 -1.19 -34.85 -6.95
N PRO A 1048 0.00 -34.44 -7.45
CA PRO A 1048 0.11 -34.02 -8.84
C PRO A 1048 -0.30 -35.18 -9.75
N PRO A 1049 -1.26 -34.97 -10.66
CA PRO A 1049 -1.63 -35.99 -11.65
C PRO A 1049 -0.49 -36.21 -12.64
N LEU A 1050 -0.45 -37.39 -13.27
CA LEU A 1050 0.48 -37.76 -14.36
C LEU A 1050 1.97 -37.90 -13.97
N GLU A 1051 2.27 -38.22 -12.71
CA GLU A 1051 3.65 -38.49 -12.22
C GLU A 1051 4.68 -37.38 -12.52
N ILE A 1052 4.24 -36.12 -12.53
CA ILE A 1052 5.13 -34.97 -12.74
C ILE A 1052 6.10 -34.84 -11.57
N GLU A 1053 7.40 -34.93 -11.85
CA GLU A 1053 8.46 -34.82 -10.85
C GLU A 1053 9.35 -33.60 -11.09
N ASN A 1054 9.83 -32.96 -10.03
CA ASN A 1054 10.80 -31.87 -10.18
C ASN A 1054 12.22 -32.46 -10.33
N LEU A 1055 12.89 -32.17 -11.44
CA LEU A 1055 14.30 -32.50 -11.64
C LEU A 1055 15.16 -31.70 -10.67
N ARG A 1056 16.06 -32.41 -9.97
CA ARG A 1056 17.08 -31.80 -9.14
C ARG A 1056 18.40 -31.82 -9.88
N LEU A 1057 18.93 -30.63 -10.13
CA LEU A 1057 20.29 -30.46 -10.62
C LEU A 1057 21.14 -30.06 -9.43
N ASP A 1058 22.21 -30.80 -9.15
CA ASP A 1058 23.25 -30.31 -8.23
C ASP A 1058 23.85 -29.03 -8.79
N GLU A 1059 24.30 -28.09 -7.95
CA GLU A 1059 24.83 -26.79 -8.40
C GLU A 1059 25.93 -26.94 -9.47
N ARG A 1060 26.79 -27.95 -9.32
CA ARG A 1060 27.84 -28.27 -10.31
C ARG A 1060 27.25 -28.75 -11.63
N THR A 1061 26.22 -29.60 -11.57
CA THR A 1061 25.51 -30.12 -12.73
C THR A 1061 24.70 -29.02 -13.42
N ALA A 1062 24.03 -28.15 -12.65
CA ALA A 1062 23.36 -26.96 -13.17
C ALA A 1062 24.34 -26.01 -13.86
N LEU A 1063 25.53 -25.76 -13.27
CA LEU A 1063 26.60 -24.99 -13.90
C LEU A 1063 27.16 -25.65 -15.17
N GLN A 1064 27.30 -26.98 -15.18
CA GLN A 1064 27.72 -27.74 -16.35
C GLN A 1064 26.66 -27.67 -17.46
N LEU A 1065 25.38 -27.86 -17.15
CA LEU A 1065 24.27 -27.72 -18.10
C LEU A 1065 24.15 -26.29 -18.63
N ASN A 1066 24.38 -25.30 -17.77
CA ASN A 1066 24.42 -23.90 -18.14
C ASN A 1066 25.65 -23.55 -19.02
N THR A 1067 26.72 -24.35 -19.02
CA THR A 1067 27.92 -24.10 -19.84
C THR A 1067 27.99 -24.96 -21.11
N ASN A 1068 27.62 -26.24 -21.04
CA ASN A 1068 27.57 -27.21 -22.13
C ASN A 1068 26.31 -28.10 -22.02
N PRO A 1069 25.22 -27.75 -22.72
CA PRO A 1069 23.96 -28.52 -22.67
C PRO A 1069 24.05 -29.93 -23.31
N ARG A 1070 25.12 -30.21 -24.09
CA ARG A 1070 25.27 -31.47 -24.86
C ARG A 1070 25.77 -32.66 -24.03
N ALA A 1071 26.25 -32.45 -22.80
CA ALA A 1071 26.98 -33.47 -22.04
C ALA A 1071 26.09 -34.36 -21.15
N TRP A 1072 24.82 -34.03 -20.97
CA TRP A 1072 23.94 -34.75 -20.04
C TRP A 1072 22.77 -35.40 -20.78
N LYS A 1073 22.63 -36.73 -20.67
CA LYS A 1073 21.45 -37.47 -21.13
C LYS A 1073 20.41 -37.48 -20.00
N PHE A 1074 19.21 -37.00 -20.26
CA PHE A 1074 18.13 -37.06 -19.28
C PHE A 1074 17.60 -38.49 -19.15
N PRO A 1075 17.15 -38.94 -17.96
CA PRO A 1075 16.50 -40.25 -17.82
C PRO A 1075 15.20 -40.24 -18.65
N ASN A 1076 15.10 -41.14 -19.65
CA ASN A 1076 14.07 -41.09 -20.69
C ASN A 1076 12.67 -41.58 -20.26
N ASP A 1077 12.52 -42.12 -19.06
CA ASP A 1077 11.29 -42.84 -18.70
C ASP A 1077 10.24 -41.98 -17.96
N LYS A 1078 10.57 -40.75 -17.51
CA LYS A 1078 9.67 -39.90 -16.70
C LYS A 1078 9.66 -38.43 -17.10
N GLN A 1079 8.52 -37.78 -16.88
CA GLN A 1079 8.31 -36.36 -17.19
C GLN A 1079 8.81 -35.45 -16.07
N TYR A 1080 10.00 -34.89 -16.27
CA TYR A 1080 10.64 -34.02 -15.29
C TYR A 1080 10.45 -32.53 -15.58
N LEU A 1081 10.09 -31.76 -14.55
CA LEU A 1081 10.10 -30.30 -14.54
C LEU A 1081 11.40 -29.76 -13.94
N ALA A 1082 12.15 -28.99 -14.71
CA ALA A 1082 13.33 -28.29 -14.22
C ALA A 1082 12.99 -26.83 -13.89
N ILE A 1083 13.49 -26.33 -12.76
CA ILE A 1083 13.26 -24.95 -12.32
C ILE A 1083 14.29 -24.05 -13.00
N VAL A 1084 13.81 -22.94 -13.55
CA VAL A 1084 14.63 -21.98 -14.27
C VAL A 1084 14.39 -20.55 -13.83
N LYS A 1085 15.47 -19.77 -13.83
CA LYS A 1085 15.45 -18.32 -13.71
C LYS A 1085 15.44 -17.70 -15.10
N ILE A 1086 14.46 -16.85 -15.37
CA ILE A 1086 14.25 -16.19 -16.64
C ILE A 1086 14.58 -14.70 -16.47
N THR A 1087 15.37 -14.17 -17.39
CA THR A 1087 15.77 -12.76 -17.43
C THR A 1087 15.42 -12.18 -18.80
N LEU A 1088 14.58 -11.16 -18.85
CA LEU A 1088 14.21 -10.49 -20.12
C LEU A 1088 15.34 -9.58 -20.61
N PHE A 1089 15.58 -9.56 -21.93
CA PHE A 1089 16.55 -8.65 -22.56
C PHE A 1089 15.96 -7.27 -22.84
N GLY A 1090 14.71 -7.23 -23.30
CA GLY A 1090 14.01 -6.00 -23.69
C GLY A 1090 13.12 -5.40 -22.61
N ARG A 1091 12.36 -4.36 -22.98
CA ARG A 1091 11.41 -3.67 -22.10
C ARG A 1091 10.23 -4.60 -21.77
N GLY A 1092 9.98 -4.81 -20.49
CA GLY A 1092 8.83 -5.58 -20.01
C GLY A 1092 9.09 -6.29 -18.68
N THR A 1093 8.02 -6.82 -18.10
CA THR A 1093 8.05 -7.62 -16.87
C THR A 1093 7.20 -8.86 -17.06
N PRO A 1094 7.69 -10.07 -16.75
CA PRO A 1094 6.86 -11.26 -16.82
C PRO A 1094 5.85 -11.27 -15.67
N SER A 1095 4.60 -11.59 -15.95
CA SER A 1095 3.59 -11.82 -14.90
C SER A 1095 3.66 -13.25 -14.36
N PRO A 1096 3.12 -13.52 -13.15
CA PRO A 1096 2.78 -14.89 -12.77
C PRO A 1096 1.83 -15.52 -13.81
N CYS A 1097 1.94 -16.83 -14.03
CA CYS A 1097 1.22 -17.58 -15.07
C CYS A 1097 1.58 -17.17 -16.52
N ALA A 1098 2.71 -16.48 -16.73
CA ALA A 1098 3.22 -16.26 -18.08
C ALA A 1098 3.63 -17.60 -18.73
N ARG A 1099 3.41 -17.72 -20.04
CA ARG A 1099 3.78 -18.86 -20.88
C ARG A 1099 5.20 -18.69 -21.38
N LEU A 1100 5.93 -19.81 -21.42
CA LEU A 1100 7.29 -19.89 -21.94
C LEU A 1100 7.28 -20.70 -23.22
N TYR A 1101 7.72 -20.07 -24.30
CA TYR A 1101 7.89 -20.70 -25.59
C TYR A 1101 9.38 -20.84 -25.91
N ARG A 1102 9.75 -21.93 -26.58
CA ARG A 1102 11.06 -22.05 -27.23
C ARG A 1102 11.12 -21.17 -28.48
N LEU A 1103 12.31 -20.98 -29.02
CA LEU A 1103 12.45 -20.36 -30.34
C LEU A 1103 11.86 -21.31 -31.41
N PRO A 1104 11.13 -20.78 -32.41
CA PRO A 1104 10.57 -21.59 -33.49
C PRO A 1104 11.68 -22.38 -34.19
N SER A 1105 11.53 -23.70 -34.27
CA SER A 1105 12.47 -24.58 -34.99
C SER A 1105 12.02 -24.86 -36.43
N THR A 1106 10.73 -24.70 -36.71
CA THR A 1106 10.13 -24.88 -38.05
C THR A 1106 10.41 -23.69 -38.96
N ASP A 1107 10.37 -22.46 -38.44
CA ASP A 1107 10.58 -21.22 -39.20
C ASP A 1107 11.94 -20.58 -38.88
N GLU A 1108 12.97 -20.93 -39.66
CA GLU A 1108 14.32 -20.36 -39.48
C GLU A 1108 14.36 -18.83 -39.64
N GLU A 1109 13.54 -18.26 -40.53
CA GLU A 1109 13.49 -16.81 -40.75
C GLU A 1109 12.91 -16.07 -39.55
N LEU A 1110 11.85 -16.62 -38.94
CA LEU A 1110 11.24 -16.06 -37.75
C LEU A 1110 12.20 -16.14 -36.56
N CYS A 1111 12.92 -17.26 -36.43
CA CYS A 1111 13.97 -17.43 -35.43
C CYS A 1111 15.09 -16.36 -35.58
N LYS A 1112 15.59 -16.16 -36.81
CA LYS A 1112 16.59 -15.11 -37.11
C LYS A 1112 16.09 -13.70 -36.78
N LYS A 1113 14.81 -13.39 -37.05
CA LYS A 1113 14.17 -12.12 -36.68
C LYS A 1113 14.05 -11.93 -35.16
N TRP A 1114 13.71 -12.97 -34.41
CA TRP A 1114 13.69 -12.92 -32.95
C TRP A 1114 15.09 -12.69 -32.35
N LEU A 1115 16.12 -13.33 -32.91
CA LEU A 1115 17.50 -13.18 -32.49
C LEU A 1115 18.06 -11.77 -32.78
N SER A 1116 17.72 -11.17 -33.92
CA SER A 1116 18.16 -9.81 -34.27
C SER A 1116 17.53 -8.73 -33.38
N THR A 1117 16.33 -8.98 -32.85
CA THR A 1117 15.58 -8.02 -32.02
C THR A 1117 16.11 -7.91 -30.58
N GLY A 1118 16.78 -8.95 -30.05
CA GLY A 1118 17.09 -9.04 -28.62
C GLY A 1118 18.56 -9.10 -28.23
N LEU A 1119 19.50 -9.25 -29.17
CA LEU A 1119 20.93 -9.29 -28.88
C LEU A 1119 21.51 -7.86 -28.83
N PRO A 1120 22.12 -7.40 -27.71
CA PRO A 1120 22.82 -6.12 -27.71
C PRO A 1120 24.00 -6.19 -28.69
N ALA A 1121 24.06 -5.25 -29.63
CA ALA A 1121 25.17 -5.12 -30.57
C ALA A 1121 26.48 -5.04 -29.79
N LYS A 1122 27.33 -6.07 -29.91
CA LYS A 1122 28.65 -6.06 -29.29
C LYS A 1122 29.54 -5.09 -30.07
N THR A 1123 29.75 -3.88 -29.56
CA THR A 1123 30.90 -3.06 -29.93
C THR A 1123 32.15 -3.79 -29.45
N SER A 1124 32.85 -4.47 -30.36
CA SER A 1124 34.13 -5.11 -30.06
C SER A 1124 35.22 -4.05 -29.95
N SER A 1125 35.51 -3.57 -28.75
CA SER A 1125 36.75 -2.85 -28.47
C SER A 1125 37.91 -3.85 -28.43
N ARG A 1126 38.46 -4.20 -29.60
CA ARG A 1126 39.73 -4.91 -29.70
C ARG A 1126 40.79 -3.91 -30.14
N SER A 1127 41.57 -3.44 -29.18
CA SER A 1127 42.85 -2.76 -29.38
C SER A 1127 43.75 -3.68 -30.23
N GLN A 1128 43.99 -3.31 -31.48
CA GLN A 1128 45.15 -3.73 -32.24
C GLN A 1128 45.71 -2.50 -32.97
N ASN A 1129 46.88 -2.06 -32.52
CA ASN A 1129 47.77 -1.19 -33.25
C ASN A 1129 48.17 -1.89 -34.55
N GLY A 1130 47.99 -1.21 -35.67
CA GLY A 1130 48.39 -1.69 -36.98
C GLY A 1130 47.56 -1.02 -38.07
N THR A 1131 48.10 0.04 -38.65
CA THR A 1131 47.64 0.66 -39.89
C THR A 1131 47.56 -0.35 -41.04
N PRO A 1132 46.45 -0.40 -41.80
CA PRO A 1132 46.47 -0.82 -43.19
C PRO A 1132 45.95 0.28 -44.13
N PRO A 1133 46.26 0.19 -45.43
CA PRO A 1133 46.11 1.29 -46.37
C PRO A 1133 44.70 1.39 -46.96
N VAL A 1134 44.46 2.57 -47.51
CA VAL A 1134 43.27 3.05 -48.22
C VAL A 1134 42.92 2.14 -49.41
N SER A 1135 41.67 1.67 -49.48
CA SER A 1135 40.96 1.49 -50.74
C SER A 1135 39.44 1.55 -50.53
N ASN A 1136 38.79 2.25 -51.45
CA ASN A 1136 37.40 2.73 -51.44
C ASN A 1136 36.36 1.60 -51.37
N LEU A 1137 35.37 1.75 -50.49
CA LEU A 1137 34.00 1.23 -50.65
C LEU A 1137 33.07 1.95 -49.67
N GLU A 1138 32.19 2.76 -50.26
CA GLU A 1138 30.91 3.33 -49.82
C GLU A 1138 30.64 3.50 -48.31
N GLN A 1139 30.57 4.78 -47.92
CA GLN A 1139 30.28 5.27 -46.58
C GLN A 1139 28.83 4.96 -46.15
N SER A 1140 28.66 4.05 -45.18
CA SER A 1140 27.54 4.15 -44.23
C SER A 1140 28.09 4.66 -42.90
N THR A 1141 27.74 5.90 -42.56
CA THR A 1141 28.18 6.56 -41.33
C THR A 1141 27.56 5.92 -40.09
N PRO A 1142 28.31 5.76 -38.98
CA PRO A 1142 27.76 5.29 -37.70
C PRO A 1142 26.94 6.42 -37.07
N THR A 1143 25.62 6.26 -36.96
CA THR A 1143 24.73 7.29 -36.40
C THR A 1143 24.68 7.25 -34.88
N ASP A 1144 24.84 8.43 -34.27
CA ASP A 1144 24.81 8.68 -32.83
C ASP A 1144 23.46 8.31 -32.16
N PRO A 1145 23.45 7.74 -30.93
CA PRO A 1145 22.23 7.33 -30.20
C PRO A 1145 21.31 8.50 -29.77
N VAL A 1146 21.71 9.74 -30.03
CA VAL A 1146 20.91 10.94 -29.79
C VAL A 1146 19.98 11.24 -30.96
N ILE A 1147 20.38 10.87 -32.19
CA ILE A 1147 19.62 11.12 -33.41
C ILE A 1147 18.44 10.14 -33.51
N GLU A 1148 18.64 8.86 -33.16
CA GLU A 1148 17.55 7.86 -33.10
C GLU A 1148 16.41 8.26 -32.16
N LYS A 1149 16.71 8.84 -31.00
CA LYS A 1149 15.67 9.33 -30.09
C LYS A 1149 14.92 10.52 -30.67
N ARG A 1150 15.62 11.41 -31.36
CA ARG A 1150 15.03 12.62 -31.94
C ARG A 1150 14.16 12.28 -33.14
N GLU A 1151 14.60 11.36 -33.99
CA GLU A 1151 13.81 10.78 -35.07
C GLU A 1151 12.61 9.98 -34.54
N TYR A 1152 12.78 9.22 -33.46
CA TYR A 1152 11.66 8.53 -32.80
C TYR A 1152 10.63 9.52 -32.25
N PHE A 1153 11.05 10.62 -31.63
CA PHE A 1153 10.14 11.68 -31.17
C PHE A 1153 9.51 12.46 -32.32
N GLN A 1154 10.23 12.70 -33.42
CA GLN A 1154 9.68 13.30 -34.64
C GLN A 1154 8.68 12.39 -35.33
N ARG A 1155 8.94 11.07 -35.39
CA ARG A 1155 8.00 10.07 -35.92
C ARG A 1155 6.77 9.90 -35.02
N LEU A 1156 6.94 9.97 -33.70
CA LEU A 1156 5.84 9.99 -32.73
C LEU A 1156 5.01 11.28 -32.81
N ALA A 1157 5.66 12.42 -33.11
CA ALA A 1157 4.97 13.69 -33.33
C ALA A 1157 4.24 13.70 -34.69
N ALA A 1158 4.81 13.08 -35.72
CA ALA A 1158 4.20 12.93 -37.04
C ALA A 1158 2.98 11.99 -37.00
N SER A 1159 3.00 10.92 -36.20
CA SER A 1159 1.85 10.01 -36.05
C SER A 1159 0.67 10.60 -35.27
N LEU A 1160 0.86 11.73 -34.58
CA LEU A 1160 -0.21 12.49 -33.96
C LEU A 1160 -0.90 13.46 -34.93
N LEU A 1161 -0.28 13.74 -36.08
CA LEU A 1161 -0.76 14.71 -37.07
C LEU A 1161 -1.50 14.03 -38.24
N ASP A 1162 -1.27 12.75 -38.51
CA ASP A 1162 -1.93 11.99 -39.59
C ASP A 1162 -2.48 10.65 -39.08
N PRO A 1163 -3.82 10.49 -38.91
CA PRO A 1163 -4.43 9.27 -38.40
C PRO A 1163 -4.47 8.11 -39.41
N SER A 1164 -3.99 8.30 -40.65
CA SER A 1164 -4.08 7.32 -41.74
C SER A 1164 -2.87 6.37 -41.88
N LEU A 1165 -1.79 6.57 -41.09
CA LEU A 1165 -0.61 5.70 -41.08
C LEU A 1165 -0.58 4.80 -39.83
N PRO A 1166 -1.01 3.52 -39.91
CA PRO A 1166 -0.83 2.59 -38.81
C PRO A 1166 0.58 2.02 -38.84
N ASP A 1167 1.54 2.71 -38.23
CA ASP A 1167 2.78 2.07 -37.78
C ASP A 1167 2.43 1.14 -36.60
N LYS A 1168 1.95 -0.07 -36.93
CA LYS A 1168 1.92 -1.17 -35.96
C LYS A 1168 3.36 -1.33 -35.47
N PRO A 1169 3.63 -1.29 -34.15
CA PRO A 1169 4.90 -1.81 -33.66
C PRO A 1169 5.02 -3.21 -34.24
N LEU A 1170 6.11 -3.50 -34.96
CA LEU A 1170 6.31 -4.77 -35.66
C LEU A 1170 6.49 -5.89 -34.62
N TYR A 1171 5.41 -6.28 -33.96
CA TYR A 1171 5.38 -7.37 -33.01
C TYR A 1171 5.52 -8.65 -33.83
N LEU A 1172 6.61 -9.37 -33.59
CA LEU A 1172 6.86 -10.64 -34.25
C LEU A 1172 5.75 -11.64 -33.88
N PRO A 1173 5.30 -12.47 -34.83
CA PRO A 1173 4.27 -13.47 -34.57
C PRO A 1173 4.76 -14.46 -33.50
N LEU A 1174 3.81 -14.92 -32.68
CA LEU A 1174 4.09 -15.86 -31.62
C LEU A 1174 4.35 -17.27 -32.19
N PRO A 1175 5.22 -18.06 -31.53
CA PRO A 1175 5.41 -19.47 -31.87
C PRO A 1175 4.14 -20.31 -31.65
N LEU A 1176 4.09 -21.49 -32.29
CA LEU A 1176 2.95 -22.42 -32.22
C LEU A 1176 2.82 -23.10 -30.85
N GLU A 1177 1.74 -23.87 -30.67
CA GLU A 1177 1.46 -24.59 -29.42
C GLU A 1177 2.55 -25.60 -29.05
N ASP A 1178 3.14 -26.26 -30.04
CA ASP A 1178 4.22 -27.24 -29.86
C ASP A 1178 5.47 -26.63 -29.22
N ASP A 1179 5.66 -25.33 -29.39
CA ASP A 1179 6.79 -24.60 -28.84
C ASP A 1179 6.58 -24.20 -27.37
N LEU A 1180 5.41 -24.47 -26.77
CA LEU A 1180 5.17 -24.24 -25.34
C LEU A 1180 5.97 -25.25 -24.49
N ILE A 1181 6.92 -24.72 -23.71
CA ILE A 1181 7.85 -25.51 -22.88
C ILE A 1181 7.60 -25.39 -21.38
N GLY A 1182 6.85 -24.39 -20.91
CA GLY A 1182 6.64 -24.21 -19.47
C GLY A 1182 5.89 -22.94 -19.07
N PHE A 1183 5.85 -22.68 -17.77
CA PHE A 1183 5.18 -21.53 -17.18
C PHE A 1183 6.03 -20.83 -16.13
N VAL A 1184 5.79 -19.52 -15.96
CA VAL A 1184 6.36 -18.70 -14.89
C VAL A 1184 5.47 -18.80 -13.66
N SER A 1185 5.99 -19.31 -12.55
CA SER A 1185 5.29 -19.35 -11.25
C SER A 1185 5.31 -17.98 -10.57
N SER A 1186 6.48 -17.35 -10.54
CA SER A 1186 6.73 -16.09 -9.84
C SER A 1186 7.43 -15.09 -10.79
N GLY A 1187 6.70 -14.12 -11.32
CA GLY A 1187 7.21 -13.10 -12.25
C GLY A 1187 7.00 -11.68 -11.74
N ASN A 1188 8.04 -10.84 -11.79
CA ASN A 1188 7.97 -9.41 -11.45
C ASN A 1188 9.20 -8.64 -11.98
N TYR A 1189 9.26 -7.33 -11.73
CA TYR A 1189 10.48 -6.54 -11.89
C TYR A 1189 11.45 -6.79 -10.74
N ASN A 1190 12.68 -7.23 -11.03
CA ASN A 1190 13.71 -7.46 -10.01
C ASN A 1190 14.48 -6.17 -9.75
N LEU A 1191 14.39 -5.66 -8.52
CA LEU A 1191 15.07 -4.45 -8.09
C LEU A 1191 16.59 -4.61 -7.97
N THR A 1192 17.08 -5.82 -7.73
CA THR A 1192 18.51 -6.12 -7.61
C THR A 1192 19.20 -6.04 -8.97
N GLU A 1193 18.56 -6.59 -10.02
CA GLU A 1193 19.12 -6.64 -11.39
C GLU A 1193 18.68 -5.48 -12.28
N GLY A 1194 17.62 -4.76 -11.90
CA GLY A 1194 17.06 -3.68 -12.71
C GLY A 1194 16.35 -4.15 -13.98
N LYS A 1195 15.96 -5.43 -14.05
CA LYS A 1195 15.33 -6.06 -15.23
C LYS A 1195 14.07 -6.84 -14.83
N GLY A 1196 13.21 -7.13 -15.80
CA GLY A 1196 12.10 -8.06 -15.62
C GLY A 1196 12.62 -9.49 -15.52
N THR A 1197 12.35 -10.17 -14.41
CA THR A 1197 12.78 -11.55 -14.18
C THR A 1197 11.61 -12.44 -13.77
N GLY A 1198 11.73 -13.73 -14.03
CA GLY A 1198 10.75 -14.73 -13.64
C GLY A 1198 11.44 -15.96 -13.07
N ILE A 1199 10.80 -16.61 -12.12
CA ILE A 1199 11.08 -17.99 -11.74
C ILE A 1199 9.96 -18.83 -12.35
N GLY A 1200 10.34 -19.87 -13.07
CA GLY A 1200 9.41 -20.76 -13.75
C GLY A 1200 9.92 -22.19 -13.74
N SER A 1201 9.09 -23.09 -14.26
CA SER A 1201 9.47 -24.48 -14.49
C SER A 1201 9.25 -24.81 -15.95
N ILE A 1202 10.20 -25.54 -16.52
CA ILE A 1202 10.19 -26.01 -17.92
C ILE A 1202 10.19 -27.53 -17.94
N LEU A 1203 9.50 -28.10 -18.93
CA LEU A 1203 9.48 -29.53 -19.17
C LEU A 1203 10.76 -29.95 -19.89
N VAL A 1204 11.50 -30.87 -19.29
CA VAL A 1204 12.84 -31.27 -19.75
C VAL A 1204 12.79 -32.02 -21.08
N SER A 1205 11.80 -32.89 -21.29
CA SER A 1205 11.65 -33.67 -22.53
C SER A 1205 11.58 -32.78 -23.78
N LYS A 1206 10.79 -31.69 -23.73
CA LYS A 1206 10.65 -30.72 -24.81
C LYS A 1206 11.91 -29.91 -25.12
N VAL A 1207 12.85 -29.83 -24.18
CA VAL A 1207 14.12 -29.10 -24.34
C VAL A 1207 15.26 -30.03 -24.79
N ALA A 1208 15.23 -31.29 -24.37
CA ALA A 1208 16.25 -32.29 -24.68
C ALA A 1208 16.24 -32.76 -26.14
N ASN A 1209 15.05 -32.90 -26.75
CA ASN A 1209 14.87 -33.41 -28.12
C ASN A 1209 15.33 -32.46 -29.24
N HIS A 1210 15.97 -31.33 -28.90
CA HIS A 1210 16.41 -30.27 -29.82
C HIS A 1210 17.66 -30.64 -30.66
N GLY A 1211 17.77 -31.90 -31.11
CA GLY A 1211 18.89 -32.41 -31.90
C GLY A 1211 18.65 -33.67 -32.74
N ILE A 1212 17.43 -34.23 -32.79
CA ILE A 1212 17.14 -35.41 -33.62
C ILE A 1212 15.79 -35.21 -34.31
N THR A 1213 15.77 -34.45 -35.40
CA THR A 1213 14.75 -34.55 -36.45
C THR A 1213 15.37 -34.17 -37.79
N ASN A 1214 16.29 -35.00 -38.29
CA ASN A 1214 16.41 -35.15 -39.73
C ASN A 1214 15.45 -36.26 -40.12
N ALA A 1215 14.33 -35.87 -40.71
CA ALA A 1215 13.35 -36.79 -41.28
C ALA A 1215 13.95 -37.47 -42.52
N THR A 1216 14.42 -38.70 -42.34
CA THR A 1216 14.32 -39.83 -43.27
C THR A 1216 14.83 -41.05 -42.52
N GLY A 1217 13.95 -42.01 -42.23
CA GLY A 1217 14.35 -43.31 -41.73
C GLY A 1217 15.12 -44.05 -42.81
N GLU A 1218 16.38 -44.37 -42.54
CA GLU A 1218 17.08 -45.56 -43.02
C GLU A 1218 18.41 -45.64 -42.26
N GLU A 1219 18.54 -46.66 -41.40
CA GLU A 1219 19.83 -47.10 -40.89
C GLU A 1219 20.58 -47.81 -42.03
N LYS A 1220 21.72 -47.27 -42.47
CA LYS A 1220 22.75 -48.06 -43.16
C LYS A 1220 24.16 -47.73 -42.61
N PRO A 1221 25.04 -48.75 -42.54
CA PRO A 1221 26.26 -48.68 -41.75
C PRO A 1221 27.41 -48.04 -42.53
N GLU A 1222 28.34 -47.48 -41.77
CA GLU A 1222 29.58 -46.86 -42.21
C GLU A 1222 30.39 -47.79 -43.12
N GLN A 1223 30.58 -47.39 -44.39
CA GLN A 1223 31.75 -47.78 -45.16
C GLN A 1223 32.41 -46.58 -45.84
N SER A 1224 33.73 -46.58 -45.70
CA SER A 1224 34.74 -45.69 -46.24
C SER A 1224 34.58 -45.34 -47.72
N GLN A 1225 34.66 -44.04 -48.05
CA GLN A 1225 35.49 -43.49 -49.14
C GLN A 1225 35.41 -41.95 -49.17
N LYS A 1226 36.57 -41.29 -49.09
CA LYS A 1226 36.75 -39.89 -49.48
C LYS A 1226 37.57 -39.87 -50.77
N GLN A 1227 36.92 -39.49 -51.87
CA GLN A 1227 37.56 -38.72 -52.93
C GLN A 1227 36.83 -37.37 -53.08
N ALA A 1228 37.67 -36.36 -53.20
CA ALA A 1228 37.54 -34.98 -53.69
C ALA A 1228 36.16 -34.30 -53.87
N GLY A 1229 36.09 -33.07 -53.31
CA GLY A 1229 35.51 -31.93 -54.03
C GLY A 1229 34.32 -31.25 -53.37
N VAL A 1230 34.42 -29.92 -53.24
CA VAL A 1230 33.33 -28.92 -53.06
C VAL A 1230 33.03 -28.42 -51.62
N SER A 1231 33.35 -27.13 -51.46
CA SER A 1231 33.06 -26.11 -50.42
C SER A 1231 32.69 -26.54 -48.99
N LYS A 1232 33.67 -26.44 -48.08
CA LYS A 1232 33.46 -26.39 -46.62
C LYS A 1232 32.90 -25.02 -46.19
N THR A 1233 31.61 -24.94 -45.86
CA THR A 1233 31.12 -23.94 -44.91
C THR A 1233 31.66 -24.26 -43.52
N LYS A 1234 32.44 -23.34 -42.93
CA LYS A 1234 33.03 -23.48 -41.59
C LYS A 1234 31.92 -23.71 -40.53
N PRO A 1235 32.06 -24.70 -39.62
CA PRO A 1235 31.13 -24.85 -38.51
C PRO A 1235 31.21 -23.63 -37.58
N LEU A 1236 30.05 -23.06 -37.23
CA LEU A 1236 29.92 -21.96 -36.27
C LEU A 1236 30.59 -22.34 -34.93
N PRO A 1237 31.26 -21.39 -34.24
CA PRO A 1237 31.96 -21.68 -32.99
C PRO A 1237 30.97 -22.15 -31.91
N ALA A 1238 31.27 -23.27 -31.24
CA ALA A 1238 30.42 -23.97 -30.27
C ALA A 1238 29.80 -23.09 -29.15
N LYS A 1239 30.41 -21.93 -28.86
CA LYS A 1239 29.91 -20.94 -27.89
C LYS A 1239 28.64 -20.19 -28.36
N ARG A 1240 28.44 -19.96 -29.67
CA ARG A 1240 27.22 -19.29 -30.20
C ARG A 1240 26.01 -20.23 -30.14
N ALA A 1241 26.17 -21.49 -30.55
CA ALA A 1241 25.11 -22.50 -30.51
C ALA A 1241 24.58 -22.80 -29.09
N CYS A 1242 25.44 -22.72 -28.06
CA CYS A 1242 25.02 -22.89 -26.66
C CYS A 1242 24.32 -21.65 -26.07
N PHE A 1243 24.47 -20.47 -26.68
CA PHE A 1243 23.77 -19.24 -26.27
C PHE A 1243 22.35 -19.21 -26.85
N GLU A 1244 22.21 -19.53 -28.14
CA GLU A 1244 20.93 -19.55 -28.84
C GLU A 1244 19.92 -20.54 -28.22
N ARG A 1245 20.38 -21.71 -27.74
CA ARG A 1245 19.54 -22.72 -27.07
C ARG A 1245 18.94 -22.31 -25.73
N ARG A 1246 19.38 -21.20 -25.13
CA ARG A 1246 18.88 -20.70 -23.82
C ARG A 1246 17.95 -19.50 -23.95
N ILE A 1247 17.64 -19.13 -25.18
CA ILE A 1247 16.72 -18.04 -25.47
C ILE A 1247 15.30 -18.61 -25.48
N CYS A 1248 14.38 -17.87 -24.89
CA CYS A 1248 12.95 -18.20 -24.85
C CYS A 1248 12.13 -16.95 -25.14
N ILE A 1249 10.89 -17.17 -25.56
CA ILE A 1249 9.89 -16.13 -25.72
C ILE A 1249 8.94 -16.24 -24.54
N VAL A 1250 8.77 -15.13 -23.81
CA VAL A 1250 7.94 -15.05 -22.61
C VAL A 1250 6.71 -14.21 -22.93
N ARG A 1251 5.51 -14.76 -22.68
CA ARG A 1251 4.24 -14.07 -22.90
C ARG A 1251 3.41 -14.07 -21.62
N SER A 1252 2.94 -12.92 -21.19
CA SER A 1252 2.00 -12.85 -20.06
C SER A 1252 0.62 -13.37 -20.47
N ALA A 1253 -0.11 -14.01 -19.56
CA ALA A 1253 -1.47 -14.47 -19.83
C ALA A 1253 -2.35 -13.29 -20.25
N GLY A 1254 -3.06 -13.39 -21.38
CA GLY A 1254 -3.88 -12.30 -21.91
C GLY A 1254 -3.16 -11.22 -22.73
N GLU A 1255 -1.82 -11.24 -22.79
CA GLU A 1255 -1.07 -10.38 -23.71
C GLU A 1255 -0.89 -11.11 -25.05
N ARG A 1256 -0.99 -10.37 -26.16
CA ARG A 1256 -0.70 -10.86 -27.52
C ARG A 1256 0.78 -10.79 -27.89
N VAL A 1257 1.60 -10.15 -27.05
CA VAL A 1257 3.00 -9.83 -27.38
C VAL A 1257 3.94 -10.75 -26.61
N GLY A 1258 4.82 -11.43 -27.34
CA GLY A 1258 5.95 -12.17 -26.79
C GLY A 1258 7.15 -11.28 -26.53
N ARG A 1259 7.94 -11.58 -25.51
CA ARG A 1259 9.20 -10.86 -25.20
C ARG A 1259 10.37 -11.83 -25.13
N LEU A 1260 11.49 -11.45 -25.73
CA LEU A 1260 12.70 -12.28 -25.69
C LEU A 1260 13.32 -12.26 -24.29
N GLY A 1261 13.61 -13.44 -23.76
CA GLY A 1261 14.32 -13.65 -22.51
C GLY A 1261 15.32 -14.79 -22.61
N GLN A 1262 16.16 -14.90 -21.60
CA GLN A 1262 17.08 -16.01 -21.42
C GLN A 1262 16.73 -16.75 -20.14
N TRP A 1263 16.78 -18.08 -20.19
CA TRP A 1263 16.58 -18.91 -19.01
C TRP A 1263 17.89 -19.57 -18.55
N HIS A 1264 17.99 -19.81 -17.25
CA HIS A 1264 19.13 -20.44 -16.58
C HIS A 1264 18.62 -21.50 -15.59
N PHE A 1265 19.22 -22.69 -15.58
CA PHE A 1265 18.90 -23.70 -14.57
C PHE A 1265 19.35 -23.24 -13.18
N ILE A 1266 18.50 -23.48 -12.17
CA ILE A 1266 18.76 -23.18 -10.76
C ILE A 1266 19.11 -24.45 -9.99
#